data_AF-A0A2K6FI54-F1
#
_entry.id   AF-A0A2K6FI54-F1
#
_cell.length_a   1.000
_cell.length_b   1.000
_cell.length_c   1.000
_cell.angle_alpha   90.00
_cell.angle_beta   90.00
_cell.angle_gamma   90.00
#
_symmetry.space_group_name_H-M   'P 1'
#
loop_
_entity.id
_entity.type
_entity.pdbx_description
1 polymer ?
#
loop_
_entity_poly.entity_id
_entity_poly.type
_entity_poly.pdbx_seq_one_letter_code
_entity_poly.pdbx_strand_id
1 'polypeptide(L)'
;MAEAAPQHLSLPSGLLELCALLGASRDSLRGLEQAAQKKGVNDLSSLDPEVLSVFVPPFVSTEDSQVAGASCTALGKARKRSFRKKREKPKPEPGKGLLGDPRVLDSEDISIPGGVDLLALPQLCFPGGVCVASEPKEDQVHFLVLTDVCGNRTYGVVAQFYRPLHDEYCFYNGKAHWEPTAGCFVPFAVCVVSRVPYYNSLKDCLSCLLTHLKLCKDFEVDNPIKDFAAKLSLIPSPPPGPLHLIFNMKPLQVVFPSRADPESPVIDLDLHLPLLCFRPEKVLQILTCILTEQRIVFFSSDWALLTLVAECFMVYLHPLQWQHTFVPLLSDQMLDFVMAPTSFLMGCHLDHFEEVSKEGDGLVLINIDHGSISYSKSSDGDVNIPDLPLLAAQTFIQRVQGLQLHWGLHLAHRSSSTDLNEGRAHRRAWQQKLNCQIQQATLQLLVSIFREVKNHLNYEHRVFNSEEFLKTRAPGDQWFYKQVLDTYMFHSFLKARLNRVMDAFTRMDLNTQSEEDRINGPLISPRRPTIEKMASRKPSPLHGTRRRMVVSMPNLQDIATPELVPGNSLLRLMDTAGCRGSGTVLNVSPKSTYTFKIPEIHFPLVSQCVQAYYSDFVTLLSKAINFLAPENSLLLARYFYLRGLVHLMQGQLLNALLDFQNLYKTDIQIFPADLVRRTVESLSAPERTQAEQTPELKRLLSQVLDQPGEAPKANDHVKNFELPRKHMQLEDFVKRIQESGIVKDTNIIHRLFEALTVGQQKQIDPETFKDFYNCWKETEAEAQEVIVPWSVMEHLDKNECVYKLSSSVKTSLGVGKIAMTQKRLFLLTEGRPGYVEISTFRNIEEVKRTTVTFLLRRIPTLKIKMVSKKEVFEVNLKTECDLWYLMVKEMWAGKKLADDYKDPQYVQQALTNVLLMDAVVGTLQSQGAIYAASKLSYFDKMKKELPVAVPKTTSETLKHKIDPSAGETSPQAIDILLYTPGHLDPAEKVEDAHPKLWCALNNGRVIVYDASSWTVHQHCFKVGTSKLNCMAMVEQNQVWIGSEDSVIYIINVHSMSCNKQLTDHRSSVTDLIVQDGNKAPREVFSCSVDGTVLAWNVSTLRVTSRFQLPGGGLSSIRLHGGRLWCCTGNSIMAVTTNGFLRQELKIEENFGEMSTSFLAFQLLPEQEQLWAACAGYSEVFIWSLKDLAQPPQRVPLQDCSEISCMIRVKKQIWAGSRGLSQGKPKGKIYVIDAQTRSVEKELVAHADAVRTLCSAEDRYVLSGSGRDEGKIAIWKVE
;
A
#
# COMPACT_ATOMS: atom_id res chain seq x y z
N MET A 1 -27.90 -29.75 16.29
CA MET A 1 -26.45 -29.67 16.00
C MET A 1 -26.12 -30.82 15.07
N ALA A 2 -26.15 -30.56 13.76
CA ALA A 2 -25.68 -31.51 12.76
C ALA A 2 -24.17 -31.25 12.58
N GLU A 3 -23.35 -32.29 12.72
CA GLU A 3 -21.92 -32.22 12.41
C GLU A 3 -21.74 -31.77 10.95
N ALA A 4 -21.01 -30.67 10.76
CA ALA A 4 -20.63 -30.21 9.44
C ALA A 4 -19.70 -31.26 8.80
N ALA A 5 -20.09 -31.76 7.63
CA ALA A 5 -19.25 -32.63 6.83
C ALA A 5 -17.88 -31.97 6.55
N PRO A 6 -16.77 -32.74 6.49
CA PRO A 6 -15.45 -32.18 6.23
C PRO A 6 -15.47 -31.44 4.88
N GLN A 7 -15.10 -30.16 4.90
CA GLN A 7 -14.98 -29.35 3.69
C GLN A 7 -13.86 -29.96 2.82
N HIS A 8 -14.22 -30.50 1.65
CA HIS A 8 -13.24 -30.90 0.64
C HIS A 8 -12.29 -29.74 0.34
N LEU A 9 -10.99 -30.03 0.17
CA LEU A 9 -10.04 -29.04 -0.32
C LEU A 9 -10.51 -28.51 -1.68
N SER A 10 -11.04 -27.29 -1.71
CA SER A 10 -11.25 -26.59 -2.96
C SER A 10 -9.87 -26.18 -3.47
N LEU A 11 -9.22 -27.05 -4.24
CA LEU A 11 -7.99 -26.71 -4.96
C LEU A 11 -8.21 -25.40 -5.73
N PRO A 12 -7.19 -24.53 -5.86
CA PRO A 12 -7.31 -23.33 -6.67
C PRO A 12 -7.75 -23.78 -8.06
N SER A 13 -8.90 -23.29 -8.51
CA SER A 13 -9.48 -23.73 -9.76
C SER A 13 -8.51 -23.39 -10.90
N GLY A 14 -8.38 -24.33 -11.85
CA GLY A 14 -7.67 -24.06 -13.10
C GLY A 14 -8.30 -22.86 -13.84
N LEU A 15 -7.77 -22.52 -15.01
CA LEU A 15 -8.30 -21.40 -15.80
C LEU A 15 -9.80 -21.51 -16.15
N LEU A 16 -10.41 -22.70 -16.01
CA LEU A 16 -11.78 -22.99 -16.36
C LEU A 16 -12.64 -23.29 -15.10
N GLU A 17 -13.76 -22.58 -14.96
CA GLU A 17 -14.86 -22.96 -14.07
C GLU A 17 -15.91 -23.81 -14.81
N LEU A 18 -16.31 -23.37 -16.01
CA LEU A 18 -17.38 -23.99 -16.79
C LEU A 18 -17.18 -23.74 -18.29
N CYS A 19 -17.44 -24.75 -19.11
CA CYS A 19 -17.58 -24.63 -20.56
C CYS A 19 -18.96 -25.15 -20.97
N ALA A 20 -19.71 -24.38 -21.76
CA ALA A 20 -21.06 -24.74 -22.19
C ALA A 20 -21.23 -24.60 -23.70
N LEU A 21 -21.99 -25.52 -24.30
CA LEU A 21 -22.50 -25.44 -25.67
C LEU A 21 -23.97 -25.02 -25.61
N LEU A 22 -24.32 -23.98 -26.37
CA LEU A 22 -25.64 -23.38 -26.40
C LEU A 22 -26.16 -23.27 -27.84
N GLY A 23 -27.48 -23.30 -27.99
CA GLY A 23 -28.16 -23.16 -29.28
C GLY A 23 -29.64 -23.52 -29.18
N ALA A 24 -30.32 -23.65 -30.32
CA ALA A 24 -31.72 -24.07 -30.36
C ALA A 24 -31.86 -25.58 -30.05
N SER A 25 -32.98 -25.96 -29.42
CA SER A 25 -33.28 -27.36 -29.14
C SER A 25 -33.53 -28.17 -30.43
N ARG A 26 -33.22 -29.47 -30.42
CA ARG A 26 -33.46 -30.33 -31.60
C ARG A 26 -34.93 -30.44 -31.98
N ASP A 27 -35.85 -30.30 -31.03
CA ASP A 27 -37.28 -30.36 -31.29
C ASP A 27 -37.76 -29.08 -31.98
N SER A 28 -37.24 -27.92 -31.56
CA SER A 28 -37.52 -26.63 -32.19
C SER A 28 -36.97 -26.58 -33.62
N LEU A 29 -35.78 -27.14 -33.85
CA LEU A 29 -35.17 -27.25 -35.18
C LEU A 29 -35.98 -28.15 -36.12
N ARG A 30 -36.44 -29.31 -35.65
CA ARG A 30 -37.32 -30.20 -36.45
C ARG A 30 -38.66 -29.57 -36.81
N GLY A 31 -39.22 -28.76 -35.90
CA GLY A 31 -40.44 -28.00 -36.19
C GLY A 31 -40.23 -26.97 -37.30
N LEU A 32 -39.06 -26.31 -37.31
CA LEU A 32 -38.65 -25.36 -38.34
C LEU A 32 -38.41 -26.04 -39.70
N GLU A 33 -37.76 -27.21 -39.70
CA GLU A 33 -37.55 -28.05 -40.90
C GLU A 33 -38.89 -28.40 -41.57
N GLN A 34 -39.89 -28.80 -40.79
CA GLN A 34 -41.23 -29.14 -41.28
C GLN A 34 -42.02 -27.92 -41.78
N ALA A 35 -41.75 -26.73 -41.24
CA ALA A 35 -42.37 -25.48 -41.65
C ALA A 35 -41.75 -24.90 -42.93
N ALA A 36 -40.41 -24.94 -43.04
CA ALA A 36 -39.66 -24.51 -44.23
C ALA A 36 -40.00 -25.34 -45.48
N GLN A 37 -40.35 -26.62 -45.31
CA GLN A 37 -40.85 -27.48 -46.39
C GLN A 37 -42.29 -27.15 -46.86
N LYS A 38 -43.08 -26.41 -46.07
CA LYS A 38 -44.53 -26.19 -46.33
C LYS A 38 -44.89 -24.76 -46.76
N LYS A 39 -44.07 -23.75 -46.48
CA LYS A 39 -44.30 -22.35 -46.88
C LYS A 39 -42.97 -21.72 -47.30
N GLY A 40 -42.97 -21.04 -48.45
CA GLY A 40 -41.82 -20.24 -48.90
C GLY A 40 -41.34 -19.30 -47.79
N VAL A 41 -40.01 -19.29 -47.60
CA VAL A 41 -39.27 -18.65 -46.51
C VAL A 41 -39.43 -17.12 -46.56
N ASN A 42 -40.45 -16.56 -45.89
CA ASN A 42 -40.59 -15.10 -45.77
C ASN A 42 -40.83 -14.58 -44.35
N ASP A 43 -40.98 -15.43 -43.33
CA ASP A 43 -40.98 -15.00 -41.91
C ASP A 43 -40.17 -15.99 -41.07
N LEU A 44 -38.97 -15.58 -40.65
CA LEU A 44 -38.05 -16.36 -39.82
C LEU A 44 -38.49 -16.23 -38.36
N SER A 45 -39.04 -17.30 -37.77
CA SER A 45 -39.41 -17.33 -36.35
C SER A 45 -38.16 -17.28 -35.46
N SER A 46 -38.12 -16.35 -34.51
CA SER A 46 -37.12 -16.32 -33.42
C SER A 46 -37.20 -17.61 -32.60
N LEU A 47 -36.04 -18.18 -32.25
CA LEU A 47 -35.92 -19.39 -31.44
C LEU A 47 -35.42 -19.05 -30.04
N ASP A 48 -35.87 -19.82 -29.04
CA ASP A 48 -35.33 -19.70 -27.69
C ASP A 48 -33.98 -20.44 -27.56
N PRO A 49 -32.90 -19.77 -27.11
CA PRO A 49 -31.63 -20.42 -26.84
C PRO A 49 -31.72 -21.30 -25.59
N GLU A 50 -31.11 -22.49 -25.66
CA GLU A 50 -30.99 -23.40 -24.53
C GLU A 50 -29.55 -23.87 -24.34
N VAL A 51 -29.22 -24.28 -23.12
CA VAL A 51 -27.97 -24.98 -22.83
C VAL A 51 -28.09 -26.43 -23.34
N LEU A 52 -27.30 -26.78 -24.35
CA LEU A 52 -27.32 -28.10 -24.99
C LEU A 52 -26.45 -29.11 -24.22
N SER A 53 -25.25 -28.69 -23.82
CA SER A 53 -24.33 -29.48 -23.01
C SER A 53 -23.45 -28.59 -22.12
N VAL A 54 -23.10 -29.11 -20.95
CA VAL A 54 -22.26 -28.43 -19.94
C VAL A 54 -21.09 -29.33 -19.56
N PHE A 55 -19.89 -28.75 -19.53
CA PHE A 55 -18.62 -29.39 -19.26
C PHE A 55 -17.93 -28.67 -18.10
N VAL A 56 -17.83 -29.33 -16.94
CA VAL A 56 -17.30 -28.75 -15.69
C VAL A 56 -16.18 -29.66 -15.15
N PRO A 57 -15.06 -29.09 -14.65
CA PRO A 57 -14.03 -29.87 -13.96
C PRO A 57 -14.57 -30.57 -12.69
N PRO A 58 -14.00 -31.71 -12.26
CA PRO A 58 -12.87 -32.43 -12.85
C PRO A 58 -13.30 -33.39 -13.97
N PHE A 59 -12.46 -33.48 -15.02
CA PHE A 59 -12.73 -34.29 -16.21
C PHE A 59 -12.20 -35.73 -16.16
N VAL A 60 -11.55 -36.12 -15.06
CA VAL A 60 -10.96 -37.45 -14.86
C VAL A 60 -11.98 -38.37 -14.17
N SER A 61 -12.21 -39.57 -14.72
CA SER A 61 -13.02 -40.61 -14.10
C SER A 61 -12.22 -41.35 -13.02
N THR A 62 -12.69 -41.30 -11.77
CA THR A 62 -12.20 -42.13 -10.66
C THR A 62 -12.84 -43.52 -10.73
N GLU A 63 -12.53 -44.27 -11.76
CA GLU A 63 -12.72 -45.73 -11.80
C GLU A 63 -11.32 -46.31 -12.02
N ASP A 64 -10.94 -47.32 -11.24
CA ASP A 64 -9.61 -47.97 -11.20
C ASP A 64 -8.54 -47.38 -10.26
N SER A 65 -8.91 -47.09 -9.02
CA SER A 65 -7.96 -47.02 -7.89
C SER A 65 -8.36 -48.00 -6.79
N GLN A 66 -8.46 -49.29 -7.13
CA GLN A 66 -8.48 -50.39 -6.16
C GLN A 66 -7.15 -51.14 -6.20
N VAL A 67 -6.12 -50.61 -5.54
CA VAL A 67 -5.11 -51.43 -4.86
C VAL A 67 -4.65 -50.69 -3.60
N ALA A 68 -4.74 -51.38 -2.45
CA ALA A 68 -4.27 -51.05 -1.09
C ALA A 68 -5.28 -50.45 -0.08
N GLY A 69 -6.25 -51.29 0.33
CA GLY A 69 -6.61 -51.56 1.73
C GLY A 69 -7.13 -50.46 2.67
N ALA A 70 -8.44 -50.22 2.67
CA ALA A 70 -9.30 -50.14 3.88
C ALA A 70 -10.78 -50.07 3.45
N SER A 71 -11.64 -50.84 4.10
CA SER A 71 -13.05 -51.04 3.76
C SER A 71 -13.88 -49.76 3.86
N CYS A 72 -14.55 -49.37 2.78
CA CYS A 72 -15.70 -48.47 2.83
C CYS A 72 -16.82 -49.02 1.93
N THR A 73 -17.79 -49.67 2.57
CA THR A 73 -19.03 -50.13 1.96
C THR A 73 -20.03 -48.97 1.88
N ALA A 74 -20.19 -48.36 0.69
CA ALA A 74 -21.41 -47.69 0.22
C ALA A 74 -21.22 -47.21 -1.24
N LEU A 75 -21.37 -48.13 -2.20
CA LEU A 75 -21.36 -47.83 -3.63
C LEU A 75 -22.72 -47.25 -4.06
N GLY A 76 -22.81 -45.92 -4.12
CA GLY A 76 -23.82 -45.19 -4.88
C GLY A 76 -23.44 -45.16 -6.37
N LYS A 77 -24.39 -45.52 -7.24
CA LYS A 77 -24.21 -45.60 -8.71
C LYS A 77 -23.68 -44.29 -9.32
N ALA A 78 -22.69 -44.40 -10.21
CA ALA A 78 -22.08 -43.30 -10.95
C ALA A 78 -23.10 -42.48 -11.75
N ARG A 79 -23.21 -41.18 -11.45
CA ARG A 79 -23.96 -40.20 -12.25
C ARG A 79 -23.11 -39.72 -13.44
N LYS A 80 -23.66 -39.80 -14.67
CA LYS A 80 -23.06 -39.25 -15.91
C LYS A 80 -22.78 -37.76 -15.73
N ARG A 81 -21.52 -37.30 -15.86
CA ARG A 81 -21.07 -35.91 -15.59
C ARG A 81 -21.05 -34.96 -16.80
N SER A 82 -21.65 -35.39 -17.90
CA SER A 82 -22.11 -34.54 -19.00
C SER A 82 -23.62 -34.71 -19.06
N PHE A 83 -24.37 -33.65 -18.78
CA PHE A 83 -25.82 -33.71 -18.80
C PHE A 83 -26.34 -33.05 -20.07
N ARG A 84 -27.10 -33.81 -20.85
CA ARG A 84 -27.92 -33.28 -21.94
C ARG A 84 -29.33 -33.14 -21.39
N LYS A 85 -29.87 -31.92 -21.33
CA LYS A 85 -31.23 -31.67 -20.81
C LYS A 85 -32.22 -32.44 -21.69
N LYS A 86 -32.96 -33.40 -21.11
CA LYS A 86 -34.04 -34.15 -21.79
C LYS A 86 -35.36 -33.69 -21.19
N ARG A 87 -36.25 -33.08 -21.99
CA ARG A 87 -37.51 -32.47 -21.52
C ARG A 87 -38.54 -33.54 -21.11
N GLU A 88 -39.14 -33.39 -19.93
CA GLU A 88 -40.41 -34.05 -19.57
C GLU A 88 -41.58 -33.33 -20.28
N LYS A 89 -42.51 -34.10 -20.86
CA LYS A 89 -43.69 -33.55 -21.56
C LYS A 89 -44.67 -32.91 -20.56
N PRO A 90 -45.19 -31.70 -20.81
CA PRO A 90 -46.35 -31.20 -20.06
C PRO A 90 -47.61 -31.97 -20.48
N LYS A 91 -48.33 -32.53 -19.50
CA LYS A 91 -49.67 -33.11 -19.72
C LYS A 91 -50.70 -31.98 -19.90
N PRO A 92 -51.69 -32.14 -20.80
CA PRO A 92 -52.83 -31.23 -20.86
C PRO A 92 -53.84 -31.59 -19.75
N GLU A 93 -54.40 -30.58 -19.08
CA GLU A 93 -55.56 -30.76 -18.19
C GLU A 93 -56.81 -31.16 -18.99
N PRO A 94 -57.75 -31.92 -18.39
CA PRO A 94 -58.89 -31.22 -17.77
C PRO A 94 -59.48 -31.88 -16.50
N GLY A 95 -59.95 -31.05 -15.56
CA GLY A 95 -61.26 -31.21 -14.91
C GLY A 95 -61.39 -31.90 -13.53
N LYS A 96 -61.70 -31.07 -12.51
CA LYS A 96 -62.52 -31.28 -11.29
C LYS A 96 -62.56 -32.66 -10.59
N GLY A 97 -62.11 -32.70 -9.32
CA GLY A 97 -62.70 -33.53 -8.26
C GLY A 97 -61.77 -34.06 -7.15
N LEU A 98 -61.87 -33.44 -5.95
CA LEU A 98 -61.71 -33.96 -4.57
C LEU A 98 -60.42 -34.67 -4.06
N LEU A 99 -59.89 -34.07 -2.99
CA LEU A 99 -58.99 -34.49 -1.90
C LEU A 99 -58.16 -35.78 -2.04
N GLY A 100 -56.84 -35.59 -2.05
CA GLY A 100 -55.82 -36.58 -1.70
C GLY A 100 -54.42 -36.00 -1.93
N ASP A 101 -53.74 -35.61 -0.87
CA ASP A 101 -52.40 -35.01 -0.85
C ASP A 101 -51.35 -35.95 -1.50
N PRO A 102 -50.67 -35.56 -2.61
CA PRO A 102 -49.55 -36.33 -3.13
C PRO A 102 -48.22 -35.65 -2.79
N ARG A 103 -47.37 -36.41 -2.10
CA ARG A 103 -45.95 -36.12 -1.83
C ARG A 103 -45.26 -35.54 -3.07
N VAL A 104 -44.70 -34.35 -2.89
CA VAL A 104 -43.76 -33.71 -3.83
C VAL A 104 -42.62 -34.68 -4.10
N LEU A 105 -42.43 -35.04 -5.36
CA LEU A 105 -41.26 -35.75 -5.85
C LEU A 105 -40.17 -34.68 -6.05
N ASP A 106 -39.15 -34.69 -5.20
CA ASP A 106 -37.98 -33.81 -5.30
C ASP A 106 -37.36 -33.91 -6.71
N SER A 107 -37.39 -32.81 -7.47
CA SER A 107 -36.53 -32.65 -8.64
C SER A 107 -35.09 -32.53 -8.13
N GLU A 108 -34.21 -33.46 -8.52
CA GLU A 108 -32.81 -33.43 -8.10
C GLU A 108 -32.12 -32.10 -8.48
N ASP A 109 -31.84 -31.26 -7.47
CA ASP A 109 -31.06 -30.03 -7.61
C ASP A 109 -29.66 -30.35 -8.15
N ILE A 110 -29.37 -29.86 -9.36
CA ILE A 110 -28.04 -29.93 -9.98
C ILE A 110 -27.21 -28.78 -9.38
N SER A 111 -26.38 -29.07 -8.38
CA SER A 111 -25.47 -28.09 -7.78
C SER A 111 -24.32 -27.74 -8.75
N ILE A 112 -24.46 -26.67 -9.52
CA ILE A 112 -23.38 -26.09 -10.34
C ILE A 112 -22.41 -25.33 -9.41
N PRO A 113 -21.09 -25.54 -9.49
CA PRO A 113 -20.14 -24.78 -8.69
C PRO A 113 -20.14 -23.28 -9.07
N GLY A 114 -20.23 -22.38 -8.09
CA GLY A 114 -19.74 -21.00 -8.25
C GLY A 114 -20.73 -19.90 -8.69
N GLY A 115 -22.03 -20.00 -8.39
CA GLY A 115 -22.95 -18.86 -8.55
C GLY A 115 -23.29 -18.46 -9.99
N VAL A 116 -22.86 -19.25 -10.99
CA VAL A 116 -23.24 -19.07 -12.40
C VAL A 116 -24.67 -19.55 -12.60
N ASP A 117 -25.58 -18.61 -12.87
CA ASP A 117 -26.96 -18.95 -13.20
C ASP A 117 -27.05 -19.49 -14.64
N LEU A 118 -27.24 -20.81 -14.77
CA LEU A 118 -27.42 -21.47 -16.07
C LEU A 118 -28.75 -21.10 -16.77
N LEU A 119 -29.67 -20.43 -16.07
CA LEU A 119 -30.91 -19.92 -16.68
C LEU A 119 -30.66 -18.63 -17.46
N ALA A 120 -29.79 -17.75 -16.95
CA ALA A 120 -29.41 -16.50 -17.61
C ALA A 120 -28.41 -16.69 -18.76
N LEU A 121 -27.56 -17.72 -18.69
CA LEU A 121 -26.45 -17.93 -19.62
C LEU A 121 -26.86 -18.03 -21.12
N PRO A 122 -27.95 -18.73 -21.51
CA PRO A 122 -28.41 -18.76 -22.90
C PRO A 122 -28.72 -17.38 -23.49
N GLN A 123 -29.40 -16.53 -22.71
CA GLN A 123 -29.77 -15.18 -23.15
C GLN A 123 -28.53 -14.30 -23.27
N LEU A 124 -27.54 -14.45 -22.39
CA LEU A 124 -26.29 -13.69 -22.47
C LEU A 124 -25.36 -14.18 -23.61
N CYS A 125 -25.45 -15.46 -23.99
CA CYS A 125 -24.71 -16.01 -25.14
C CYS A 125 -25.35 -15.64 -26.49
N PHE A 126 -26.64 -15.31 -26.50
CA PHE A 126 -27.38 -14.83 -27.67
C PHE A 126 -28.19 -13.59 -27.29
N PRO A 127 -27.52 -12.46 -27.00
CA PRO A 127 -28.19 -11.30 -26.39
C PRO A 127 -29.24 -10.65 -27.28
N GLY A 128 -29.12 -10.76 -28.61
CA GLY A 128 -30.14 -10.37 -29.59
C GLY A 128 -31.04 -11.53 -30.07
N GLY A 129 -31.11 -12.62 -29.31
CA GLY A 129 -31.89 -13.82 -29.65
C GLY A 129 -31.25 -14.74 -30.70
N VAL A 130 -31.90 -15.88 -30.96
CA VAL A 130 -31.46 -16.89 -31.94
C VAL A 130 -32.24 -16.73 -33.24
N CYS A 131 -31.58 -16.21 -34.26
CA CYS A 131 -32.17 -16.06 -35.60
C CYS A 131 -31.52 -17.00 -36.62
N VAL A 132 -32.34 -17.68 -37.41
CA VAL A 132 -31.88 -18.52 -38.53
C VAL A 132 -31.49 -17.62 -39.71
N ALA A 133 -30.35 -17.91 -40.33
CA ALA A 133 -29.84 -17.15 -41.48
C ALA A 133 -30.00 -17.94 -42.79
N SER A 134 -30.23 -17.24 -43.90
CA SER A 134 -30.24 -17.84 -45.24
C SER A 134 -28.84 -18.15 -45.78
N GLU A 135 -27.81 -17.55 -45.20
CA GLU A 135 -26.40 -17.70 -45.57
C GLU A 135 -25.54 -17.82 -44.31
N PRO A 136 -24.35 -18.46 -44.39
CA PRO A 136 -23.46 -18.58 -43.23
C PRO A 136 -22.90 -17.21 -42.87
N LYS A 137 -23.07 -16.78 -41.62
CA LYS A 137 -22.44 -15.57 -41.08
C LYS A 137 -21.06 -15.87 -40.52
N GLU A 138 -20.22 -14.84 -40.43
CA GLU A 138 -18.90 -14.93 -39.80
C GLU A 138 -19.00 -15.28 -38.31
N ASP A 139 -17.97 -15.94 -37.78
CA ASP A 139 -17.92 -16.26 -36.35
C ASP A 139 -17.79 -14.97 -35.54
N GLN A 140 -18.61 -14.84 -34.50
CA GLN A 140 -18.62 -13.68 -33.63
C GLN A 140 -18.13 -14.08 -32.25
N VAL A 141 -17.36 -13.21 -31.60
CA VAL A 141 -16.90 -13.42 -30.23
C VAL A 141 -17.28 -12.22 -29.38
N HIS A 142 -17.92 -12.45 -28.25
CA HIS A 142 -18.22 -11.42 -27.26
C HIS A 142 -17.86 -11.90 -25.85
N PHE A 143 -17.97 -11.01 -24.87
CA PHE A 143 -17.44 -11.23 -23.53
C PHE A 143 -18.51 -10.93 -22.48
N LEU A 144 -18.52 -11.73 -21.41
CA LEU A 144 -19.48 -11.65 -20.32
C LEU A 144 -18.76 -11.35 -19.01
N VAL A 145 -19.45 -10.66 -18.11
CA VAL A 145 -19.06 -10.55 -16.70
C VAL A 145 -20.28 -10.85 -15.86
N LEU A 146 -20.18 -11.89 -15.04
CA LEU A 146 -21.23 -12.33 -14.13
C LEU A 146 -20.83 -11.95 -12.72
N THR A 147 -21.68 -11.17 -12.05
CA THR A 147 -21.44 -10.68 -10.70
C THR A 147 -22.34 -11.44 -9.72
N ASP A 148 -21.74 -12.06 -8.69
CA ASP A 148 -22.50 -12.77 -7.65
C ASP A 148 -23.08 -11.83 -6.58
N VAL A 149 -23.87 -12.37 -5.65
CA VAL A 149 -24.51 -11.62 -4.56
C VAL A 149 -23.50 -10.98 -3.58
N CYS A 150 -22.25 -11.44 -3.58
CA CYS A 150 -21.16 -10.92 -2.77
C CYS A 150 -20.33 -9.86 -3.52
N GLY A 151 -20.67 -9.55 -4.78
CA GLY A 151 -19.92 -8.63 -5.64
C GLY A 151 -18.68 -9.25 -6.31
N ASN A 152 -18.47 -10.57 -6.20
CA ASN A 152 -17.39 -11.24 -6.92
C ASN A 152 -17.73 -11.37 -8.40
N ARG A 153 -16.72 -11.20 -9.25
CA ARG A 153 -16.86 -11.25 -10.71
C ARG A 153 -16.30 -12.54 -11.27
N THR A 154 -17.03 -13.16 -12.18
CA THR A 154 -16.56 -14.22 -13.07
C THR A 154 -16.70 -13.76 -14.52
N TYR A 155 -15.80 -14.24 -15.38
CA TYR A 155 -15.59 -13.69 -16.70
C TYR A 155 -15.84 -14.77 -17.75
N GLY A 156 -16.70 -14.46 -18.73
CA GLY A 156 -17.07 -15.34 -19.82
C GLY A 156 -16.51 -14.88 -21.16
N VAL A 157 -16.10 -15.84 -22.01
CA VAL A 157 -15.81 -15.60 -23.43
C VAL A 157 -16.72 -16.51 -24.25
N VAL A 158 -17.49 -15.91 -25.15
CA VAL A 158 -18.48 -16.61 -25.96
C VAL A 158 -18.06 -16.55 -27.42
N ALA A 159 -18.03 -17.70 -28.09
CA ALA A 159 -17.82 -17.79 -29.53
C ALA A 159 -19.08 -18.34 -30.21
N GLN A 160 -19.71 -17.52 -31.04
CA GLN A 160 -20.87 -17.85 -31.85
C GLN A 160 -20.45 -18.26 -33.26
N PHE A 161 -21.04 -19.33 -33.78
CA PHE A 161 -20.73 -19.86 -35.12
C PHE A 161 -21.98 -20.48 -35.74
N TYR A 162 -22.08 -20.43 -37.06
CA TYR A 162 -23.24 -20.91 -37.80
C TYR A 162 -23.00 -22.29 -38.41
N ARG A 163 -24.03 -23.13 -38.41
CA ARG A 163 -24.00 -24.46 -39.03
C ARG A 163 -25.25 -24.70 -39.90
N PRO A 164 -25.14 -25.46 -41.00
CA PRO A 164 -26.28 -25.75 -41.86
C PRO A 164 -27.30 -26.67 -41.15
N LEU A 165 -28.60 -26.43 -41.37
CA LEU A 165 -29.71 -27.27 -40.89
C LEU A 165 -29.79 -28.62 -41.62
N HIS A 166 -29.34 -28.69 -42.87
CA HIS A 166 -29.45 -29.88 -43.71
C HIS A 166 -28.08 -30.51 -43.95
N ASP A 167 -27.92 -31.76 -43.48
CA ASP A 167 -26.73 -32.59 -43.71
C ASP A 167 -27.17 -34.04 -44.01
N GLU A 168 -28.08 -34.23 -44.98
CA GLU A 168 -28.45 -35.57 -45.47
C GLU A 168 -27.96 -35.80 -46.90
N TYR A 169 -27.19 -36.88 -47.08
CA TYR A 169 -26.95 -37.49 -48.37
C TYR A 169 -28.24 -38.20 -48.82
N CYS A 170 -28.96 -37.65 -49.80
CA CYS A 170 -30.02 -38.41 -50.46
C CYS A 170 -29.39 -39.47 -51.39
N PHE A 171 -29.43 -40.73 -50.98
CA PHE A 171 -29.10 -41.87 -51.84
C PHE A 171 -30.32 -42.26 -52.68
N TYR A 172 -30.37 -41.85 -53.94
CA TYR A 172 -31.24 -42.46 -54.95
C TYR A 172 -30.40 -43.16 -56.02
N ASN A 173 -30.68 -44.44 -56.28
CA ASN A 173 -30.07 -45.24 -57.36
C ASN A 173 -28.54 -45.22 -57.45
N GLY A 174 -27.83 -45.28 -56.31
CA GLY A 174 -26.38 -45.56 -56.29
C GLY A 174 -25.47 -44.49 -56.90
N LYS A 175 -25.97 -43.27 -57.17
CA LYS A 175 -25.16 -42.10 -57.53
C LYS A 175 -25.47 -40.95 -56.58
N ALA A 176 -24.43 -40.40 -55.94
CA ALA A 176 -24.55 -39.20 -55.14
C ALA A 176 -24.88 -38.02 -56.06
N HIS A 177 -26.06 -37.41 -55.88
CA HIS A 177 -26.46 -36.21 -56.60
C HIS A 177 -26.45 -35.04 -55.61
N TRP A 178 -25.75 -33.96 -55.94
CA TRP A 178 -25.70 -32.73 -55.16
C TRP A 178 -26.69 -31.75 -55.78
N GLU A 179 -27.85 -31.54 -55.16
CA GLU A 179 -28.72 -30.40 -55.50
C GLU A 179 -28.70 -29.41 -54.33
N PRO A 180 -28.24 -28.17 -54.53
CA PRO A 180 -28.24 -27.15 -53.49
C PRO A 180 -29.65 -26.55 -53.39
N THR A 181 -30.52 -27.14 -52.56
CA THR A 181 -31.70 -26.42 -52.06
C THR A 181 -31.24 -25.44 -50.99
N ALA A 182 -31.70 -24.18 -51.06
CA ALA A 182 -31.33 -23.06 -50.19
C ALA A 182 -31.19 -23.49 -48.71
N GLY A 183 -29.94 -23.56 -48.23
CA GLY A 183 -29.62 -24.07 -46.90
C GLY A 183 -29.83 -23.01 -45.83
N CYS A 184 -30.71 -23.27 -44.87
CA CYS A 184 -30.84 -22.45 -43.67
C CYS A 184 -29.67 -22.74 -42.71
N PHE A 185 -29.14 -21.72 -42.04
CA PHE A 185 -28.05 -21.81 -41.08
C PHE A 185 -28.51 -21.41 -39.68
N VAL A 186 -28.13 -22.21 -38.68
CA VAL A 186 -28.50 -22.01 -37.27
C VAL A 186 -27.26 -21.61 -36.49
N PRO A 187 -27.34 -20.60 -35.60
CA PRO A 187 -26.24 -20.24 -34.74
C PRO A 187 -26.13 -21.15 -33.51
N PHE A 188 -24.90 -21.49 -33.16
CA PHE A 188 -24.50 -22.17 -31.94
C PHE A 188 -23.46 -21.32 -31.22
N ALA A 189 -23.33 -21.49 -29.90
CA ALA A 189 -22.34 -20.76 -29.11
C ALA A 189 -21.58 -21.70 -28.17
N VAL A 190 -20.27 -21.49 -28.04
CA VAL A 190 -19.45 -22.08 -26.98
C VAL A 190 -19.07 -20.97 -26.00
N CYS A 191 -19.42 -21.13 -24.73
CA CYS A 191 -19.10 -20.19 -23.66
C CYS A 191 -18.10 -20.81 -22.68
N VAL A 192 -16.98 -20.12 -22.46
CA VAL A 192 -15.95 -20.47 -21.47
C VAL A 192 -15.99 -19.47 -20.34
N VAL A 193 -16.16 -19.94 -19.10
CA VAL A 193 -16.21 -19.12 -17.87
C VAL A 193 -14.95 -19.35 -17.02
N SER A 194 -14.34 -18.26 -16.57
CA SER A 194 -13.14 -18.22 -15.74
C SER A 194 -13.30 -17.24 -14.57
N ARG A 195 -12.56 -17.47 -13.47
CA ARG A 195 -12.45 -16.48 -12.36
C ARG A 195 -11.54 -15.30 -12.68
N VAL A 196 -10.80 -15.36 -13.79
CA VAL A 196 -9.78 -14.37 -14.16
C VAL A 196 -10.06 -13.86 -15.57
N PRO A 197 -9.94 -12.54 -15.84
CA PRO A 197 -10.36 -11.94 -17.11
C PRO A 197 -9.35 -12.16 -18.26
N TYR A 198 -9.14 -13.43 -18.66
CA TYR A 198 -8.26 -13.81 -19.78
C TYR A 198 -8.97 -13.66 -21.15
N TYR A 199 -9.44 -12.45 -21.47
CA TYR A 199 -10.26 -12.19 -22.65
C TYR A 199 -9.56 -12.58 -23.96
N ASN A 200 -8.40 -11.99 -24.25
CA ASN A 200 -7.68 -12.24 -25.50
C ASN A 200 -7.14 -13.68 -25.57
N SER A 201 -6.66 -14.22 -24.46
CA SER A 201 -6.11 -15.58 -24.39
C SER A 201 -7.19 -16.64 -24.63
N LEU A 202 -8.36 -16.51 -23.98
CA LEU A 202 -9.47 -17.45 -24.15
C LEU A 202 -10.17 -17.27 -25.50
N LYS A 203 -10.21 -16.05 -26.05
CA LYS A 203 -10.64 -15.81 -27.44
C LYS A 203 -9.74 -16.56 -28.43
N ASP A 204 -8.42 -16.52 -28.26
CA ASP A 204 -7.48 -17.27 -29.09
C ASP A 204 -7.70 -18.79 -28.96
N CYS A 205 -7.89 -19.28 -27.72
CA CYS A 205 -8.24 -20.69 -27.47
C CYS A 205 -9.53 -21.12 -28.19
N LEU A 206 -10.60 -20.34 -28.07
CA LEU A 206 -11.87 -20.61 -28.76
C LEU A 206 -11.74 -20.54 -30.27
N SER A 207 -10.95 -19.61 -30.80
CA SER A 207 -10.69 -19.51 -32.24
C SER A 207 -10.07 -20.81 -32.80
N CYS A 208 -9.11 -21.40 -32.07
CA CYS A 208 -8.54 -22.70 -32.42
C CYS A 208 -9.56 -23.85 -32.30
N LEU A 209 -10.49 -23.79 -31.35
CA LEU A 209 -11.56 -24.79 -31.23
C LEU A 209 -12.53 -24.70 -32.41
N LEU A 210 -12.97 -23.50 -32.78
CA LEU A 210 -13.93 -23.28 -33.87
C LEU A 210 -13.42 -23.84 -35.20
N THR A 211 -12.12 -23.76 -35.48
CA THR A 211 -11.54 -24.37 -36.70
C THR A 211 -11.74 -25.88 -36.76
N HIS A 212 -11.80 -26.57 -35.62
CA HIS A 212 -12.11 -28.00 -35.56
C HIS A 212 -13.62 -28.25 -35.62
N LEU A 213 -14.43 -27.47 -34.90
CA LEU A 213 -15.88 -27.67 -34.82
C LEU A 213 -16.60 -27.50 -36.16
N LYS A 214 -16.12 -26.60 -37.03
CA LYS A 214 -16.66 -26.40 -38.38
C LYS A 214 -16.55 -27.64 -39.28
N LEU A 215 -15.64 -28.56 -38.96
CA LEU A 215 -15.42 -29.80 -39.71
C LEU A 215 -16.17 -31.00 -39.10
N CYS A 216 -16.77 -30.85 -37.91
CA CYS A 216 -17.45 -31.92 -37.20
C CYS A 216 -18.93 -32.06 -37.60
N LYS A 217 -19.47 -33.29 -37.49
CA LYS A 217 -20.91 -33.59 -37.63
C LYS A 217 -21.67 -33.31 -36.32
N ASP A 218 -22.98 -33.09 -36.43
CA ASP A 218 -23.88 -32.66 -35.33
C ASP A 218 -23.90 -33.54 -34.08
N PHE A 219 -23.61 -34.84 -34.22
CA PHE A 219 -23.59 -35.77 -33.09
C PHE A 219 -22.20 -35.93 -32.45
N GLU A 220 -21.16 -35.33 -33.04
CA GLU A 220 -19.76 -35.48 -32.61
C GLU A 220 -19.22 -34.25 -31.87
N VAL A 221 -19.95 -33.12 -31.89
CA VAL A 221 -19.52 -31.81 -31.37
C VAL A 221 -19.16 -31.81 -29.88
N ASP A 222 -19.83 -32.63 -29.07
CA ASP A 222 -19.60 -32.66 -27.62
C ASP A 222 -18.19 -33.16 -27.26
N ASN A 223 -17.60 -34.08 -28.03
CA ASN A 223 -16.30 -34.68 -27.70
C ASN A 223 -15.14 -33.68 -27.86
N PRO A 224 -14.98 -32.96 -28.99
CA PRO A 224 -13.98 -31.91 -29.12
C PRO A 224 -14.10 -30.79 -28.08
N ILE A 225 -15.32 -30.39 -27.72
CA ILE A 225 -15.55 -29.36 -26.68
C ILE A 225 -15.16 -29.88 -25.30
N LYS A 226 -15.50 -31.13 -24.97
CA LYS A 226 -15.09 -31.78 -23.73
C LYS A 226 -13.57 -31.87 -23.63
N ASP A 227 -12.89 -32.31 -24.69
CA ASP A 227 -11.43 -32.40 -24.74
C ASP A 227 -10.78 -31.01 -24.59
N PHE A 228 -11.35 -29.99 -25.22
CA PHE A 228 -10.92 -28.61 -25.08
C PHE A 228 -11.10 -28.08 -23.65
N ALA A 229 -12.28 -28.26 -23.05
CA ALA A 229 -12.58 -27.83 -21.69
C ALA A 229 -11.62 -28.49 -20.69
N ALA A 230 -11.36 -29.78 -20.88
CA ALA A 230 -10.44 -30.51 -20.04
C ALA A 230 -8.98 -30.04 -20.19
N LYS A 231 -8.51 -29.73 -21.41
CA LYS A 231 -7.19 -29.11 -21.60
C LYS A 231 -7.05 -27.79 -20.83
N LEU A 232 -8.05 -26.91 -20.91
CA LEU A 232 -8.03 -25.64 -20.17
C LEU A 232 -8.03 -25.83 -18.65
N SER A 233 -8.73 -26.84 -18.14
CA SER A 233 -8.76 -27.13 -16.70
C SER A 233 -7.42 -27.58 -16.11
N LEU A 234 -6.50 -28.09 -16.94
CA LEU A 234 -5.16 -28.52 -16.55
C LEU A 234 -4.14 -27.37 -16.50
N ILE A 235 -4.52 -26.16 -16.92
CA ILE A 235 -3.66 -24.99 -16.94
C ILE A 235 -3.82 -24.23 -15.61
N PRO A 236 -2.75 -24.05 -14.83
CA PRO A 236 -2.80 -23.25 -13.61
C PRO A 236 -2.80 -21.75 -13.94
N SER A 237 -3.32 -20.93 -13.03
CA SER A 237 -3.17 -19.48 -13.14
C SER A 237 -1.70 -19.05 -12.94
N PRO A 238 -1.14 -18.20 -13.82
CA PRO A 238 0.18 -17.60 -13.63
C PRO A 238 0.30 -16.91 -12.25
N PRO A 239 1.41 -17.11 -11.50
CA PRO A 239 1.66 -16.44 -10.23
C PRO A 239 1.98 -14.95 -10.43
N PRO A 240 1.56 -14.03 -9.54
CA PRO A 240 1.88 -12.62 -9.65
C PRO A 240 3.38 -12.34 -9.79
N GLY A 241 3.74 -11.49 -10.74
CA GLY A 241 5.09 -11.05 -11.04
C GLY A 241 5.46 -11.20 -12.52
N PRO A 242 6.75 -11.36 -12.85
CA PRO A 242 7.22 -11.26 -14.23
C PRO A 242 7.03 -12.54 -15.06
N LEU A 243 6.39 -13.59 -14.53
CA LEU A 243 6.29 -14.90 -15.19
C LEU A 243 4.95 -15.10 -15.90
N HIS A 244 4.96 -15.15 -17.23
CA HIS A 244 3.82 -15.52 -18.06
C HIS A 244 3.85 -17.01 -18.42
N LEU A 245 2.68 -17.60 -18.69
CA LEU A 245 2.58 -18.99 -19.14
C LEU A 245 2.26 -19.06 -20.64
N ILE A 246 2.91 -19.98 -21.36
CA ILE A 246 2.64 -20.22 -22.78
C ILE A 246 1.99 -21.60 -22.94
N PHE A 247 0.83 -21.63 -23.57
CA PHE A 247 0.09 -22.82 -23.96
C PHE A 247 0.06 -22.99 -25.47
N ASN A 248 0.47 -24.17 -25.94
CA ASN A 248 0.44 -24.53 -27.35
C ASN A 248 -0.91 -25.14 -27.74
N MET A 249 -1.71 -24.40 -28.51
CA MET A 249 -2.97 -24.89 -29.08
C MET A 249 -2.97 -24.59 -30.58
N LYS A 250 -2.52 -25.57 -31.38
CA LYS A 250 -2.32 -25.41 -32.82
C LYS A 250 -3.56 -24.82 -33.51
N PRO A 251 -3.39 -23.83 -34.42
CA PRO A 251 -2.12 -23.29 -34.92
C PRO A 251 -1.47 -22.21 -34.04
N LEU A 252 -2.07 -21.80 -32.92
CA LEU A 252 -1.63 -20.67 -32.10
C LEU A 252 -0.79 -21.04 -30.88
N GLN A 253 0.13 -20.15 -30.51
CA GLN A 253 0.72 -20.11 -29.17
C GLN A 253 0.00 -19.05 -28.33
N VAL A 254 -0.75 -19.51 -27.34
CA VAL A 254 -1.55 -18.67 -26.44
C VAL A 254 -0.69 -18.31 -25.24
N VAL A 255 -0.67 -17.02 -24.86
CA VAL A 255 0.12 -16.52 -23.73
C VAL A 255 -0.83 -16.04 -22.65
N PHE A 256 -0.79 -16.63 -21.47
CA PHE A 256 -1.53 -16.18 -20.30
C PHE A 256 -0.67 -15.19 -19.51
N PRO A 257 -1.01 -13.89 -19.50
CA PRO A 257 -0.25 -12.88 -18.77
C PRO A 257 -0.40 -13.05 -17.26
N SER A 258 0.59 -12.56 -16.51
CA SER A 258 0.57 -12.52 -15.04
C SER A 258 0.25 -11.12 -14.55
N ARG A 259 -0.26 -11.03 -13.32
CA ARG A 259 -0.45 -9.78 -12.57
C ARG A 259 0.90 -9.16 -12.24
N ALA A 260 1.00 -7.84 -12.22
CA ALA A 260 2.25 -7.15 -11.86
C ALA A 260 2.66 -7.39 -10.39
N ASP A 261 1.67 -7.44 -9.49
CA ASP A 261 1.77 -7.74 -8.06
C ASP A 261 0.43 -8.37 -7.58
N PRO A 262 0.34 -8.92 -6.35
CA PRO A 262 -0.87 -9.63 -5.88
C PRO A 262 -2.18 -8.82 -5.99
N GLU A 263 -2.10 -7.51 -5.76
CA GLU A 263 -3.24 -6.59 -5.71
C GLU A 263 -3.59 -6.01 -7.09
N SER A 264 -2.70 -6.15 -8.08
CA SER A 264 -2.91 -5.64 -9.44
C SER A 264 -3.87 -6.51 -10.26
N PRO A 265 -4.72 -5.93 -11.12
CA PRO A 265 -5.56 -6.69 -12.02
C PRO A 265 -4.73 -7.45 -13.07
N VAL A 266 -5.28 -8.54 -13.59
CA VAL A 266 -4.77 -9.19 -14.82
C VAL A 266 -5.18 -8.34 -16.01
N ILE A 267 -4.23 -8.08 -16.92
CA ILE A 267 -4.47 -7.25 -18.10
C ILE A 267 -4.26 -8.11 -19.33
N ASP A 268 -5.36 -8.67 -19.83
CA ASP A 268 -5.40 -9.46 -21.06
C ASP A 268 -6.35 -8.82 -22.10
N LEU A 269 -6.32 -7.49 -22.17
CA LEU A 269 -7.15 -6.67 -23.07
C LEU A 269 -6.43 -5.41 -23.57
N ASP A 270 -6.99 -4.79 -24.59
CA ASP A 270 -6.45 -3.65 -25.31
C ASP A 270 -6.86 -2.33 -24.62
N LEU A 271 -6.03 -1.80 -23.71
CA LEU A 271 -6.40 -0.62 -22.90
C LEU A 271 -6.55 0.67 -23.70
N HIS A 272 -6.25 0.68 -24.99
CA HIS A 272 -6.39 1.86 -25.85
C HIS A 272 -7.79 1.98 -26.49
N LEU A 273 -8.68 0.98 -26.33
CA LEU A 273 -10.01 0.98 -26.94
C LEU A 273 -10.86 2.22 -26.60
N PRO A 274 -11.00 2.66 -25.33
CA PRO A 274 -11.74 3.89 -25.03
C PRO A 274 -11.16 5.13 -25.71
N LEU A 275 -9.84 5.19 -25.90
CA LEU A 275 -9.15 6.31 -26.56
C LEU A 275 -9.32 6.30 -28.08
N LEU A 276 -9.74 5.16 -28.67
CA LEU A 276 -10.13 5.07 -30.07
C LEU A 276 -11.60 5.46 -30.26
N CYS A 277 -12.48 5.10 -29.32
CA CYS A 277 -13.92 5.38 -29.40
C CYS A 277 -14.29 6.81 -28.96
N PHE A 278 -13.55 7.39 -28.01
CA PHE A 278 -13.88 8.67 -27.40
C PHE A 278 -12.72 9.65 -27.48
N ARG A 279 -13.05 10.94 -27.60
CA ARG A 279 -12.06 12.01 -27.37
C ARG A 279 -11.60 12.01 -25.90
N PRO A 280 -10.36 12.44 -25.59
CA PRO A 280 -9.84 12.45 -24.23
C PRO A 280 -10.74 13.17 -23.23
N GLU A 281 -11.43 14.25 -23.64
CA GLU A 281 -12.37 14.99 -22.80
C GLU A 281 -13.58 14.14 -22.41
N LYS A 282 -14.09 13.33 -23.33
CA LYS A 282 -15.20 12.40 -23.07
C LYS A 282 -14.79 11.23 -22.20
N VAL A 283 -13.56 10.73 -22.35
CA VAL A 283 -12.99 9.73 -21.44
C VAL A 283 -12.92 10.27 -20.00
N LEU A 284 -12.50 11.53 -19.82
CA LEU A 284 -12.50 12.18 -18.51
C LEU A 284 -13.92 12.37 -17.95
N GLN A 285 -14.89 12.76 -18.79
CA GLN A 285 -16.29 12.86 -18.38
C GLN A 285 -16.85 11.51 -17.89
N ILE A 286 -16.57 10.41 -18.61
CA ILE A 286 -16.97 9.06 -18.20
C ILE A 286 -16.29 8.66 -16.88
N LEU A 287 -14.98 8.89 -16.74
CA LEU A 287 -14.26 8.66 -15.48
C LEU A 287 -14.87 9.47 -14.33
N THR A 288 -15.36 10.69 -14.58
CA THR A 288 -16.06 11.50 -13.57
C THR A 288 -17.37 10.86 -13.15
N CYS A 289 -18.17 10.37 -14.11
CA CYS A 289 -19.41 9.64 -13.82
C CYS A 289 -19.14 8.43 -12.94
N ILE A 290 -18.05 7.70 -13.22
CA ILE A 290 -17.68 6.52 -12.43
C ILE A 290 -17.15 6.91 -11.04
N LEU A 291 -16.30 7.94 -10.93
CA LEU A 291 -15.77 8.42 -9.65
C LEU A 291 -16.84 9.01 -8.73
N THR A 292 -17.96 9.49 -9.31
CA THR A 292 -19.12 9.99 -8.57
C THR A 292 -20.23 8.95 -8.44
N GLU A 293 -19.95 7.68 -8.78
CA GLU A 293 -20.86 6.54 -8.66
C GLU A 293 -22.25 6.78 -9.32
N GLN A 294 -22.27 7.32 -10.54
CA GLN A 294 -23.51 7.50 -11.30
C GLN A 294 -24.09 6.16 -11.81
N ARG A 295 -25.37 6.18 -12.23
CA ARG A 295 -26.01 5.08 -12.97
C ARG A 295 -25.68 5.19 -14.46
N ILE A 296 -24.85 4.29 -14.95
CA ILE A 296 -24.25 4.38 -16.29
C ILE A 296 -24.71 3.22 -17.16
N VAL A 297 -25.15 3.53 -18.39
CA VAL A 297 -25.47 2.54 -19.43
C VAL A 297 -24.63 2.82 -20.67
N PHE A 298 -23.80 1.86 -21.06
CA PHE A 298 -23.06 1.86 -22.32
C PHE A 298 -23.89 1.27 -23.46
N PHE A 299 -23.78 1.85 -24.66
CA PHE A 299 -24.47 1.40 -25.87
C PHE A 299 -23.48 1.20 -27.01
N SER A 300 -23.67 0.14 -27.78
CA SER A 300 -22.87 -0.23 -28.93
C SER A 300 -23.67 -1.19 -29.81
N SER A 301 -23.46 -1.12 -31.13
CA SER A 301 -23.92 -2.15 -32.07
C SER A 301 -23.03 -3.40 -32.06
N ASP A 302 -21.82 -3.30 -31.48
CA ASP A 302 -20.91 -4.42 -31.25
C ASP A 302 -20.93 -4.85 -29.76
N TRP A 303 -21.44 -6.05 -29.52
CA TRP A 303 -21.50 -6.69 -28.20
C TRP A 303 -20.14 -6.89 -27.54
N ALA A 304 -19.08 -7.14 -28.31
CA ALA A 304 -17.74 -7.30 -27.76
C ALA A 304 -17.21 -5.98 -27.19
N LEU A 305 -17.51 -4.87 -27.89
CA LEU A 305 -17.01 -3.56 -27.53
C LEU A 305 -17.58 -3.06 -26.20
N LEU A 306 -18.84 -3.38 -25.88
CA LEU A 306 -19.47 -3.06 -24.60
C LEU A 306 -18.62 -3.53 -23.42
N THR A 307 -18.31 -4.83 -23.36
CA THR A 307 -17.54 -5.42 -22.26
C THR A 307 -16.09 -4.96 -22.26
N LEU A 308 -15.43 -4.89 -23.42
CA LEU A 308 -14.03 -4.47 -23.49
C LEU A 308 -13.82 -3.02 -23.05
N VAL A 309 -14.68 -2.09 -23.49
CA VAL A 309 -14.59 -0.67 -23.11
C VAL A 309 -14.92 -0.48 -21.63
N ALA A 310 -15.97 -1.13 -21.13
CA ALA A 310 -16.34 -1.07 -19.71
C ALA A 310 -15.19 -1.58 -18.80
N GLU A 311 -14.56 -2.70 -19.15
CA GLU A 311 -13.40 -3.25 -18.43
C GLU A 311 -12.17 -2.35 -18.51
N CYS A 312 -11.91 -1.68 -19.64
CA CYS A 312 -10.82 -0.69 -19.72
C CYS A 312 -10.99 0.40 -18.65
N PHE A 313 -12.21 0.91 -18.46
CA PHE A 313 -12.47 1.91 -17.42
C PHE A 313 -12.25 1.35 -16.00
N MET A 314 -12.58 0.09 -15.74
CA MET A 314 -12.27 -0.57 -14.46
C MET A 314 -10.76 -0.63 -14.21
N VAL A 315 -9.96 -0.93 -15.25
CA VAL A 315 -8.49 -0.93 -15.15
C VAL A 315 -7.94 0.48 -14.96
N TYR A 316 -8.53 1.50 -15.59
CA TYR A 316 -8.10 2.90 -15.45
C TYR A 316 -8.25 3.44 -14.02
N LEU A 317 -9.24 2.93 -13.27
CA LEU A 317 -9.50 3.35 -11.89
C LEU A 317 -8.54 2.75 -10.88
N HIS A 318 -7.81 1.69 -11.22
CA HIS A 318 -6.93 1.00 -10.27
C HIS A 318 -5.90 1.98 -9.64
N PRO A 319 -5.74 2.01 -8.30
CA PRO A 319 -6.21 1.03 -7.32
C PRO A 319 -7.58 1.28 -6.68
N LEU A 320 -8.36 2.27 -7.14
CA LEU A 320 -9.76 2.39 -6.74
C LEU A 320 -10.56 1.20 -7.30
N GLN A 321 -11.56 0.76 -6.53
CA GLN A 321 -12.39 -0.40 -6.87
C GLN A 321 -13.86 0.00 -6.92
N TRP A 322 -14.52 -0.27 -8.04
CA TRP A 322 -15.97 -0.12 -8.19
C TRP A 322 -16.70 -1.11 -7.28
N GLN A 323 -17.56 -0.58 -6.40
CA GLN A 323 -18.24 -1.36 -5.35
C GLN A 323 -19.67 -1.78 -5.72
N HIS A 324 -20.20 -1.30 -6.86
CA HIS A 324 -21.59 -1.50 -7.25
C HIS A 324 -21.75 -2.55 -8.35
N THR A 325 -23.00 -2.81 -8.75
CA THR A 325 -23.35 -3.73 -9.84
C THR A 325 -22.60 -3.38 -11.12
N PHE A 326 -21.96 -4.38 -11.72
CA PHE A 326 -21.21 -4.27 -12.97
C PHE A 326 -21.64 -5.42 -13.90
N VAL A 327 -22.43 -5.07 -14.92
CA VAL A 327 -23.01 -6.02 -15.89
C VAL A 327 -22.88 -5.39 -17.28
N PRO A 328 -21.69 -5.45 -17.90
CA PRO A 328 -21.39 -4.67 -19.10
C PRO A 328 -22.16 -5.14 -20.36
N LEU A 329 -22.94 -6.22 -20.27
CA LEU A 329 -23.78 -6.71 -21.35
C LEU A 329 -25.09 -7.27 -20.78
N LEU A 330 -26.21 -6.66 -21.16
CA LEU A 330 -27.56 -7.12 -20.91
C LEU A 330 -28.17 -7.71 -22.19
N SER A 331 -29.00 -8.74 -22.02
CA SER A 331 -29.88 -9.25 -23.07
C SER A 331 -31.21 -8.50 -23.07
N ASP A 332 -31.98 -8.64 -24.15
CA ASP A 332 -33.29 -8.00 -24.30
C ASP A 332 -34.26 -8.33 -23.14
N GLN A 333 -34.18 -9.54 -22.58
CA GLN A 333 -35.03 -9.99 -21.47
C GLN A 333 -34.61 -9.43 -20.10
N MET A 334 -33.48 -8.72 -20.05
CA MET A 334 -32.85 -8.23 -18.83
C MET A 334 -32.82 -6.70 -18.76
N LEU A 335 -33.52 -6.01 -19.67
CA LEU A 335 -33.52 -4.55 -19.72
C LEU A 335 -34.11 -3.92 -18.45
N ASP A 336 -35.06 -4.58 -17.77
CA ASP A 336 -35.65 -4.11 -16.51
C ASP A 336 -34.60 -3.80 -15.42
N PHE A 337 -33.41 -4.39 -15.48
CA PHE A 337 -32.34 -4.11 -14.52
C PHE A 337 -31.84 -2.66 -14.57
N VAL A 338 -32.02 -1.94 -15.69
CA VAL A 338 -31.64 -0.51 -15.78
C VAL A 338 -32.50 0.38 -14.88
N MET A 339 -33.64 -0.12 -14.39
CA MET A 339 -34.50 0.56 -13.44
C MET A 339 -34.00 0.48 -11.99
N ALA A 340 -32.87 -0.18 -11.74
CA ALA A 340 -32.31 -0.30 -10.40
C ALA A 340 -32.04 1.08 -9.77
N PRO A 341 -32.44 1.29 -8.50
CA PRO A 341 -32.32 2.61 -7.85
C PRO A 341 -30.89 2.90 -7.38
N THR A 342 -30.04 1.88 -7.27
CA THR A 342 -28.64 2.00 -6.86
C THR A 342 -27.74 2.33 -8.04
N SER A 343 -26.54 2.85 -7.78
CA SER A 343 -25.50 3.01 -8.79
C SER A 343 -25.19 1.68 -9.48
N PHE A 344 -24.91 1.73 -10.78
CA PHE A 344 -24.53 0.57 -11.57
C PHE A 344 -23.78 0.99 -12.83
N LEU A 345 -23.08 0.05 -13.42
CA LEU A 345 -22.54 0.17 -14.78
C LEU A 345 -23.05 -1.02 -15.58
N MET A 346 -23.90 -0.74 -16.56
CA MET A 346 -24.52 -1.72 -17.44
C MET A 346 -24.21 -1.44 -18.91
N GLY A 347 -24.42 -2.41 -19.79
CA GLY A 347 -24.33 -2.21 -21.24
C GLY A 347 -25.48 -2.85 -22.00
N CYS A 348 -25.93 -2.20 -23.06
CA CYS A 348 -27.08 -2.59 -23.88
C CYS A 348 -26.75 -2.49 -25.37
N HIS A 349 -27.47 -3.23 -26.20
CA HIS A 349 -27.42 -3.00 -27.65
C HIS A 349 -27.91 -1.59 -27.97
N LEU A 350 -27.38 -1.01 -29.05
CA LEU A 350 -27.78 0.32 -29.50
C LEU A 350 -29.28 0.40 -29.86
N ASP A 351 -29.90 -0.70 -30.29
CA ASP A 351 -31.33 -0.74 -30.64
C ASP A 351 -32.24 -0.38 -29.45
N HIS A 352 -31.78 -0.61 -28.22
CA HIS A 352 -32.53 -0.35 -26.99
C HIS A 352 -32.33 1.07 -26.45
N PHE A 353 -31.55 1.91 -27.13
CA PHE A 353 -31.23 3.26 -26.66
C PHE A 353 -32.48 4.10 -26.40
N GLU A 354 -33.43 4.09 -27.33
CA GLU A 354 -34.67 4.87 -27.22
C GLU A 354 -35.57 4.38 -26.08
N GLU A 355 -35.66 3.07 -25.87
CA GLU A 355 -36.44 2.46 -24.79
C GLU A 355 -35.84 2.81 -23.42
N VAL A 356 -34.54 2.54 -23.23
CA VAL A 356 -33.83 2.82 -21.97
C VAL A 356 -33.82 4.33 -21.65
N SER A 357 -33.71 5.19 -22.67
CA SER A 357 -33.72 6.65 -22.48
C SER A 357 -35.05 7.21 -21.94
N LYS A 358 -36.16 6.49 -22.17
CA LYS A 358 -37.51 6.88 -21.75
C LYS A 358 -37.90 6.29 -20.41
N GLU A 359 -37.43 5.08 -20.11
CA GLU A 359 -37.84 4.32 -18.94
C GLU A 359 -37.05 4.70 -17.66
N GLY A 360 -35.80 5.16 -17.81
CA GLY A 360 -34.93 5.42 -16.66
C GLY A 360 -34.75 6.90 -16.33
N ASP A 361 -35.14 7.34 -15.13
CA ASP A 361 -34.83 8.69 -14.62
C ASP A 361 -33.37 8.80 -14.16
N GLY A 362 -32.65 9.83 -14.62
CA GLY A 362 -31.29 10.17 -14.15
C GLY A 362 -30.20 9.17 -14.54
N LEU A 363 -30.29 8.58 -15.73
CA LEU A 363 -29.29 7.68 -16.32
C LEU A 363 -28.27 8.46 -17.16
N VAL A 364 -27.00 8.06 -17.07
CA VAL A 364 -25.93 8.50 -17.97
C VAL A 364 -25.84 7.51 -19.13
N LEU A 365 -26.20 7.97 -20.33
CA LEU A 365 -26.27 7.15 -21.55
C LEU A 365 -25.01 7.39 -22.39
N ILE A 366 -24.15 6.38 -22.53
CA ILE A 366 -22.87 6.49 -23.24
C ILE A 366 -22.93 5.69 -24.53
N ASN A 367 -22.91 6.36 -25.67
CA ASN A 367 -22.86 5.71 -26.98
C ASN A 367 -21.40 5.57 -27.42
N ILE A 368 -20.91 4.33 -27.48
CA ILE A 368 -19.54 4.00 -27.84
C ILE A 368 -19.29 4.23 -29.34
N ASP A 369 -20.23 3.86 -30.20
CA ASP A 369 -20.10 3.93 -31.66
C ASP A 369 -19.94 5.36 -32.17
N HIS A 370 -20.66 6.31 -31.54
CA HIS A 370 -20.61 7.73 -31.87
C HIS A 370 -19.72 8.56 -30.94
N GLY A 371 -19.12 7.94 -29.91
CA GLY A 371 -18.26 8.61 -28.94
C GLY A 371 -18.97 9.73 -28.16
N SER A 372 -20.26 9.56 -27.87
CA SER A 372 -21.13 10.60 -27.29
C SER A 372 -21.72 10.21 -25.94
N ILE A 373 -22.09 11.22 -25.14
CA ILE A 373 -22.66 11.06 -23.80
C ILE A 373 -23.93 11.91 -23.76
N SER A 374 -25.04 11.28 -23.38
CA SER A 374 -26.36 11.88 -23.23
C SER A 374 -26.93 11.52 -21.86
N TYR A 375 -28.04 12.17 -21.48
CA TYR A 375 -28.72 11.93 -20.22
C TYR A 375 -30.19 11.64 -20.49
N SER A 376 -30.79 10.76 -19.68
CA SER A 376 -32.23 10.59 -19.73
C SER A 376 -32.93 11.84 -19.19
N LYS A 377 -34.15 12.10 -19.68
CA LYS A 377 -34.89 13.32 -19.34
C LYS A 377 -35.38 13.24 -17.89
N SER A 378 -34.76 13.99 -16.98
CA SER A 378 -35.23 14.13 -15.60
C SER A 378 -36.37 15.14 -15.50
N SER A 379 -37.30 14.90 -14.56
CA SER A 379 -38.42 15.81 -14.23
C SER A 379 -37.98 17.06 -13.46
N ASP A 380 -36.84 17.00 -12.77
CA ASP A 380 -36.05 18.14 -12.25
C ASP A 380 -34.87 18.37 -13.20
N GLY A 381 -34.53 19.62 -13.52
CA GLY A 381 -33.62 20.01 -14.62
C GLY A 381 -32.25 19.30 -14.72
N ASP A 382 -31.61 19.47 -15.89
CA ASP A 382 -30.32 18.93 -16.38
C ASP A 382 -29.46 18.17 -15.34
N VAL A 383 -29.19 16.88 -15.60
CA VAL A 383 -28.23 16.07 -14.85
C VAL A 383 -26.84 16.71 -14.99
N ASN A 384 -26.52 17.55 -14.02
CA ASN A 384 -25.28 18.29 -14.00
C ASN A 384 -24.20 17.35 -13.43
N ILE A 385 -23.24 16.95 -14.28
CA ILE A 385 -22.05 16.18 -13.85
C ILE A 385 -20.88 17.14 -13.65
N PRO A 386 -20.18 17.06 -12.51
CA PRO A 386 -19.03 17.92 -12.27
C PRO A 386 -17.89 17.65 -13.24
N ASP A 387 -17.14 18.69 -13.58
CA ASP A 387 -15.87 18.52 -14.27
C ASP A 387 -14.79 18.05 -13.29
N LEU A 388 -13.87 17.22 -13.79
CA LEU A 388 -12.66 16.87 -13.05
C LEU A 388 -11.78 18.12 -12.81
N PRO A 389 -10.94 18.13 -11.76
CA PRO A 389 -10.04 19.25 -11.50
C PRO A 389 -9.19 19.62 -12.73
N LEU A 390 -9.28 20.89 -13.15
CA LEU A 390 -8.82 21.36 -14.46
C LEU A 390 -7.36 20.99 -14.78
N LEU A 391 -6.46 21.16 -13.82
CA LEU A 391 -5.03 20.88 -14.00
C LEU A 391 -4.76 19.38 -14.24
N ALA A 392 -5.50 18.52 -13.53
CA ALA A 392 -5.37 17.07 -13.67
C ALA A 392 -5.90 16.63 -15.04
N ALA A 393 -7.04 17.17 -15.47
CA ALA A 393 -7.63 16.94 -16.79
C ALA A 393 -6.67 17.35 -17.92
N GLN A 394 -6.13 18.57 -17.90
CA GLN A 394 -5.19 19.07 -18.93
C GLN A 394 -3.93 18.21 -19.03
N THR A 395 -3.37 17.81 -17.89
CA THR A 395 -2.18 16.95 -17.84
C THR A 395 -2.44 15.58 -18.47
N PHE A 396 -3.61 15.00 -18.21
CA PHE A 396 -4.01 13.73 -18.81
C PHE A 396 -4.17 13.85 -20.33
N ILE A 397 -4.88 14.88 -20.81
CA ILE A 397 -5.10 15.11 -22.25
C ILE A 397 -3.76 15.25 -22.99
N GLN A 398 -2.84 16.08 -22.48
CA GLN A 398 -1.52 16.26 -23.08
C GLN A 398 -0.73 14.95 -23.21
N ARG A 399 -0.85 14.07 -22.21
CA ARG A 399 -0.15 12.77 -22.22
C ARG A 399 -0.76 11.80 -23.21
N VAL A 400 -2.09 11.72 -23.23
CA VAL A 400 -2.82 10.87 -24.16
C VAL A 400 -2.55 11.28 -25.61
N GLN A 401 -2.46 12.58 -25.90
CA GLN A 401 -2.09 13.09 -27.23
C GLN A 401 -0.69 12.66 -27.69
N GLY A 402 0.21 12.32 -26.76
CA GLY A 402 1.54 11.79 -27.07
C GLY A 402 1.59 10.27 -27.35
N LEU A 403 0.48 9.55 -27.18
CA LEU A 403 0.43 8.09 -27.35
C LEU A 403 0.29 7.68 -28.81
N GLN A 404 0.98 6.62 -29.19
CA GLN A 404 0.85 5.98 -30.51
C GLN A 404 -0.26 4.92 -30.45
N LEU A 405 -1.51 5.33 -30.67
CA LEU A 405 -2.69 4.47 -30.52
C LEU A 405 -2.89 3.48 -31.67
N HIS A 406 -2.42 3.79 -32.88
CA HIS A 406 -2.66 2.98 -34.08
C HIS A 406 -1.49 2.04 -34.38
N TRP A 407 -1.75 0.73 -34.30
CA TRP A 407 -0.77 -0.31 -34.62
C TRP A 407 -0.20 -0.19 -36.05
N GLY A 408 -1.04 0.15 -37.03
CA GLY A 408 -0.63 0.30 -38.43
C GLY A 408 0.46 1.36 -38.65
N LEU A 409 0.41 2.48 -37.91
CA LEU A 409 1.43 3.52 -37.98
C LEU A 409 2.78 3.04 -37.42
N HIS A 410 2.75 2.23 -36.36
CA HIS A 410 3.95 1.63 -35.79
C HIS A 410 4.60 0.61 -36.75
N LEU A 411 3.79 -0.12 -37.53
CA LEU A 411 4.27 -1.07 -38.53
C LEU A 411 4.79 -0.44 -39.83
N ALA A 412 4.42 0.82 -40.14
CA ALA A 412 4.71 1.44 -41.44
C ALA A 412 6.21 1.46 -41.81
N HIS A 413 7.11 1.40 -40.82
CA HIS A 413 8.56 1.41 -41.00
C HIS A 413 9.21 0.02 -40.93
N ARG A 414 8.42 -1.07 -40.85
CA ARG A 414 8.90 -2.45 -40.67
C ARG A 414 8.49 -3.35 -41.84
N SER A 415 9.29 -4.38 -42.08
CA SER A 415 8.95 -5.46 -43.02
C SER A 415 7.80 -6.33 -42.49
N SER A 416 7.06 -6.97 -43.40
CA SER A 416 6.04 -7.97 -43.03
C SER A 416 6.71 -9.20 -42.39
N SER A 417 6.10 -9.77 -41.34
CA SER A 417 6.60 -11.00 -40.71
C SER A 417 6.19 -12.23 -41.52
N THR A 418 7.08 -13.21 -41.63
CA THR A 418 6.86 -14.49 -42.31
C THR A 418 6.34 -15.59 -41.38
N ASP A 419 6.37 -15.38 -40.06
CA ASP A 419 5.84 -16.29 -39.05
C ASP A 419 4.66 -15.65 -38.30
N LEU A 420 3.53 -16.34 -38.27
CA LEU A 420 2.31 -15.87 -37.60
C LEU A 420 2.53 -15.63 -36.10
N ASN A 421 3.31 -16.50 -35.44
CA ASN A 421 3.55 -16.39 -34.01
C ASN A 421 4.48 -15.22 -33.69
N GLU A 422 5.52 -15.02 -34.49
CA GLU A 422 6.39 -13.84 -34.43
C GLU A 422 5.59 -12.54 -34.63
N GLY A 423 4.73 -12.45 -35.67
CA GLY A 423 3.88 -11.28 -35.90
C GLY A 423 2.96 -10.97 -34.72
N ARG A 424 2.36 -12.01 -34.12
CA ARG A 424 1.53 -11.88 -32.90
C ARG A 424 2.35 -11.46 -31.67
N ALA A 425 3.56 -12.01 -31.50
CA ALA A 425 4.46 -11.62 -30.42
C ALA A 425 4.84 -10.14 -30.49
N HIS A 426 5.11 -9.62 -31.70
CA HIS A 426 5.36 -8.20 -31.93
C HIS A 426 4.16 -7.32 -31.55
N ARG A 427 2.94 -7.71 -31.96
CA ARG A 427 1.72 -7.00 -31.58
C ARG A 427 1.54 -6.98 -30.06
N ARG A 428 1.73 -8.11 -29.39
CA ARG A 428 1.64 -8.22 -27.92
C ARG A 428 2.65 -7.31 -27.23
N ALA A 429 3.92 -7.30 -27.67
CA ALA A 429 4.94 -6.45 -27.07
C ALA A 429 4.62 -4.95 -27.21
N TRP A 430 4.14 -4.53 -28.38
CA TRP A 430 3.65 -3.16 -28.59
C TRP A 430 2.47 -2.83 -27.69
N GLN A 431 1.50 -3.74 -27.61
CA GLN A 431 0.31 -3.57 -26.80
C GLN A 431 0.63 -3.50 -25.31
N GLN A 432 1.53 -4.36 -24.80
CA GLN A 432 1.98 -4.30 -23.41
C GLN A 432 2.67 -2.98 -23.10
N LYS A 433 3.49 -2.46 -24.02
CA LYS A 433 4.12 -1.13 -23.89
C LYS A 433 3.06 -0.03 -23.83
N LEU A 434 2.08 -0.04 -24.73
CA LEU A 434 1.01 0.96 -24.76
C LEU A 434 0.11 0.87 -23.52
N ASN A 435 -0.28 -0.33 -23.11
CA ASN A 435 -1.04 -0.59 -21.88
C ASN A 435 -0.32 0.01 -20.66
N CYS A 436 1.00 -0.24 -20.53
CA CYS A 436 1.80 0.33 -19.45
C CYS A 436 1.79 1.88 -19.45
N GLN A 437 1.93 2.50 -20.63
CA GLN A 437 1.86 3.96 -20.75
C GLN A 437 0.49 4.54 -20.38
N ILE A 438 -0.59 3.86 -20.79
CA ILE A 438 -1.96 4.27 -20.46
C ILE A 438 -2.20 4.13 -18.95
N GLN A 439 -1.82 3.00 -18.35
CA GLN A 439 -1.92 2.81 -16.90
C GLN A 439 -1.13 3.86 -16.12
N GLN A 440 0.06 4.23 -16.58
CA GLN A 440 0.84 5.30 -15.95
C GLN A 440 0.14 6.65 -16.07
N ALA A 441 -0.50 6.95 -17.20
CA ALA A 441 -1.25 8.18 -17.40
C ALA A 441 -2.51 8.24 -16.52
N THR A 442 -3.28 7.15 -16.42
CA THR A 442 -4.49 7.09 -15.59
C THR A 442 -4.16 7.06 -14.10
N LEU A 443 -3.13 6.31 -13.68
CA LEU A 443 -2.68 6.32 -12.29
C LEU A 443 -2.19 7.71 -11.87
N GLN A 444 -1.50 8.43 -12.77
CA GLN A 444 -1.08 9.79 -12.50
C GLN A 444 -2.28 10.75 -12.40
N LEU A 445 -3.31 10.57 -13.21
CA LEU A 445 -4.56 11.32 -13.09
C LEU A 445 -5.15 11.14 -11.68
N LEU A 446 -5.28 9.90 -11.20
CA LEU A 446 -5.78 9.59 -9.86
C LEU A 446 -4.91 10.19 -8.75
N VAL A 447 -3.58 10.04 -8.84
CA VAL A 447 -2.64 10.67 -7.90
C VAL A 447 -2.81 12.19 -7.92
N SER A 448 -2.98 12.81 -9.08
CA SER A 448 -3.17 14.26 -9.16
C SER A 448 -4.48 14.72 -8.49
N ILE A 449 -5.54 13.91 -8.55
CA ILE A 449 -6.84 14.21 -7.93
C ILE A 449 -6.79 14.02 -6.40
N PHE A 450 -6.18 12.92 -5.93
CA PHE A 450 -6.30 12.48 -4.53
C PHE A 450 -5.01 12.62 -3.70
N ARG A 451 -3.89 13.11 -4.26
CA ARG A 451 -2.60 13.26 -3.55
C ARG A 451 -2.73 13.99 -2.22
N GLU A 452 -3.56 15.02 -2.16
CA GLU A 452 -3.68 15.85 -0.96
C GLU A 452 -4.53 15.22 0.15
N VAL A 453 -5.27 14.14 -0.13
CA VAL A 453 -6.11 13.45 0.88
C VAL A 453 -5.28 13.04 2.09
N LYS A 454 -4.04 12.55 1.89
CA LYS A 454 -3.13 12.15 2.97
C LYS A 454 -2.88 13.26 3.99
N ASN A 455 -2.94 14.52 3.58
CA ASN A 455 -2.70 15.67 4.44
C ASN A 455 -3.84 15.85 5.47
N HIS A 456 -5.02 15.28 5.20
CA HIS A 456 -6.25 15.39 6.00
C HIS A 456 -6.61 14.09 6.73
N LEU A 457 -5.68 13.13 6.80
CA LEU A 457 -5.84 11.87 7.51
C LEU A 457 -5.20 11.91 8.90
N ASN A 458 -5.92 11.34 9.85
CA ASN A 458 -5.42 10.98 11.17
C ASN A 458 -5.30 9.46 11.26
N TYR A 459 -4.08 8.94 11.11
CA TYR A 459 -3.81 7.50 11.10
C TYR A 459 -4.12 6.82 12.43
N GLU A 460 -3.90 7.51 13.54
CA GLU A 460 -4.04 6.94 14.89
C GLU A 460 -5.53 6.75 15.25
N HIS A 461 -6.34 7.77 14.97
CA HIS A 461 -7.78 7.73 15.24
C HIS A 461 -8.63 7.24 14.07
N ARG A 462 -8.01 6.94 12.91
CA ARG A 462 -8.67 6.56 11.66
C ARG A 462 -9.71 7.58 11.19
N VAL A 463 -9.35 8.86 11.25
CA VAL A 463 -10.24 9.98 10.92
C VAL A 463 -9.83 10.65 9.61
N PHE A 464 -10.80 11.02 8.79
CA PHE A 464 -10.63 11.90 7.64
C PHE A 464 -11.41 13.21 7.87
N ASN A 465 -10.75 14.36 7.70
CA ASN A 465 -11.38 15.67 7.82
C ASN A 465 -11.86 16.18 6.44
N SER A 466 -13.07 15.76 6.06
CA SER A 466 -13.70 16.08 4.78
C SER A 466 -13.95 17.57 4.58
N GLU A 467 -14.42 18.28 5.61
CA GLU A 467 -14.70 19.72 5.53
C GLU A 467 -13.44 20.54 5.25
N GLU A 468 -12.33 20.25 5.94
CA GLU A 468 -11.06 20.92 5.66
C GLU A 468 -10.54 20.59 4.28
N PHE A 469 -10.65 19.32 3.88
CA PHE A 469 -10.24 18.91 2.55
C PHE A 469 -10.97 19.72 1.48
N LEU A 470 -12.30 19.85 1.58
CA LEU A 470 -13.11 20.66 0.66
C LEU A 470 -12.74 22.15 0.68
N LYS A 471 -12.52 22.73 1.86
CA LYS A 471 -12.13 24.15 2.01
C LYS A 471 -10.80 24.49 1.32
N THR A 472 -9.90 23.52 1.20
CA THR A 472 -8.61 23.72 0.50
C THR A 472 -8.69 23.59 -1.02
N ARG A 473 -9.81 23.12 -1.59
CA ARG A 473 -9.99 22.96 -3.04
C ARG A 473 -10.42 24.28 -3.70
N ALA A 474 -10.06 24.45 -4.98
CA ALA A 474 -10.52 25.58 -5.77
C ALA A 474 -12.05 25.60 -5.85
N PRO A 475 -12.73 26.77 -5.85
CA PRO A 475 -14.19 26.85 -5.86
C PRO A 475 -14.85 26.07 -7.00
N GLY A 476 -14.23 26.04 -8.19
CA GLY A 476 -14.72 25.25 -9.33
C GLY A 476 -14.63 23.74 -9.14
N ASP A 477 -13.64 23.25 -8.38
CA ASP A 477 -13.42 21.82 -8.16
C ASP A 477 -14.21 21.28 -6.96
N GLN A 478 -14.70 22.16 -6.07
CA GLN A 478 -15.36 21.74 -4.82
C GLN A 478 -16.60 20.87 -5.06
N TRP A 479 -17.34 21.13 -6.14
CA TRP A 479 -18.53 20.35 -6.46
C TRP A 479 -18.21 18.90 -6.83
N PHE A 480 -17.15 18.67 -7.63
CA PHE A 480 -16.61 17.34 -7.90
C PHE A 480 -16.28 16.61 -6.59
N TYR A 481 -15.50 17.24 -5.72
CA TYR A 481 -15.09 16.58 -4.48
C TYR A 481 -16.27 16.32 -3.54
N LYS A 482 -17.24 17.22 -3.42
CA LYS A 482 -18.45 16.97 -2.60
C LYS A 482 -19.15 15.67 -3.00
N GLN A 483 -19.29 15.41 -4.29
CA GLN A 483 -19.88 14.16 -4.78
C GLN A 483 -19.00 12.95 -4.48
N VAL A 484 -17.70 13.05 -4.77
CA VAL A 484 -16.75 11.93 -4.60
C VAL A 484 -16.58 11.53 -3.12
N LEU A 485 -16.59 12.47 -2.19
CA LEU A 485 -16.35 12.18 -0.77
C LEU A 485 -17.40 11.27 -0.13
N ASP A 486 -18.62 11.25 -0.68
CA ASP A 486 -19.75 10.45 -0.20
C ASP A 486 -19.81 9.05 -0.85
N THR A 487 -18.88 8.73 -1.75
CA THR A 487 -18.86 7.47 -2.51
C THR A 487 -18.26 6.30 -1.74
N TYR A 488 -18.77 5.09 -1.99
CA TYR A 488 -18.21 3.86 -1.41
C TYR A 488 -16.78 3.60 -1.89
N MET A 489 -16.50 3.92 -3.16
CA MET A 489 -15.16 3.83 -3.75
C MET A 489 -14.16 4.70 -3.00
N PHE A 490 -14.50 5.95 -2.68
CA PHE A 490 -13.62 6.83 -1.91
C PHE A 490 -13.44 6.33 -0.47
N HIS A 491 -14.48 5.83 0.17
CA HIS A 491 -14.36 5.20 1.50
C HIS A 491 -13.41 3.99 1.51
N SER A 492 -13.49 3.12 0.50
CA SER A 492 -12.56 2.00 0.32
C SER A 492 -11.12 2.49 0.10
N PHE A 493 -10.94 3.55 -0.69
CA PHE A 493 -9.65 4.20 -0.86
C PHE A 493 -9.10 4.76 0.45
N LEU A 494 -9.90 5.49 1.23
CA LEU A 494 -9.51 6.01 2.55
C LEU A 494 -9.06 4.89 3.49
N LYS A 495 -9.80 3.78 3.49
CA LYS A 495 -9.49 2.58 4.28
C LYS A 495 -8.11 2.03 3.91
N ALA A 496 -7.81 1.90 2.62
CA ALA A 496 -6.50 1.47 2.13
C ALA A 496 -5.38 2.45 2.53
N ARG A 497 -5.63 3.76 2.45
CA ARG A 497 -4.66 4.80 2.88
C ARG A 497 -4.39 4.73 4.39
N LEU A 498 -5.42 4.61 5.22
CA LEU A 498 -5.30 4.49 6.68
C LEU A 498 -4.60 3.19 7.11
N ASN A 499 -4.79 2.11 6.35
CA ASN A 499 -4.07 0.84 6.53
C ASN A 499 -2.64 0.86 5.96
N ARG A 500 -2.20 1.99 5.39
CA ARG A 500 -0.86 2.17 4.78
C ARG A 500 -0.55 1.12 3.72
N VAL A 501 -1.55 0.72 2.93
CA VAL A 501 -1.38 -0.24 1.84
C VAL A 501 -0.42 0.33 0.80
N MET A 502 0.63 -0.41 0.47
CA MET A 502 1.66 -0.03 -0.52
C MET A 502 1.26 -0.40 -1.95
N ASP A 503 0.10 0.09 -2.38
CA ASP A 503 -0.46 -0.13 -3.73
C ASP A 503 0.25 0.71 -4.82
N ALA A 504 -0.26 0.62 -6.07
CA ALA A 504 0.25 1.40 -7.20
C ALA A 504 0.17 2.92 -6.95
N PHE A 505 -0.90 3.41 -6.32
CA PHE A 505 -1.08 4.82 -6.00
C PHE A 505 0.00 5.35 -5.08
N THR A 506 0.27 4.63 -3.98
CA THR A 506 1.27 5.02 -2.97
C THR A 506 2.67 5.07 -3.56
N ARG A 507 3.02 4.06 -4.36
CA ARG A 507 4.31 4.00 -5.06
C ARG A 507 4.48 5.16 -6.02
N MET A 508 3.46 5.45 -6.82
CA MET A 508 3.51 6.59 -7.74
C MET A 508 3.58 7.92 -6.99
N ASP A 509 2.82 8.11 -5.91
CA ASP A 509 2.90 9.33 -5.11
C ASP A 509 4.31 9.53 -4.56
N LEU A 510 4.93 8.51 -3.94
CA LEU A 510 6.31 8.58 -3.43
C LEU A 510 7.36 8.85 -4.53
N ASN A 511 7.18 8.26 -5.71
CA ASN A 511 8.09 8.46 -6.84
C ASN A 511 7.94 9.83 -7.52
N THR A 512 6.79 10.48 -7.35
CA THR A 512 6.48 11.78 -7.96
C THR A 512 6.47 12.94 -6.97
N GLN A 513 6.73 12.67 -5.68
CA GLN A 513 6.96 13.68 -4.65
C GLN A 513 8.32 14.35 -4.86
N SER A 514 8.39 15.66 -4.59
CA SER A 514 9.67 16.35 -4.41
C SER A 514 10.36 15.85 -3.15
N GLU A 515 11.68 16.05 -3.04
CA GLU A 515 12.43 15.71 -1.83
C GLU A 515 11.83 16.35 -0.56
N GLU A 516 11.23 17.54 -0.69
CA GLU A 516 10.59 18.25 0.42
C GLU A 516 9.23 17.68 0.88
N ASP A 517 8.44 17.09 -0.04
CA ASP A 517 7.20 16.42 0.34
C ASP A 517 7.50 15.11 1.13
N ARG A 518 8.68 14.51 0.89
CA ARG A 518 9.20 13.40 1.71
C ARG A 518 9.64 13.88 3.11
N ILE A 519 10.26 15.06 3.19
CA ILE A 519 10.73 15.68 4.44
C ILE A 519 9.57 16.11 5.35
N ASN A 520 8.46 16.62 4.80
CA ASN A 520 7.35 17.17 5.57
C ASN A 520 6.32 16.14 6.07
N GLY A 521 6.41 14.88 5.62
CA GLY A 521 5.44 13.84 5.97
C GLY A 521 5.23 13.53 7.47
N PRO A 522 6.18 13.83 8.40
CA PRO A 522 5.94 13.64 9.85
C PRO A 522 5.92 14.95 10.66
N LEU A 523 6.09 16.14 10.06
CA LEU A 523 6.00 17.41 10.80
C LEU A 523 4.54 17.73 11.12
N ILE A 524 4.08 17.18 12.23
CA ILE A 524 2.71 17.32 12.78
C ILE A 524 2.57 18.67 13.50
N SER A 525 2.61 19.75 12.73
CA SER A 525 2.27 21.12 13.16
C SER A 525 1.69 21.87 11.95
N PRO A 526 0.76 22.82 12.12
CA PRO A 526 -0.25 23.15 11.12
C PRO A 526 0.35 23.54 9.77
N ARG A 527 -0.34 23.13 8.70
CA ARG A 527 0.07 23.15 7.30
C ARG A 527 0.45 24.56 6.90
N ARG A 528 1.74 24.92 6.93
CA ARG A 528 2.21 26.26 6.56
C ARG A 528 3.25 26.16 5.46
N PRO A 529 3.10 26.90 4.35
CA PRO A 529 4.02 26.81 3.23
C PRO A 529 5.39 27.36 3.63
N THR A 530 6.42 26.57 3.36
CA THR A 530 7.82 27.02 3.40
C THR A 530 8.06 28.12 2.38
N ILE A 531 9.14 28.87 2.56
CA ILE A 531 9.48 29.99 1.68
C ILE A 531 9.82 29.52 0.26
N GLU A 532 10.39 28.33 0.13
CA GLU A 532 10.61 27.68 -1.16
C GLU A 532 9.29 27.30 -1.86
N LYS A 533 8.26 26.89 -1.09
CA LYS A 533 6.89 26.66 -1.61
C LYS A 533 6.18 27.97 -1.99
N MET A 534 6.44 29.07 -1.27
CA MET A 534 5.97 30.39 -1.67
C MET A 534 6.69 30.90 -2.93
N ALA A 535 7.97 30.59 -3.11
CA ALA A 535 8.79 31.04 -4.26
C ALA A 535 8.45 30.29 -5.55
N SER A 536 8.15 28.99 -5.45
CA SER A 536 7.77 28.13 -6.58
C SER A 536 6.35 28.38 -7.08
N ARG A 537 5.48 29.00 -6.27
CA ARG A 537 4.20 29.57 -6.72
C ARG A 537 4.48 30.79 -7.59
N LYS A 538 4.77 30.58 -8.88
CA LYS A 538 4.84 31.68 -9.85
C LYS A 538 3.54 32.50 -9.78
N PRO A 539 3.58 33.84 -9.65
CA PRO A 539 2.39 34.66 -9.77
C PRO A 539 1.89 34.54 -11.21
N SER A 540 0.85 33.74 -11.45
CA SER A 540 0.19 33.75 -12.76
C SER A 540 -0.60 35.06 -12.87
N PRO A 541 -0.50 35.80 -13.99
CA PRO A 541 -1.17 37.10 -14.12
C PRO A 541 -2.71 37.02 -14.17
N LEU A 542 -3.29 35.81 -14.20
CA LEU A 542 -4.72 35.57 -14.39
C LEU A 542 -5.47 35.17 -13.11
N HIS A 543 -4.83 35.17 -11.95
CA HIS A 543 -5.48 34.92 -10.64
C HIS A 543 -5.38 36.12 -9.69
N GLY A 544 -5.52 37.32 -10.24
CA GLY A 544 -5.53 38.60 -9.51
C GLY A 544 -6.85 38.97 -8.84
N THR A 545 -7.86 38.10 -8.81
CA THR A 545 -9.10 38.31 -8.04
C THR A 545 -8.91 37.78 -6.61
N ARG A 546 -8.34 38.68 -5.79
CA ARG A 546 -8.47 38.79 -4.33
C ARG A 546 -9.17 37.61 -3.63
N ARG A 547 -8.38 36.76 -2.96
CA ARG A 547 -8.82 36.05 -1.75
C ARG A 547 -9.16 37.08 -0.68
N ARG A 548 -10.38 37.61 -0.72
CA ARG A 548 -11.04 38.03 0.49
C ARG A 548 -11.85 36.81 0.90
N MET A 549 -11.32 36.03 1.84
CA MET A 549 -12.18 35.22 2.70
C MET A 549 -13.11 36.23 3.40
N VAL A 550 -14.24 36.55 2.77
CA VAL A 550 -15.37 37.10 3.50
C VAL A 550 -15.91 35.92 4.29
N VAL A 551 -15.57 35.91 5.58
CA VAL A 551 -16.30 35.19 6.61
C VAL A 551 -17.78 35.55 6.44
N SER A 552 -18.55 34.71 5.75
CA SER A 552 -20.01 34.79 5.80
C SER A 552 -20.44 33.93 7.00
N MET A 553 -20.84 34.62 8.06
CA MET A 553 -21.48 34.04 9.23
C MET A 553 -22.60 33.07 8.85
N PRO A 554 -22.83 31.98 9.60
CA PRO A 554 -24.06 31.22 9.47
C PRO A 554 -25.16 32.02 10.18
N ASN A 555 -26.04 32.68 9.41
CA ASN A 555 -27.42 33.14 9.74
C ASN A 555 -27.80 34.46 9.03
N LEU A 556 -27.77 34.47 7.69
CA LEU A 556 -28.51 35.46 6.90
C LEU A 556 -29.20 34.70 5.76
N GLN A 557 -30.49 34.44 5.96
CA GLN A 557 -31.41 34.11 4.87
C GLN A 557 -31.51 35.34 3.95
N ASP A 558 -31.56 35.07 2.65
CA ASP A 558 -32.01 35.96 1.57
C ASP A 558 -31.16 37.21 1.27
N ILE A 559 -30.10 37.02 0.48
CA ILE A 559 -29.65 38.04 -0.48
C ILE A 559 -29.43 37.35 -1.83
N ALA A 560 -30.30 37.64 -2.80
CA ALA A 560 -30.19 37.17 -4.17
C ALA A 560 -28.87 37.63 -4.81
N THR A 561 -28.04 36.68 -5.22
CA THR A 561 -26.91 36.92 -6.13
C THR A 561 -27.44 37.25 -7.52
N PRO A 562 -26.90 38.26 -8.23
CA PRO A 562 -27.34 38.57 -9.59
C PRO A 562 -27.00 37.39 -10.52
N GLU A 563 -28.01 36.91 -11.23
CA GLU A 563 -27.89 35.84 -12.24
C GLU A 563 -26.85 36.22 -13.30
N LEU A 564 -25.76 35.44 -13.35
CA LEU A 564 -24.91 35.37 -14.53
C LEU A 564 -25.45 34.22 -15.38
N VAL A 565 -26.06 34.59 -16.50
CA VAL A 565 -26.60 33.71 -17.54
C VAL A 565 -25.57 32.62 -17.93
N PRO A 566 -25.97 31.34 -18.07
CA PRO A 566 -25.09 30.29 -18.56
C PRO A 566 -24.83 30.51 -20.06
N GLY A 567 -23.71 31.17 -20.37
CA GLY A 567 -23.24 31.34 -21.74
C GLY A 567 -22.51 30.09 -22.20
N ASN A 568 -23.12 29.35 -23.12
CA ASN A 568 -22.49 28.30 -23.94
C ASN A 568 -21.09 28.74 -24.41
N SER A 569 -20.02 28.18 -23.84
CA SER A 569 -18.66 28.41 -24.35
C SER A 569 -18.13 27.17 -25.04
N LEU A 570 -18.36 27.15 -26.35
CA LEU A 570 -17.59 26.38 -27.33
C LEU A 570 -16.08 26.52 -27.05
N LEU A 571 -15.42 25.37 -26.94
CA LEU A 571 -13.98 25.19 -27.03
C LEU A 571 -13.43 25.93 -28.27
N ARG A 572 -12.94 27.15 -28.09
CA ARG A 572 -12.05 27.77 -29.07
C ARG A 572 -10.63 27.33 -28.75
N LEU A 573 -10.05 26.59 -29.69
CA LEU A 573 -8.61 26.44 -29.87
C LEU A 573 -7.93 27.79 -29.61
N MET A 574 -7.04 27.86 -28.62
CA MET A 574 -6.00 28.88 -28.60
C MET A 574 -4.72 28.26 -29.14
N ASP A 575 -4.17 28.90 -30.16
CA ASP A 575 -2.92 28.53 -30.82
C ASP A 575 -1.76 28.45 -29.83
N THR A 576 -1.06 27.32 -29.92
CA THR A 576 0.16 26.99 -29.19
C THR A 576 1.36 27.69 -29.79
N ALA A 577 1.85 28.75 -29.15
CA ALA A 577 3.22 29.20 -29.32
C ALA A 577 3.77 29.73 -28.00
N GLY A 578 4.62 28.93 -27.34
CA GLY A 578 5.47 29.41 -26.23
C GLY A 578 5.31 28.71 -24.89
N CYS A 579 5.32 27.37 -24.83
CA CYS A 579 5.58 26.62 -23.59
C CYS A 579 6.27 25.28 -23.88
N ARG A 580 7.55 25.30 -24.29
CA ARG A 580 8.42 24.11 -24.22
C ARG A 580 9.06 24.02 -22.83
N GLY A 581 8.27 23.60 -21.86
CA GLY A 581 8.77 23.02 -20.60
C GLY A 581 8.62 21.51 -20.70
N SER A 582 9.58 20.84 -21.34
CA SER A 582 9.64 19.38 -21.43
C SER A 582 9.86 18.82 -20.02
N GLY A 583 8.80 18.46 -19.32
CA GLY A 583 8.90 17.57 -18.17
C GLY A 583 9.45 16.23 -18.66
N THR A 584 10.69 15.93 -18.29
CA THR A 584 11.38 14.70 -18.68
C THR A 584 10.51 13.51 -18.31
N VAL A 585 10.08 12.75 -19.32
CA VAL A 585 9.38 11.47 -19.13
C VAL A 585 10.29 10.60 -18.28
N LEU A 586 9.83 10.24 -17.07
CA LEU A 586 10.43 9.17 -16.29
C LEU A 586 10.25 7.88 -17.08
N ASN A 587 11.25 7.58 -17.90
CA ASN A 587 11.33 6.38 -18.72
C ASN A 587 11.68 5.23 -17.78
N VAL A 588 10.69 4.73 -17.04
CA VAL A 588 10.84 3.51 -16.25
C VAL A 588 10.97 2.38 -17.26
N SER A 589 12.18 1.83 -17.40
CA SER A 589 12.41 0.65 -18.23
C SER A 589 11.46 -0.46 -17.79
N PRO A 590 10.69 -1.10 -18.72
CA PRO A 590 9.80 -2.18 -18.36
C PRO A 590 10.60 -3.31 -17.68
N LYS A 591 10.07 -3.85 -16.58
CA LYS A 591 10.66 -5.01 -15.89
C LYS A 591 10.80 -6.16 -16.90
N SER A 592 11.94 -6.86 -16.88
CA SER A 592 12.13 -8.04 -17.72
C SER A 592 11.02 -9.05 -17.47
N THR A 593 10.35 -9.45 -18.54
CA THR A 593 9.25 -10.41 -18.51
C THR A 593 9.77 -11.77 -18.94
N TYR A 594 9.40 -12.82 -18.21
CA TYR A 594 9.78 -14.20 -18.48
C TYR A 594 8.57 -15.01 -18.91
N THR A 595 8.81 -16.01 -19.75
CA THR A 595 7.76 -16.92 -20.23
C THR A 595 8.13 -18.36 -19.89
N PHE A 596 7.18 -19.12 -19.35
CA PHE A 596 7.33 -20.55 -19.14
C PHE A 596 6.35 -21.31 -20.03
N LYS A 597 6.89 -22.21 -20.85
CA LYS A 597 6.09 -23.06 -21.74
C LYS A 597 5.58 -24.27 -20.97
N ILE A 598 4.26 -24.43 -20.91
CA ILE A 598 3.65 -25.58 -20.23
C ILE A 598 3.80 -26.86 -21.08
N PRO A 599 3.82 -28.06 -20.47
CA PRO A 599 3.89 -29.31 -21.23
C PRO A 599 2.73 -29.44 -22.23
N GLU A 600 2.97 -30.11 -23.35
CA GLU A 600 1.92 -30.28 -24.36
C GLU A 600 0.88 -31.31 -23.90
N ILE A 601 -0.41 -30.98 -24.11
CA ILE A 601 -1.52 -31.84 -23.71
C ILE A 601 -2.01 -32.62 -24.96
N HIS A 602 -1.37 -33.75 -25.21
CA HIS A 602 -1.60 -34.63 -26.37
C HIS A 602 -1.94 -36.07 -25.97
N PHE A 603 -2.70 -36.25 -24.89
CA PHE A 603 -3.03 -37.57 -24.35
C PHE A 603 -4.52 -37.66 -23.98
N PRO A 604 -5.11 -38.87 -23.91
CA PRO A 604 -6.48 -39.07 -23.44
C PRO A 604 -6.58 -38.73 -21.95
N LEU A 605 -7.71 -38.14 -21.53
CA LEU A 605 -7.95 -37.63 -20.17
C LEU A 605 -8.26 -38.75 -19.15
N VAL A 606 -7.36 -39.73 -19.09
CA VAL A 606 -7.36 -40.81 -18.12
C VAL A 606 -6.46 -40.41 -16.95
N SER A 607 -6.81 -40.84 -15.74
CA SER A 607 -6.09 -40.48 -14.50
C SER A 607 -4.57 -40.65 -14.63
N GLN A 608 -4.13 -41.77 -15.21
CA GLN A 608 -2.71 -42.07 -15.41
C GLN A 608 -2.00 -41.04 -16.31
N CYS A 609 -2.61 -40.62 -17.41
CA CYS A 609 -2.01 -39.64 -18.32
C CYS A 609 -1.99 -38.23 -17.72
N VAL A 610 -3.02 -37.86 -16.96
CA VAL A 610 -3.06 -36.58 -16.23
C VAL A 610 -2.00 -36.54 -15.14
N GLN A 611 -1.78 -37.64 -14.42
CA GLN A 611 -0.69 -37.76 -13.43
C GLN A 611 0.69 -37.71 -14.10
N ALA A 612 0.86 -38.33 -15.27
CA ALA A 612 2.08 -38.23 -16.07
C ALA A 612 2.36 -36.77 -16.51
N TYR A 613 1.33 -36.05 -16.97
CA TYR A 613 1.43 -34.63 -17.32
C TYR A 613 1.90 -33.77 -16.15
N TYR A 614 1.30 -33.94 -14.96
CA TYR A 614 1.76 -33.19 -13.78
C TYR A 614 3.20 -33.57 -13.40
N SER A 615 3.59 -34.84 -13.57
CA SER A 615 4.97 -35.29 -13.31
C SER A 615 5.97 -34.67 -14.29
N ASP A 616 5.60 -34.57 -15.57
CA ASP A 616 6.39 -33.88 -16.59
C ASP A 616 6.48 -32.38 -16.29
N PHE A 617 5.38 -31.76 -15.85
CA PHE A 617 5.34 -30.36 -15.43
C PHE A 617 6.29 -30.12 -14.25
N VAL A 618 6.21 -30.93 -13.18
CA VAL A 618 7.14 -30.88 -12.04
C VAL A 618 8.59 -31.07 -12.49
N THR A 619 8.84 -31.97 -13.45
CA THR A 619 10.18 -32.20 -14.00
C THR A 619 10.72 -30.97 -14.74
N LEU A 620 9.90 -30.34 -15.58
CA LEU A 620 10.28 -29.10 -16.28
C LEU A 620 10.51 -27.94 -15.31
N LEU A 621 9.64 -27.76 -14.31
CA LEU A 621 9.82 -26.74 -13.27
C LEU A 621 11.07 -27.00 -12.44
N SER A 622 11.34 -28.26 -12.07
CA SER A 622 12.53 -28.63 -11.31
C SER A 622 13.82 -28.41 -12.11
N LYS A 623 13.80 -28.70 -13.43
CA LYS A 623 14.90 -28.30 -14.33
C LYS A 623 15.08 -26.79 -14.33
N ALA A 624 14.00 -26.02 -14.52
CA ALA A 624 14.05 -24.56 -14.53
C ALA A 624 14.60 -23.98 -13.21
N ILE A 625 14.21 -24.54 -12.07
CA ILE A 625 14.71 -24.18 -10.73
C ILE A 625 16.22 -24.48 -10.62
N ASN A 626 16.68 -25.64 -11.08
CA ASN A 626 18.07 -26.06 -10.96
C ASN A 626 19.03 -25.30 -11.90
N PHE A 627 18.56 -24.86 -13.06
CA PHE A 627 19.34 -24.08 -14.02
C PHE A 627 19.34 -22.57 -13.73
N LEU A 628 18.50 -22.09 -12.79
CA LEU A 628 18.41 -20.68 -12.49
C LEU A 628 19.56 -20.22 -11.61
N ALA A 629 20.22 -19.12 -11.98
CA ALA A 629 21.22 -18.48 -11.14
C ALA A 629 20.61 -18.01 -9.79
N PRO A 630 21.33 -18.13 -8.65
CA PRO A 630 20.84 -17.72 -7.33
C PRO A 630 20.38 -16.25 -7.25
N GLU A 631 20.93 -15.41 -8.12
CA GLU A 631 20.62 -13.99 -8.29
C GLU A 631 19.13 -13.73 -8.61
N ASN A 632 18.47 -14.63 -9.36
CA ASN A 632 17.09 -14.47 -9.84
C ASN A 632 16.02 -14.97 -8.85
N SER A 633 16.18 -14.61 -7.58
CA SER A 633 15.27 -15.01 -6.48
C SER A 633 13.79 -14.72 -6.73
N LEU A 634 13.45 -13.63 -7.43
CA LEU A 634 12.06 -13.31 -7.79
C LEU A 634 11.45 -14.38 -8.70
N LEU A 635 12.14 -14.79 -9.77
CA LEU A 635 11.66 -15.81 -10.69
C LEU A 635 11.64 -17.20 -10.03
N LEU A 636 12.63 -17.50 -9.18
CA LEU A 636 12.69 -18.72 -8.38
C LEU A 636 11.43 -18.90 -7.52
N ALA A 637 10.99 -17.84 -6.84
CA ALA A 637 9.77 -17.85 -6.03
C ALA A 637 8.52 -18.23 -6.86
N ARG A 638 8.42 -17.73 -8.10
CA ARG A 638 7.28 -18.05 -8.99
C ARG A 638 7.29 -19.51 -9.44
N TYR A 639 8.48 -20.09 -9.65
CA TYR A 639 8.59 -21.52 -9.91
C TYR A 639 8.23 -22.38 -8.70
N PHE A 640 8.61 -21.99 -7.47
CA PHE A 640 8.16 -22.67 -6.26
C PHE A 640 6.65 -22.59 -6.09
N TYR A 641 6.04 -21.43 -6.33
CA TYR A 641 4.59 -21.27 -6.30
C TYR A 641 3.91 -22.22 -7.29
N LEU A 642 4.33 -22.22 -8.57
CA LEU A 642 3.76 -23.09 -9.60
C LEU A 642 3.96 -24.56 -9.28
N ARG A 643 5.16 -24.97 -8.83
CA ARG A 643 5.44 -26.36 -8.50
C ARG A 643 4.65 -26.84 -7.29
N GLY A 644 4.52 -25.98 -6.27
CA GLY A 644 3.67 -26.24 -5.11
C GLY A 644 2.20 -26.43 -5.50
N LEU A 645 1.66 -25.59 -6.39
CA LEU A 645 0.32 -25.79 -6.95
C LEU A 645 0.18 -27.11 -7.71
N VAL A 646 1.14 -27.46 -8.57
CA VAL A 646 1.11 -28.72 -9.32
C VAL A 646 1.18 -29.92 -8.38
N HIS A 647 2.00 -29.88 -7.31
CA HIS A 647 2.04 -30.92 -6.28
C HIS A 647 0.69 -31.06 -5.54
N LEU A 648 0.00 -29.96 -5.25
CA LEU A 648 -1.37 -30.02 -4.69
C LEU A 648 -2.33 -30.72 -5.65
N MET A 649 -2.25 -30.44 -6.95
CA MET A 649 -3.08 -31.09 -7.97
C MET A 649 -2.80 -32.60 -8.10
N GLN A 650 -1.58 -33.04 -7.75
CA GLN A 650 -1.21 -34.46 -7.67
C GLN A 650 -1.64 -35.13 -6.34
N GLY A 651 -2.15 -34.37 -5.37
CA GLY A 651 -2.44 -34.86 -4.01
C GLY A 651 -1.19 -35.03 -3.14
N GLN A 652 -0.03 -34.51 -3.56
CA GLN A 652 1.21 -34.58 -2.80
C GLN A 652 1.33 -33.42 -1.80
N LEU A 653 0.51 -33.45 -0.75
CA LEU A 653 0.36 -32.35 0.21
C LEU A 653 1.70 -31.95 0.87
N LEU A 654 2.52 -32.92 1.27
CA LEU A 654 3.82 -32.65 1.90
C LEU A 654 4.81 -31.96 0.96
N ASN A 655 4.90 -32.39 -0.30
CA ASN A 655 5.78 -31.77 -1.30
C ASN A 655 5.31 -30.34 -1.63
N ALA A 656 3.99 -30.13 -1.68
CA ALA A 656 3.42 -28.80 -1.84
C ALA A 656 3.78 -27.87 -0.66
N LEU A 657 3.64 -28.35 0.58
CA LEU A 657 4.00 -27.58 1.77
C LEU A 657 5.50 -27.25 1.81
N LEU A 658 6.37 -28.14 1.32
CA LEU A 658 7.81 -27.86 1.20
C LEU A 658 8.09 -26.75 0.17
N ASP A 659 7.40 -26.76 -0.97
CA ASP A 659 7.50 -25.69 -1.97
C ASP A 659 6.95 -24.36 -1.45
N PHE A 660 5.81 -24.37 -0.73
CA PHE A 660 5.29 -23.16 -0.09
C PHE A 660 6.17 -22.66 1.04
N GLN A 661 6.87 -23.54 1.75
CA GLN A 661 7.88 -23.14 2.73
C GLN A 661 9.08 -22.47 2.05
N ASN A 662 9.55 -23.01 0.93
CA ASN A 662 10.61 -22.37 0.14
C ASN A 662 10.14 -21.03 -0.46
N LEU A 663 8.88 -20.94 -0.86
CA LEU A 663 8.24 -19.69 -1.27
C LEU A 663 8.23 -18.66 -0.14
N TYR A 664 7.79 -19.06 1.06
CA TYR A 664 7.74 -18.20 2.24
C TYR A 664 9.11 -17.58 2.57
N LYS A 665 10.20 -18.35 2.37
CA LYS A 665 11.58 -17.86 2.52
C LYS A 665 12.00 -16.88 1.42
N THR A 666 11.50 -17.06 0.21
CA THR A 666 12.00 -16.37 -1.00
C THR A 666 11.20 -15.12 -1.37
N ASP A 667 9.87 -15.16 -1.25
CA ASP A 667 8.95 -14.04 -1.49
C ASP A 667 7.63 -14.25 -0.73
N ILE A 668 7.50 -13.58 0.41
CA ILE A 668 6.29 -13.65 1.25
C ILE A 668 5.07 -12.96 0.62
N GLN A 669 5.26 -12.03 -0.33
CA GLN A 669 4.15 -11.25 -0.89
C GLN A 669 3.20 -12.11 -1.72
N ILE A 670 3.72 -13.16 -2.37
CA ILE A 670 2.93 -14.10 -3.18
C ILE A 670 2.58 -15.38 -2.42
N PHE A 671 2.82 -15.44 -1.11
CA PHE A 671 2.58 -16.63 -0.29
C PHE A 671 1.06 -16.87 -0.12
N PRO A 672 0.51 -18.02 -0.57
CA PRO A 672 -0.92 -18.27 -0.53
C PRO A 672 -1.36 -18.79 0.85
N ALA A 673 -1.40 -17.90 1.86
CA ALA A 673 -1.61 -18.27 3.27
C ALA A 673 -2.87 -19.10 3.52
N ASP A 674 -4.02 -18.71 2.95
CA ASP A 674 -5.28 -19.44 3.14
C ASP A 674 -5.26 -20.83 2.47
N LEU A 675 -4.61 -20.96 1.30
CA LEU A 675 -4.45 -22.24 0.63
C LEU A 675 -3.56 -23.17 1.46
N VAL A 676 -2.46 -22.64 2.02
CA VAL A 676 -1.57 -23.39 2.90
C VAL A 676 -2.30 -23.81 4.17
N ARG A 677 -3.10 -22.92 4.80
CA ARG A 677 -3.91 -23.26 5.98
C ARG A 677 -4.85 -24.42 5.70
N ARG A 678 -5.63 -24.37 4.61
CA ARG A 678 -6.53 -25.46 4.21
C ARG A 678 -5.78 -26.75 3.93
N THR A 679 -4.63 -26.66 3.25
CA THR A 679 -3.75 -27.81 2.96
C THR A 679 -3.32 -28.48 4.27
N VAL A 680 -2.93 -27.69 5.27
CA VAL A 680 -2.54 -28.17 6.60
C VAL A 680 -3.70 -28.84 7.33
N GLU A 681 -4.90 -28.24 7.28
CA GLU A 681 -6.11 -28.80 7.89
C GLU A 681 -6.51 -30.14 7.28
N SER A 682 -6.13 -30.40 6.02
CA SER A 682 -6.43 -31.64 5.30
C SER A 682 -5.42 -32.77 5.43
N LEU A 683 -4.29 -32.52 6.10
CA LEU A 683 -3.26 -33.55 6.28
C LEU A 683 -3.82 -34.73 7.08
N SER A 684 -3.56 -35.95 6.61
CA SER A 684 -3.86 -37.15 7.40
C SER A 684 -2.97 -37.20 8.66
N ALA A 685 -3.38 -37.95 9.69
CA ALA A 685 -2.58 -38.15 10.90
C ALA A 685 -1.10 -38.58 10.65
N PRO A 686 -0.79 -39.54 9.75
CA PRO A 686 0.60 -39.88 9.45
C PRO A 686 1.34 -38.76 8.72
N GLU A 687 0.72 -38.06 7.77
CA GLU A 687 1.35 -36.93 7.08
C GLU A 687 1.62 -35.76 8.03
N ARG A 688 0.70 -35.50 8.97
CA ARG A 688 0.87 -34.47 9.99
C ARG A 688 2.04 -34.77 10.91
N THR A 689 2.17 -36.02 11.37
CA THR A 689 3.34 -36.43 12.16
C THR A 689 4.65 -36.34 11.37
N GLN A 690 4.63 -36.69 10.07
CA GLN A 690 5.79 -36.51 9.18
C GLN A 690 6.14 -35.03 8.94
N ALA A 691 5.13 -34.17 8.79
CA ALA A 691 5.32 -32.72 8.68
C ALA A 691 5.88 -32.12 9.98
N GLU A 692 5.40 -32.58 11.15
CA GLU A 692 5.91 -32.16 12.45
C GLU A 692 7.33 -32.67 12.74
N GLN A 693 7.73 -33.80 12.15
CA GLN A 693 9.12 -34.29 12.19
C GLN A 693 10.05 -33.47 11.30
N THR A 694 9.52 -32.81 10.26
CA THR A 694 10.29 -31.95 9.36
C THR A 694 10.36 -30.54 9.95
N PRO A 695 11.54 -30.05 10.38
CA PRO A 695 11.63 -28.84 11.18
C PRO A 695 11.13 -27.59 10.44
N GLU A 696 11.36 -27.49 9.13
CA GLU A 696 10.90 -26.36 8.33
C GLU A 696 9.36 -26.34 8.21
N LEU A 697 8.73 -27.51 8.09
CA LEU A 697 7.27 -27.63 8.01
C LEU A 697 6.62 -27.42 9.36
N LYS A 698 7.19 -27.97 10.44
CA LYS A 698 6.73 -27.71 11.81
C LYS A 698 6.61 -26.22 12.11
N ARG A 699 7.57 -25.43 11.63
CA ARG A 699 7.57 -23.97 11.79
C ARG A 699 6.48 -23.29 10.97
N LEU A 700 6.29 -23.73 9.73
CA LEU A 700 5.20 -23.23 8.88
C LEU A 700 3.84 -23.53 9.51
N LEU A 701 3.68 -24.74 10.05
CA LEU A 701 2.47 -25.19 10.74
C LEU A 701 2.15 -24.32 11.95
N SER A 702 3.12 -24.07 12.84
CA SER A 702 2.91 -23.16 13.98
C SER A 702 2.59 -21.74 13.51
N GLN A 703 3.31 -21.22 12.51
CA GLN A 703 3.10 -19.85 12.01
C GLN A 703 1.72 -19.65 11.36
N VAL A 704 1.19 -20.65 10.64
CA VAL A 704 -0.10 -20.57 9.94
C VAL A 704 -1.29 -20.89 10.85
N LEU A 705 -1.10 -21.74 11.87
CA LEU A 705 -2.14 -22.14 12.82
C LEU A 705 -2.24 -21.18 14.04
N ASP A 706 -1.12 -20.61 14.50
CA ASP A 706 -1.08 -19.72 15.68
C ASP A 706 -1.42 -18.25 15.33
N GLN A 707 -1.39 -17.88 14.04
CA GLN A 707 -2.00 -16.63 13.58
C GLN A 707 -3.48 -16.92 13.27
N PRO A 708 -4.43 -16.62 14.18
CA PRO A 708 -5.84 -16.58 13.78
C PRO A 708 -5.88 -15.62 12.60
N GLY A 709 -6.26 -16.13 11.41
CA GLY A 709 -6.27 -15.34 10.18
C GLY A 709 -6.88 -13.99 10.51
N GLU A 710 -6.13 -12.90 10.28
CA GLU A 710 -6.48 -11.56 10.75
C GLU A 710 -7.95 -11.31 10.42
N ALA A 711 -8.84 -11.59 11.39
CA ALA A 711 -10.21 -11.19 11.28
C ALA A 711 -10.10 -9.67 11.17
N PRO A 712 -10.70 -9.04 10.13
CA PRO A 712 -10.62 -7.61 9.96
C PRO A 712 -10.96 -6.99 11.31
N LYS A 713 -10.00 -6.26 11.90
CA LYS A 713 -10.13 -5.70 13.24
C LYS A 713 -11.52 -5.07 13.33
N ALA A 714 -12.29 -5.41 14.36
CA ALA A 714 -13.70 -5.02 14.51
C ALA A 714 -13.97 -3.50 14.45
N ASN A 715 -12.94 -2.65 14.34
CA ASN A 715 -13.01 -1.21 14.15
C ASN A 715 -12.24 -0.75 12.89
N ASP A 716 -12.55 -1.33 11.73
CA ASP A 716 -11.93 -0.95 10.44
C ASP A 716 -12.62 0.25 9.77
N HIS A 717 -13.68 0.79 10.39
CA HIS A 717 -14.46 1.92 9.86
C HIS A 717 -13.66 3.23 9.89
N VAL A 718 -13.66 3.92 8.76
CA VAL A 718 -13.13 5.28 8.63
C VAL A 718 -14.15 6.26 9.20
N LYS A 719 -13.72 7.13 10.12
CA LYS A 719 -14.59 8.16 10.71
C LYS A 719 -14.38 9.47 9.99
N ASN A 720 -15.47 10.20 9.75
CA ASN A 720 -15.36 11.61 9.41
C ASN A 720 -15.22 12.42 10.70
N PHE A 721 -14.35 13.43 10.70
CA PHE A 721 -14.25 14.34 11.83
C PHE A 721 -15.52 15.17 11.94
N GLU A 722 -16.17 15.15 13.09
CA GLU A 722 -17.33 16.00 13.39
C GLU A 722 -17.06 16.84 14.64
N LEU A 723 -17.52 18.10 14.58
CA LEU A 723 -17.51 18.99 15.74
C LEU A 723 -18.38 18.41 16.87
N PRO A 724 -17.94 18.57 18.13
CA PRO A 724 -18.69 18.05 19.28
C PRO A 724 -20.06 18.73 19.40
N ARG A 725 -21.09 17.94 19.70
CA ARG A 725 -22.47 18.41 19.94
C ARG A 725 -22.88 18.35 21.42
N LYS A 726 -22.04 17.78 22.28
CA LYS A 726 -22.27 17.59 23.72
C LYS A 726 -21.11 18.19 24.51
N HIS A 727 -21.38 18.53 25.77
CA HIS A 727 -20.35 18.97 26.71
C HIS A 727 -19.29 17.89 26.88
N MET A 728 -18.02 18.30 26.95
CA MET A 728 -16.87 17.38 27.00
C MET A 728 -16.16 17.48 28.34
N GLN A 729 -15.91 16.32 28.93
CA GLN A 729 -14.97 16.16 30.03
C GLN A 729 -13.54 16.09 29.49
N LEU A 730 -12.55 16.10 30.38
CA LEU A 730 -11.13 16.09 30.00
C LEU A 730 -10.76 14.95 29.03
N GLU A 731 -11.23 13.73 29.28
CA GLU A 731 -10.93 12.58 28.41
C GLU A 731 -11.57 12.72 27.02
N ASP A 732 -12.83 13.18 26.95
CA ASP A 732 -13.51 13.44 25.68
C ASP A 732 -12.83 14.56 24.90
N PHE A 733 -12.40 15.61 25.60
CA PHE A 733 -11.68 16.74 24.99
C PHE A 733 -10.31 16.31 24.44
N VAL A 734 -9.55 15.50 25.20
CA VAL A 734 -8.29 14.91 24.73
C VAL A 734 -8.50 14.16 23.43
N LYS A 735 -9.50 13.29 23.40
CA LYS A 735 -9.85 12.52 22.21
C LYS A 735 -10.21 13.42 21.03
N ARG A 736 -11.05 14.45 21.21
CA ARG A 736 -11.46 15.35 20.11
C ARG A 736 -10.31 16.21 19.57
N ILE A 737 -9.43 16.71 20.44
CA ILE A 737 -8.25 17.46 20.01
C ILE A 737 -7.30 16.56 19.22
N GLN A 738 -7.06 15.33 19.69
CA GLN A 738 -6.23 14.37 18.97
C GLN A 738 -6.86 13.97 17.63
N GLU A 739 -8.17 13.68 17.58
CA GLU A 739 -8.91 13.38 16.35
C GLU A 739 -8.82 14.52 15.33
N SER A 740 -8.93 15.78 15.78
CA SER A 740 -8.83 16.98 14.93
C SER A 740 -7.44 17.24 14.34
N GLY A 741 -6.40 16.61 14.90
CA GLY A 741 -5.01 16.79 14.47
C GLY A 741 -4.35 18.10 14.91
N ILE A 742 -4.96 18.85 15.84
CA ILE A 742 -4.39 20.12 16.37
C ILE A 742 -3.13 19.85 17.19
N VAL A 743 -3.24 18.99 18.20
CA VAL A 743 -2.14 18.61 19.10
C VAL A 743 -2.29 17.13 19.43
N LYS A 744 -1.18 16.39 19.43
CA LYS A 744 -1.16 14.97 19.83
C LYS A 744 -0.74 14.75 21.27
N ASP A 745 0.20 15.57 21.75
CA ASP A 745 0.77 15.48 23.09
C ASP A 745 -0.28 15.72 24.17
N THR A 746 -0.56 14.68 24.96
CA THR A 746 -1.58 14.69 26.00
C THR A 746 -1.31 15.77 27.07
N ASN A 747 -0.05 16.03 27.45
CA ASN A 747 0.29 17.04 28.45
C ASN A 747 -0.02 18.45 27.95
N ILE A 748 0.25 18.75 26.68
CA ILE A 748 -0.13 20.03 26.06
C ILE A 748 -1.66 20.17 26.08
N ILE A 749 -2.40 19.10 25.76
CA ILE A 749 -3.88 19.12 25.74
C ILE A 749 -4.46 19.31 27.15
N HIS A 750 -3.87 18.70 28.19
CA HIS A 750 -4.26 18.96 29.58
C HIS A 750 -4.12 20.44 29.95
N ARG A 751 -3.00 21.08 29.59
CA ARG A 751 -2.82 22.53 29.82
C ARG A 751 -3.81 23.38 29.02
N LEU A 752 -4.15 22.95 27.80
CA LEU A 752 -5.16 23.60 26.97
C LEU A 752 -6.55 23.50 27.60
N PHE A 753 -6.92 22.33 28.11
CA PHE A 753 -8.18 22.13 28.83
C PHE A 753 -8.25 23.04 30.07
N GLU A 754 -7.18 23.11 30.86
CA GLU A 754 -7.09 24.03 32.00
C GLU A 754 -7.20 25.50 31.57
N ALA A 755 -6.63 25.88 30.43
CA ALA A 755 -6.69 27.24 29.91
C ALA A 755 -8.12 27.62 29.44
N LEU A 756 -8.82 26.72 28.75
CA LEU A 756 -10.18 26.96 28.26
C LEU A 756 -11.24 26.90 29.37
N THR A 757 -10.95 26.24 30.50
CA THR A 757 -11.88 26.12 31.64
C THR A 757 -11.64 27.16 32.75
N VAL A 758 -10.79 28.17 32.52
CA VAL A 758 -10.52 29.22 33.49
C VAL A 758 -11.81 30.01 33.80
N GLY A 759 -12.34 29.83 35.01
CA GLY A 759 -13.48 30.60 35.54
C GLY A 759 -14.87 29.96 35.43
N GLN A 760 -15.01 28.74 34.88
CA GLN A 760 -16.29 27.98 34.83
C GLN A 760 -16.09 26.46 35.08
N GLN A 761 -17.18 25.66 34.99
CA GLN A 761 -17.26 24.22 35.28
C GLN A 761 -16.11 23.42 34.63
N LYS A 762 -15.70 22.29 35.23
CA LYS A 762 -14.65 21.38 34.71
C LYS A 762 -15.04 20.64 33.42
N GLN A 763 -15.75 21.28 32.50
CA GLN A 763 -16.24 20.77 31.23
C GLN A 763 -16.16 21.89 30.17
N ILE A 764 -15.96 21.51 28.92
CA ILE A 764 -15.97 22.43 27.77
C ILE A 764 -17.28 22.24 27.00
N ASP A 765 -18.02 23.31 26.77
CA ASP A 765 -19.23 23.27 25.96
C ASP A 765 -18.90 23.22 24.45
N PRO A 766 -19.83 22.71 23.61
CA PRO A 766 -19.65 22.63 22.16
C PRO A 766 -19.26 23.93 21.46
N GLU A 767 -19.81 25.08 21.88
CA GLU A 767 -19.60 26.35 21.18
C GLU A 767 -18.21 26.89 21.49
N THR A 768 -17.75 26.81 22.74
CA THR A 768 -16.37 27.15 23.11
C THR A 768 -15.34 26.33 22.33
N PHE A 769 -15.58 25.02 22.13
CA PHE A 769 -14.68 24.19 21.30
C PHE A 769 -14.70 24.62 19.83
N LYS A 770 -15.88 24.91 19.29
CA LYS A 770 -16.05 25.34 17.91
C LYS A 770 -15.37 26.69 17.66
N ASP A 771 -15.51 27.64 18.56
CA ASP A 771 -14.83 28.93 18.50
C ASP A 771 -13.31 28.77 18.58
N PHE A 772 -12.82 27.90 19.47
CA PHE A 772 -11.39 27.56 19.55
C PHE A 772 -10.88 26.93 18.25
N TYR A 773 -11.61 25.95 17.71
CA TYR A 773 -11.27 25.28 16.46
C TYR A 773 -11.23 26.29 15.31
N ASN A 774 -12.23 27.18 15.21
CA ASN A 774 -12.28 28.23 14.20
C ASN A 774 -11.11 29.21 14.33
N CYS A 775 -10.82 29.71 15.55
CA CYS A 775 -9.70 30.62 15.79
C CYS A 775 -8.35 29.99 15.40
N TRP A 776 -8.15 28.71 15.73
CA TRP A 776 -6.96 27.97 15.33
C TRP A 776 -6.84 27.89 13.79
N LYS A 777 -7.95 27.62 13.11
CA LYS A 777 -8.00 27.48 11.65
C LYS A 777 -7.85 28.81 10.91
N GLU A 778 -8.42 29.88 11.43
CA GLU A 778 -8.22 31.25 10.92
C GLU A 778 -6.74 31.63 11.02
N THR A 779 -6.11 31.36 12.17
CA THR A 779 -4.67 31.62 12.36
C THR A 779 -3.80 30.79 11.39
N GLU A 780 -4.19 29.56 11.10
CA GLU A 780 -3.55 28.72 10.08
C GLU A 780 -3.72 29.30 8.67
N ALA A 781 -4.93 29.75 8.30
CA ALA A 781 -5.22 30.36 7.01
C ALA A 781 -4.49 31.69 6.79
N GLU A 782 -4.49 32.58 7.79
CA GLU A 782 -3.75 33.86 7.77
C GLU A 782 -2.26 33.64 7.47
N ALA A 783 -1.65 32.62 8.08
CA ALA A 783 -0.26 32.26 7.86
C ALA A 783 0.01 31.75 6.42
N GLN A 784 -0.96 31.11 5.77
CA GLN A 784 -0.82 30.62 4.39
C GLN A 784 -0.97 31.72 3.33
N GLU A 785 -1.68 32.80 3.65
CA GLU A 785 -1.93 33.93 2.74
C GLU A 785 -0.86 35.04 2.84
N VAL A 786 0.11 34.90 3.74
CA VAL A 786 1.19 35.88 3.86
C VAL A 786 2.03 35.93 2.59
N ILE A 787 1.87 37.00 1.81
CA ILE A 787 2.75 37.33 0.70
C ILE A 787 3.98 38.05 1.28
N VAL A 788 5.08 37.32 1.41
CA VAL A 788 6.35 37.90 1.83
C VAL A 788 7.05 38.49 0.59
N PRO A 789 7.55 39.74 0.61
CA PRO A 789 8.29 40.30 -0.54
C PRO A 789 9.50 39.43 -0.92
N TRP A 790 9.80 39.33 -2.22
CA TRP A 790 10.91 38.50 -2.74
C TRP A 790 12.26 38.78 -2.06
N SER A 791 12.54 40.05 -1.78
CA SER A 791 13.74 40.47 -1.05
C SER A 791 13.86 39.86 0.35
N VAL A 792 12.75 39.55 1.01
CA VAL A 792 12.76 38.86 2.32
C VAL A 792 12.98 37.36 2.13
N MET A 793 12.39 36.79 1.08
CA MET A 793 12.44 35.36 0.80
C MET A 793 13.88 34.88 0.53
N GLU A 794 14.71 35.70 -0.11
CA GLU A 794 16.14 35.40 -0.31
C GLU A 794 16.96 35.34 0.99
N HIS A 795 16.48 35.95 2.08
CA HIS A 795 17.21 36.05 3.36
C HIS A 795 16.68 35.13 4.46
N LEU A 796 15.58 34.45 4.19
CA LEU A 796 15.00 33.46 5.09
C LEU A 796 15.44 32.07 4.65
N ASP A 797 15.57 31.14 5.59
CA ASP A 797 15.97 29.78 5.23
C ASP A 797 14.84 29.11 4.43
N LYS A 798 15.21 28.20 3.51
CA LYS A 798 14.28 27.44 2.68
C LYS A 798 13.12 26.82 3.47
N ASN A 799 13.42 26.29 4.67
CA ASN A 799 12.47 25.64 5.58
C ASN A 799 11.85 26.59 6.63
N GLU A 800 12.16 27.88 6.58
CA GLU A 800 11.58 28.88 7.48
C GLU A 800 10.15 29.22 7.06
N CYS A 801 9.26 29.45 8.02
CA CYS A 801 7.85 29.80 7.76
C CYS A 801 7.43 30.97 8.63
N VAL A 802 6.53 31.81 8.13
CA VAL A 802 5.87 32.83 8.94
C VAL A 802 4.70 32.18 9.67
N TYR A 803 4.70 32.26 11.00
CA TYR A 803 3.69 31.64 11.84
C TYR A 803 2.69 32.64 12.45
N LYS A 804 3.07 33.89 12.67
CA LYS A 804 2.13 34.91 13.14
C LYS A 804 2.50 36.25 12.56
N LEU A 805 1.48 37.03 12.22
CA LEU A 805 1.59 38.44 11.88
C LEU A 805 0.82 39.27 12.90
N SER A 806 1.37 40.44 13.27
CA SER A 806 0.65 41.42 14.06
C SER A 806 -0.25 42.28 13.18
N SER A 807 -1.17 43.03 13.80
CA SER A 807 -1.72 44.23 13.17
C SER A 807 -0.63 45.26 12.84
N SER A 808 -0.95 46.24 11.98
CA SER A 808 0.00 47.30 11.65
C SER A 808 0.27 48.19 12.86
N VAL A 809 1.54 48.33 13.21
CA VAL A 809 2.00 48.94 14.46
C VAL A 809 3.15 49.90 14.23
N LYS A 810 3.25 50.88 15.14
CA LYS A 810 4.35 51.83 15.17
C LYS A 810 5.49 51.25 16.01
N THR A 811 6.66 51.14 15.39
CA THR A 811 7.90 50.65 16.00
C THR A 811 8.98 51.74 16.01
N SER A 812 10.06 51.50 16.74
CA SER A 812 11.28 52.32 16.64
C SER A 812 11.98 52.26 15.28
N LEU A 813 11.63 51.28 14.43
CA LEU A 813 12.20 51.05 13.10
C LEU A 813 11.25 51.45 11.95
N GLY A 814 10.13 52.12 12.27
CA GLY A 814 9.11 52.54 11.31
C GLY A 814 7.72 51.94 11.58
N VAL A 815 6.80 52.09 10.62
CA VAL A 815 5.44 51.54 10.69
C VAL A 815 5.37 50.26 9.86
N GLY A 816 4.76 49.22 10.40
CA GLY A 816 4.68 47.93 9.73
C GLY A 816 4.05 46.84 10.58
N LYS A 817 4.09 45.60 10.07
CA LYS A 817 3.61 44.41 10.77
C LYS A 817 4.78 43.58 11.27
N ILE A 818 4.70 43.10 12.51
CA ILE A 818 5.67 42.17 13.08
C ILE A 818 5.32 40.76 12.60
N ALA A 819 6.29 40.08 12.02
CA ALA A 819 6.21 38.68 11.63
C ALA A 819 7.06 37.83 12.58
N MET A 820 6.50 36.70 13.00
CA MET A 820 7.16 35.69 13.81
C MET A 820 7.41 34.43 12.99
N THR A 821 8.65 33.95 12.97
CA THR A 821 9.00 32.63 12.43
C THR A 821 9.37 31.67 13.57
N GLN A 822 9.78 30.45 13.25
CA GLN A 822 10.37 29.54 14.23
C GLN A 822 11.79 29.96 14.69
N LYS A 823 12.44 30.92 14.00
CA LYS A 823 13.83 31.35 14.30
C LYS A 823 13.96 32.80 14.75
N ARG A 824 13.12 33.72 14.24
CA ARG A 824 13.31 35.16 14.40
C ARG A 824 12.03 35.97 14.31
N LEU A 825 12.16 37.24 14.68
CA LEU A 825 11.17 38.30 14.50
C LEU A 825 11.68 39.28 13.44
N PHE A 826 10.81 39.70 12.53
CA PHE A 826 11.10 40.77 11.58
C PHE A 826 9.91 41.70 11.37
N LEU A 827 10.20 42.93 10.94
CA LEU A 827 9.21 43.95 10.63
C LEU A 827 9.02 44.03 9.11
N LEU A 828 7.80 43.82 8.65
CA LEU A 828 7.38 44.11 7.28
C LEU A 828 6.94 45.58 7.22
N THR A 829 7.70 46.43 6.52
CA THR A 829 7.45 47.88 6.49
C THR A 829 6.25 48.23 5.61
N GLU A 830 5.35 49.07 6.09
CA GLU A 830 4.22 49.58 5.30
C GLU A 830 4.60 50.92 4.62
N GLY A 831 4.30 51.07 3.32
CA GLY A 831 4.56 52.28 2.52
C GLY A 831 5.85 52.27 1.69
N ARG A 832 6.81 51.37 1.98
CA ARG A 832 7.95 51.04 1.11
C ARG A 832 8.14 49.51 1.10
N PRO A 833 8.34 48.87 -0.07
CA PRO A 833 8.66 47.45 -0.11
C PRO A 833 10.02 47.22 0.55
N GLY A 834 10.01 46.50 1.68
CA GLY A 834 11.20 46.26 2.48
C GLY A 834 10.88 45.44 3.72
N TYR A 835 11.93 44.98 4.39
CA TYR A 835 11.83 44.33 5.70
C TYR A 835 13.01 44.75 6.56
N VAL A 836 12.83 44.68 7.88
CA VAL A 836 13.89 44.90 8.85
C VAL A 836 13.90 43.75 9.85
N GLU A 837 15.01 43.01 9.93
CA GLU A 837 15.14 41.98 10.97
C GLU A 837 15.18 42.65 12.35
N ILE A 838 14.24 42.25 13.22
CA ILE A 838 14.17 42.75 14.59
C ILE A 838 15.23 42.01 15.40
N SER A 839 15.07 40.70 15.58
CA SER A 839 16.03 39.86 16.30
C SER A 839 15.76 38.39 16.05
N THR A 840 16.82 37.59 15.99
CA THR A 840 16.69 36.13 16.17
C THR A 840 16.41 35.81 17.63
N PHE A 841 15.64 34.76 17.93
CA PHE A 841 15.36 34.41 19.33
C PHE A 841 16.63 34.11 20.13
N ARG A 842 17.71 33.67 19.46
CA ARG A 842 19.03 33.46 20.07
C ARG A 842 19.71 34.75 20.53
N ASN A 843 19.45 35.86 19.84
CA ASN A 843 20.08 37.16 20.11
C ASN A 843 19.31 38.02 21.12
N ILE A 844 18.17 37.55 21.63
CA ILE A 844 17.37 38.26 22.63
C ILE A 844 18.04 38.12 24.00
N GLU A 845 18.37 39.26 24.62
CA GLU A 845 18.90 39.34 25.98
C GLU A 845 17.76 39.49 27.00
N GLU A 846 16.79 40.35 26.70
CA GLU A 846 15.70 40.67 27.61
C GLU A 846 14.43 41.10 26.85
N VAL A 847 13.27 40.68 27.36
CA VAL A 847 11.94 41.09 26.87
C VAL A 847 11.17 41.72 28.03
N LYS A 848 10.82 43.01 27.91
CA LYS A 848 10.09 43.77 28.93
C LYS A 848 8.77 44.31 28.41
N ARG A 849 7.74 44.26 29.26
CA ARG A 849 6.49 45.00 29.07
C ARG A 849 6.58 46.32 29.83
N THR A 850 6.37 47.44 29.15
CA THR A 850 6.35 48.78 29.74
C THR A 850 5.11 49.53 29.31
N THR A 851 4.76 50.62 30.00
CA THR A 851 3.73 51.55 29.52
C THR A 851 4.39 52.88 29.23
N VAL A 852 4.20 53.40 28.02
CA VAL A 852 4.69 54.71 27.62
C VAL A 852 3.53 55.68 27.66
N THR A 853 3.71 56.81 28.36
CA THR A 853 2.72 57.89 28.41
C THR A 853 2.88 58.78 27.19
N PHE A 854 1.86 58.81 26.32
CA PHE A 854 1.80 59.70 25.16
C PHE A 854 0.49 60.50 25.22
N LEU A 855 0.57 61.83 25.28
CA LEU A 855 -0.59 62.74 25.38
C LEU A 855 -1.61 62.29 26.46
N LEU A 856 -1.15 62.03 27.69
CA LEU A 856 -1.94 61.57 28.85
C LEU A 856 -2.57 60.16 28.74
N ARG A 857 -2.42 59.43 27.62
CA ARG A 857 -2.80 58.02 27.50
C ARG A 857 -1.62 57.10 27.80
N ARG A 858 -1.83 56.09 28.65
CA ARG A 858 -0.87 55.02 28.90
C ARG A 858 -1.00 53.98 27.80
N ILE A 859 0.05 53.80 27.01
CA ILE A 859 0.04 52.83 25.92
C ILE A 859 0.98 51.66 26.26
N PRO A 860 0.50 50.41 26.20
CA PRO A 860 1.34 49.23 26.38
C PRO A 860 2.40 49.13 25.26
N THR A 861 3.66 48.99 25.65
CA THR A 861 4.81 48.93 24.74
C THR A 861 5.68 47.73 25.09
N LEU A 862 5.97 46.90 24.09
CA LEU A 862 6.91 45.79 24.18
C LEU A 862 8.33 46.30 23.85
N LYS A 863 9.28 45.99 24.73
CA LYS A 863 10.70 46.32 24.56
C LYS A 863 11.53 45.05 24.45
N ILE A 864 12.33 44.94 23.39
CA ILE A 864 13.24 43.81 23.14
C ILE A 864 14.67 44.33 23.11
N LYS A 865 15.49 43.88 24.08
CA LYS A 865 16.92 44.17 24.15
C LYS A 865 17.70 43.01 23.53
N MET A 866 18.68 43.32 22.69
CA MET A 866 19.45 42.35 21.92
C MET A 866 20.91 42.33 22.38
N VAL A 867 21.55 41.17 22.32
CA VAL A 867 22.96 41.01 22.70
C VAL A 867 23.90 41.77 21.74
N SER A 868 23.56 41.80 20.46
CA SER A 868 24.41 42.37 19.40
C SER A 868 24.21 43.87 19.14
N LYS A 869 23.12 44.48 19.66
CA LYS A 869 22.78 45.88 19.40
C LYS A 869 22.55 46.63 20.72
N LYS A 870 23.13 47.83 20.85
CA LYS A 870 22.91 48.70 22.02
C LYS A 870 21.49 49.30 22.06
N GLU A 871 20.85 49.45 20.91
CA GLU A 871 19.50 50.02 20.80
C GLU A 871 18.43 48.99 21.17
N VAL A 872 17.46 49.42 21.97
CA VAL A 872 16.30 48.60 22.36
C VAL A 872 15.22 48.77 21.30
N PHE A 873 14.72 47.65 20.77
CA PHE A 873 13.58 47.69 19.87
C PHE A 873 12.30 47.95 20.68
N GLU A 874 11.54 48.97 20.31
CA GLU A 874 10.30 49.36 20.98
C GLU A 874 9.13 49.27 20.00
N VAL A 875 8.05 48.60 20.40
CA VAL A 875 6.82 48.53 19.61
C VAL A 875 5.57 48.75 20.45
N ASN A 876 4.67 49.55 19.89
CA ASN A 876 3.34 49.78 20.43
C ASN A 876 2.32 48.84 19.76
N LEU A 877 2.03 47.73 20.44
CA LEU A 877 1.11 46.67 19.99
C LEU A 877 -0.34 46.88 20.48
N LYS A 878 -0.66 48.02 21.11
CA LYS A 878 -1.98 48.34 21.66
C LYS A 878 -2.56 47.17 22.49
N THR A 879 -3.68 46.58 22.04
CA THR A 879 -4.42 45.50 22.71
C THR A 879 -3.71 44.14 22.62
N GLU A 880 -2.81 43.93 21.65
CA GLU A 880 -2.11 42.65 21.46
C GLU A 880 -0.81 42.56 22.29
N CYS A 881 -0.42 43.63 22.99
CA CYS A 881 0.89 43.72 23.65
C CYS A 881 1.15 42.61 24.67
N ASP A 882 0.15 42.24 25.46
CA ASP A 882 0.29 41.21 26.49
C ASP A 882 0.43 39.80 25.89
N LEU A 883 -0.31 39.52 24.81
CA LEU A 883 -0.22 38.25 24.10
C LEU A 883 1.16 38.10 23.43
N TRP A 884 1.60 39.10 22.66
CA TRP A 884 2.94 39.08 22.05
C TRP A 884 4.07 39.00 23.08
N TYR A 885 3.91 39.62 24.26
CA TYR A 885 4.86 39.47 25.36
C TYR A 885 4.98 38.01 25.81
N LEU A 886 3.86 37.31 26.02
CA LEU A 886 3.86 35.89 26.37
C LEU A 886 4.47 35.03 25.26
N MET A 887 4.05 35.26 24.00
CA MET A 887 4.50 34.48 22.85
C MET A 887 6.00 34.60 22.61
N VAL A 888 6.55 35.83 22.64
CA VAL A 888 7.98 36.07 22.43
C VAL A 888 8.80 35.47 23.57
N LYS A 889 8.32 35.50 24.81
CA LYS A 889 9.01 34.86 25.94
C LYS A 889 9.02 33.34 25.84
N GLU A 890 7.90 32.73 25.46
CA GLU A 890 7.81 31.28 25.31
C GLU A 890 8.73 30.80 24.16
N MET A 891 8.72 31.47 23.01
CA MET A 891 9.65 31.17 21.90
C MET A 891 11.12 31.38 22.31
N TRP A 892 11.42 32.47 23.01
CA TRP A 892 12.77 32.74 23.50
C TRP A 892 13.26 31.68 24.50
N ALA A 893 12.40 31.27 25.43
CA ALA A 893 12.71 30.21 26.38
C ALA A 893 12.89 28.86 25.68
N GLY A 894 11.98 28.49 24.77
CA GLY A 894 12.07 27.27 23.97
C GLY A 894 13.33 27.23 23.10
N LYS A 895 13.71 28.34 22.46
CA LYS A 895 14.96 28.42 21.69
C LYS A 895 16.20 28.28 22.56
N LYS A 896 16.22 28.90 23.75
CA LYS A 896 17.33 28.76 24.68
C LYS A 896 17.50 27.30 25.12
N LEU A 897 16.40 26.63 25.50
CA LEU A 897 16.41 25.22 25.86
C LEU A 897 16.85 24.32 24.69
N ALA A 898 16.40 24.63 23.47
CA ALA A 898 16.84 23.91 22.28
C ALA A 898 18.36 24.01 22.05
N ASP A 899 18.95 25.18 22.30
CA ASP A 899 20.40 25.38 22.15
C ASP A 899 21.20 24.74 23.30
N ASP A 900 20.66 24.76 24.53
CA ASP A 900 21.26 24.18 25.73
C ASP A 900 21.24 22.63 25.68
N TYR A 901 20.14 22.04 25.23
CA TYR A 901 19.95 20.58 25.13
C TYR A 901 20.22 19.98 23.74
N LYS A 902 20.56 20.82 22.74
CA LYS A 902 20.76 20.44 21.33
C LYS A 902 19.57 19.70 20.71
N ASP A 903 18.37 20.04 21.17
CA ASP A 903 17.12 19.40 20.78
C ASP A 903 16.19 20.41 20.10
N PRO A 904 15.98 20.31 18.77
CA PRO A 904 15.19 21.28 18.02
C PRO A 904 13.69 21.20 18.34
N GLN A 905 13.22 20.10 18.96
CA GLN A 905 11.80 19.87 19.26
C GLN A 905 11.26 20.88 20.28
N TYR A 906 12.11 21.41 21.16
CA TYR A 906 11.71 22.48 22.08
C TYR A 906 11.22 23.74 21.35
N VAL A 907 11.81 24.09 20.20
CA VAL A 907 11.32 25.21 19.38
C VAL A 907 9.96 24.89 18.79
N GLN A 908 9.76 23.65 18.30
CA GLN A 908 8.48 23.22 17.73
C GLN A 908 7.38 23.17 18.78
N GLN A 909 7.64 22.63 19.96
CA GLN A 909 6.68 22.61 21.07
C GLN A 909 6.39 24.03 21.58
N ALA A 910 7.40 24.91 21.67
CA ALA A 910 7.19 26.29 22.07
C ALA A 910 6.30 27.02 21.06
N LEU A 911 6.54 26.78 19.76
CA LEU A 911 5.73 27.32 18.69
C LEU A 911 4.28 26.83 18.78
N THR A 912 4.05 25.54 19.00
CA THR A 912 2.71 24.99 19.23
C THR A 912 2.03 25.65 20.43
N ASN A 913 2.73 25.79 21.57
CA ASN A 913 2.19 26.50 22.74
C ASN A 913 1.78 27.93 22.39
N VAL A 914 2.61 28.64 21.62
CA VAL A 914 2.39 30.02 21.19
C VAL A 914 1.18 30.17 20.27
N LEU A 915 0.98 29.23 19.34
CA LEU A 915 -0.21 29.21 18.49
C LEU A 915 -1.48 28.87 19.29
N LEU A 916 -1.37 27.98 20.29
CA LEU A 916 -2.49 27.67 21.18
C LEU A 916 -2.87 28.88 22.05
N MET A 917 -1.88 29.65 22.53
CA MET A 917 -2.13 30.90 23.26
C MET A 917 -2.96 31.87 22.43
N ASP A 918 -2.58 32.05 21.16
CA ASP A 918 -3.27 32.93 20.23
C ASP A 918 -4.72 32.46 19.98
N ALA A 919 -4.92 31.17 19.72
CA ALA A 919 -6.26 30.58 19.55
C ALA A 919 -7.12 30.72 20.82
N VAL A 920 -6.57 30.47 22.02
CA VAL A 920 -7.30 30.63 23.30
C VAL A 920 -7.70 32.09 23.53
N VAL A 921 -6.83 33.06 23.23
CA VAL A 921 -7.18 34.48 23.36
C VAL A 921 -8.28 34.88 22.38
N GLY A 922 -8.21 34.40 21.13
CA GLY A 922 -9.26 34.59 20.13
C GLY A 922 -10.61 33.99 20.53
N THR A 923 -10.60 32.87 21.26
CA THR A 923 -11.80 32.16 21.74
C THR A 923 -12.49 32.90 22.87
N LEU A 924 -11.75 33.24 23.95
CA LEU A 924 -12.36 33.68 25.20
C LEU A 924 -12.78 35.15 25.21
N GLN A 925 -12.14 36.01 24.40
CA GLN A 925 -12.39 37.45 24.17
C GLN A 925 -12.70 38.31 25.43
N SER A 926 -12.39 37.81 26.62
CA SER A 926 -12.73 38.40 27.93
C SER A 926 -11.50 38.95 28.65
N GLN A 927 -11.69 39.72 29.72
CA GLN A 927 -10.59 40.23 30.55
C GLN A 927 -9.69 39.12 31.14
N GLY A 928 -10.17 37.87 31.21
CA GLY A 928 -9.41 36.70 31.68
C GLY A 928 -8.59 35.97 30.61
N ALA A 929 -8.74 36.30 29.32
CA ALA A 929 -8.15 35.54 28.21
C ALA A 929 -6.61 35.47 28.25
N ILE A 930 -5.94 36.57 28.63
CA ILE A 930 -4.48 36.60 28.77
C ILE A 930 -4.01 35.73 29.94
N TYR A 931 -4.77 35.69 31.04
CA TYR A 931 -4.46 34.81 32.17
C TYR A 931 -4.63 33.34 31.77
N ALA A 932 -5.68 32.99 31.02
CA ALA A 932 -5.86 31.66 30.45
C ALA A 932 -4.69 31.26 29.54
N ALA A 933 -4.30 32.11 28.60
CA ALA A 933 -3.13 31.86 27.73
C ALA A 933 -1.82 31.68 28.52
N SER A 934 -1.65 32.38 29.65
CA SER A 934 -0.46 32.20 30.51
C SER A 934 -0.33 30.78 31.11
N LYS A 935 -1.42 29.99 31.19
CA LYS A 935 -1.37 28.59 31.62
C LYS A 935 -0.63 27.71 30.62
N LEU A 936 -0.69 28.05 29.33
CA LEU A 936 0.05 27.38 28.26
C LEU A 936 1.55 27.73 28.23
N SER A 937 1.99 28.78 28.95
CA SER A 937 3.41 29.11 29.05
C SER A 937 4.13 28.07 29.92
N TYR A 938 4.96 27.26 29.29
CA TYR A 938 5.63 26.12 29.92
C TYR A 938 7.14 26.34 29.97
N PHE A 939 7.74 26.69 28.84
CA PHE A 939 9.19 26.83 28.77
C PHE A 939 9.71 28.04 29.53
N ASP A 940 8.96 29.15 29.59
CA ASP A 940 9.34 30.29 30.45
C ASP A 940 9.30 29.91 31.95
N LYS A 941 8.39 29.01 32.36
CA LYS A 941 8.32 28.51 33.75
C LYS A 941 9.45 27.51 34.02
N MET A 942 9.62 26.53 33.13
CA MET A 942 10.66 25.51 33.26
C MET A 942 12.06 26.11 33.30
N LYS A 943 12.33 27.14 32.49
CA LYS A 943 13.59 27.90 32.52
C LYS A 943 13.85 28.60 33.87
N LYS A 944 12.80 28.98 34.61
CA LYS A 944 12.92 29.62 35.94
C LYS A 944 13.04 28.60 37.07
N GLU A 945 12.37 27.46 36.94
CA GLU A 945 12.31 26.41 37.97
C GLU A 945 13.48 25.42 37.89
N LEU A 946 14.07 25.19 36.71
CA LEU A 946 15.24 24.34 36.50
C LEU A 946 16.38 25.11 35.81
N PRO A 947 17.32 25.74 36.54
CA PRO A 947 18.61 26.12 35.98
C PRO A 947 19.53 24.88 35.97
N VAL A 948 19.14 23.81 35.26
CA VAL A 948 20.01 22.64 35.10
C VAL A 948 20.86 22.86 33.87
N ALA A 949 22.02 23.48 34.05
CA ALA A 949 23.04 23.55 33.02
C ALA A 949 23.47 22.11 32.66
N VAL A 950 23.34 21.75 31.39
CA VAL A 950 23.94 20.53 30.85
C VAL A 950 25.45 20.56 31.17
N PRO A 951 26.05 19.46 31.65
CA PRO A 951 27.48 19.44 31.94
C PRO A 951 28.29 19.94 30.73
N LYS A 952 29.33 20.75 30.97
CA LYS A 952 30.11 21.39 29.90
C LYS A 952 30.65 20.34 28.92
N THR A 953 31.15 19.22 29.44
CA THR A 953 31.60 18.04 28.68
C THR A 953 30.53 17.50 27.74
N THR A 954 29.28 17.41 28.20
CA THR A 954 28.13 16.97 27.39
C THR A 954 27.79 18.00 26.33
N SER A 955 27.81 19.30 26.65
CA SER A 955 27.46 20.36 25.69
C SER A 955 28.45 20.51 24.53
N GLU A 956 29.73 20.18 24.75
CA GLU A 956 30.80 20.24 23.74
C GLU A 956 30.77 19.02 22.80
N THR A 957 30.39 17.86 23.33
CA THR A 957 30.36 16.58 22.60
C THR A 957 29.02 16.32 21.89
N LEU A 958 27.90 16.70 22.49
CA LEU A 958 26.56 16.52 21.92
C LEU A 958 26.38 17.45 20.71
N LYS A 959 26.16 16.85 19.54
CA LYS A 959 25.89 17.57 18.29
C LYS A 959 24.41 17.88 18.13
N HIS A 960 23.55 16.87 18.23
CA HIS A 960 22.12 17.00 18.01
C HIS A 960 21.34 15.84 18.64
N LYS A 961 20.02 16.03 18.80
CA LYS A 961 19.07 14.96 19.13
C LYS A 961 18.02 14.79 18.03
N ILE A 962 17.58 13.56 17.84
CA ILE A 962 16.50 13.16 16.92
C ILE A 962 15.43 12.45 17.73
N ASP A 963 14.16 12.66 17.37
CA ASP A 963 13.02 11.97 17.96
C ASP A 963 12.35 11.04 16.93
N PRO A 964 12.67 9.72 16.95
CA PRO A 964 11.99 8.72 16.14
C PRO A 964 10.50 8.55 16.41
N SER A 965 10.02 8.99 17.57
CA SER A 965 8.61 8.94 17.93
C SER A 965 7.90 10.26 17.64
N ALA A 966 8.54 11.18 16.90
CA ALA A 966 7.96 12.48 16.54
C ALA A 966 6.61 12.27 15.84
N GLY A 967 5.53 12.66 16.53
CA GLY A 967 4.18 12.52 16.01
C GLY A 967 3.36 11.34 16.50
N GLU A 968 3.89 10.51 17.37
CA GLU A 968 3.12 9.49 18.11
C GLU A 968 2.58 10.11 19.41
N THR A 969 1.53 9.52 20.02
CA THR A 969 0.98 9.97 21.31
C THR A 969 1.87 9.71 22.50
N SER A 970 2.80 8.74 22.37
CA SER A 970 3.77 8.40 23.41
C SER A 970 5.13 8.05 22.81
N PRO A 971 6.24 8.40 23.48
CA PRO A 971 7.57 7.97 23.04
C PRO A 971 7.71 6.44 23.05
N GLN A 972 8.50 5.92 22.12
CA GLN A 972 8.84 4.50 21.99
C GLN A 972 10.32 4.30 22.28
N ALA A 973 10.64 3.16 22.91
CA ALA A 973 12.03 2.81 23.16
C ALA A 973 12.78 2.58 21.85
N ILE A 974 14.03 3.04 21.79
CA ILE A 974 14.95 2.77 20.70
C ILE A 974 15.68 1.47 21.01
N ASP A 975 15.34 0.40 20.29
CA ASP A 975 15.92 -0.92 20.56
C ASP A 975 17.23 -1.16 19.78
N ILE A 976 17.29 -0.75 18.51
CA ILE A 976 18.46 -0.98 17.65
C ILE A 976 18.75 0.24 16.79
N LEU A 977 20.04 0.55 16.62
CA LEU A 977 20.55 1.53 15.67
C LEU A 977 21.58 0.87 14.74
N LEU A 978 21.47 1.13 13.44
CA LEU A 978 22.46 0.72 12.44
C LEU A 978 22.76 1.87 11.49
N TYR A 979 24.03 2.25 11.36
CA TYR A 979 24.48 3.17 10.33
C TYR A 979 24.94 2.39 9.09
N THR A 980 24.58 2.91 7.92
CA THR A 980 24.94 2.37 6.62
C THR A 980 25.53 3.48 5.74
N PRO A 981 26.77 3.36 5.24
CA PRO A 981 27.41 4.38 4.41
C PRO A 981 26.71 4.49 3.04
N GLY A 982 26.71 5.69 2.46
CA GLY A 982 26.18 5.95 1.12
C GLY A 982 27.17 5.55 0.04
N HIS A 983 26.71 4.91 -1.04
CA HIS A 983 27.57 4.52 -2.17
C HIS A 983 26.85 4.70 -3.51
N LEU A 984 27.61 5.00 -4.56
CA LEU A 984 27.12 5.11 -5.93
C LEU A 984 27.25 3.74 -6.62
N ASP A 985 26.12 3.06 -6.88
CA ASP A 985 26.11 1.95 -7.83
C ASP A 985 26.26 2.52 -9.26
N PRO A 986 27.13 1.98 -10.13
CA PRO A 986 27.25 2.42 -11.53
C PRO A 986 25.94 2.33 -12.35
N ALA A 987 24.92 1.59 -11.90
CA ALA A 987 23.62 1.50 -12.54
C ALA A 987 22.59 2.57 -12.09
N GLU A 988 22.92 3.40 -11.10
CA GLU A 988 21.95 4.23 -10.38
C GLU A 988 22.12 5.75 -10.58
N LYS A 989 21.06 6.50 -10.25
CA LYS A 989 21.08 7.98 -10.24
C LYS A 989 21.84 8.46 -9.00
N VAL A 990 22.63 9.52 -9.16
CA VAL A 990 23.47 10.13 -8.12
C VAL A 990 22.68 10.55 -6.86
N GLU A 991 21.37 10.76 -7.00
CA GLU A 991 20.45 11.25 -5.95
C GLU A 991 20.09 10.20 -4.88
N ASP A 992 20.29 8.89 -5.09
CA ASP A 992 19.90 7.85 -4.11
C ASP A 992 21.08 7.35 -3.22
N ALA A 993 22.29 7.89 -3.41
CA ALA A 993 23.54 7.43 -2.79
C ALA A 993 23.82 8.00 -1.39
N HIS A 994 22.80 8.42 -0.65
CA HIS A 994 22.96 9.03 0.68
C HIS A 994 23.19 7.99 1.80
N PRO A 995 24.01 8.30 2.82
CA PRO A 995 24.17 7.44 3.98
C PRO A 995 22.87 7.36 4.78
N LYS A 996 22.56 6.19 5.35
CA LYS A 996 21.29 5.93 6.04
C LYS A 996 21.51 5.48 7.48
N LEU A 997 20.66 5.97 8.39
CA LEU A 997 20.55 5.52 9.78
C LEU A 997 19.23 4.77 9.96
N TRP A 998 19.32 3.50 10.32
CA TRP A 998 18.18 2.62 10.60
C TRP A 998 17.91 2.60 12.10
N CYS A 999 16.64 2.76 12.46
CA CYS A 999 16.17 2.82 13.84
C CYS A 999 15.03 1.82 14.03
N ALA A 1000 15.27 0.77 14.83
CA ALA A 1000 14.22 -0.15 15.26
C ALA A 1000 13.51 0.38 16.51
N LEU A 1001 12.18 0.37 16.45
CA LEU A 1001 11.28 0.62 17.58
C LEU A 1001 10.57 -0.67 17.98
N ASN A 1002 9.81 -0.61 19.06
CA ASN A 1002 8.95 -1.72 19.49
C ASN A 1002 7.98 -2.20 18.38
N ASN A 1003 7.63 -3.48 18.42
CA ASN A 1003 6.66 -4.16 17.54
C ASN A 1003 7.05 -4.20 16.05
N GLY A 1004 8.34 -4.43 15.75
CA GLY A 1004 8.81 -4.64 14.38
C GLY A 1004 8.87 -3.37 13.52
N ARG A 1005 8.68 -2.18 14.10
CA ARG A 1005 8.70 -0.92 13.36
C ARG A 1005 10.13 -0.46 13.10
N VAL A 1006 10.43 -0.10 11.86
CA VAL A 1006 11.75 0.41 11.45
C VAL A 1006 11.60 1.75 10.74
N ILE A 1007 12.31 2.76 11.23
CA ILE A 1007 12.38 4.11 10.65
C ILE A 1007 13.78 4.31 10.08
N VAL A 1008 13.87 4.89 8.88
CA VAL A 1008 15.14 5.16 8.19
C VAL A 1008 15.33 6.67 8.00
N TYR A 1009 16.44 7.18 8.50
CA TYR A 1009 16.90 8.54 8.35
C TYR A 1009 18.00 8.63 7.30
N ASP A 1010 18.03 9.71 6.54
CA ASP A 1010 19.23 10.13 5.83
C ASP A 1010 20.22 10.69 6.86
N ALA A 1011 21.39 10.07 6.99
CA ALA A 1011 22.40 10.44 7.97
C ALA A 1011 23.21 11.68 7.57
N SER A 1012 23.09 12.17 6.34
CA SER A 1012 23.72 13.42 5.89
C SER A 1012 22.92 14.65 6.36
N SER A 1013 21.59 14.58 6.21
CA SER A 1013 20.65 15.64 6.58
C SER A 1013 19.97 15.44 7.93
N TRP A 1014 20.00 14.22 8.49
CA TRP A 1014 19.23 13.75 9.64
C TRP A 1014 17.71 13.88 9.46
N THR A 1015 17.25 13.83 8.20
CA THR A 1015 15.82 13.86 7.85
C THR A 1015 15.28 12.45 7.63
N VAL A 1016 13.96 12.26 7.77
CA VAL A 1016 13.33 10.95 7.54
C VAL A 1016 13.33 10.64 6.05
N HIS A 1017 14.00 9.57 5.63
CA HIS A 1017 14.11 9.16 4.23
C HIS A 1017 12.88 8.36 3.76
N GLN A 1018 12.32 7.50 4.62
CA GLN A 1018 11.07 6.78 4.34
C GLN A 1018 10.25 6.57 5.61
N HIS A 1019 8.94 6.75 5.47
CA HIS A 1019 7.99 6.55 6.56
C HIS A 1019 7.93 5.07 6.95
N CYS A 1020 8.22 4.82 8.22
CA CYS A 1020 8.13 3.56 8.97
C CYS A 1020 7.53 2.39 8.18
N PHE A 1021 8.34 1.38 7.87
CA PHE A 1021 7.82 0.07 7.45
C PHE A 1021 7.87 -0.89 8.64
N LYS A 1022 7.02 -1.91 8.61
CA LYS A 1022 6.89 -2.91 9.67
C LYS A 1022 7.46 -4.24 9.19
N VAL A 1023 8.34 -4.81 10.00
CA VAL A 1023 9.03 -6.08 9.76
C VAL A 1023 8.55 -7.05 10.83
N GLY A 1024 7.69 -7.99 10.44
CA GLY A 1024 7.04 -8.90 11.38
C GLY A 1024 6.13 -8.19 12.40
N THR A 1025 5.76 -8.89 13.47
CA THR A 1025 4.96 -8.35 14.58
C THR A 1025 5.72 -8.30 15.90
N SER A 1026 6.84 -9.01 15.98
CA SER A 1026 7.65 -9.18 17.19
C SER A 1026 8.73 -8.12 17.33
N LYS A 1027 9.39 -8.10 18.49
CA LYS A 1027 10.53 -7.21 18.74
C LYS A 1027 11.72 -7.58 17.84
N LEU A 1028 12.47 -6.57 17.43
CA LEU A 1028 13.73 -6.74 16.71
C LEU A 1028 14.87 -6.70 17.72
N ASN A 1029 15.86 -7.60 17.59
CA ASN A 1029 16.97 -7.71 18.54
C ASN A 1029 18.32 -7.22 17.98
N CYS A 1030 18.59 -7.43 16.69
CA CYS A 1030 19.85 -7.04 16.07
C CYS A 1030 19.69 -6.66 14.60
N MET A 1031 20.63 -5.86 14.08
CA MET A 1031 20.71 -5.45 12.67
C MET A 1031 22.16 -5.46 12.21
N ALA A 1032 22.42 -5.95 11.01
CA ALA A 1032 23.73 -5.92 10.39
C ALA A 1032 23.64 -5.55 8.91
N MET A 1033 24.56 -4.70 8.45
CA MET A 1033 24.78 -4.47 7.03
C MET A 1033 25.68 -5.58 6.49
N VAL A 1034 25.16 -6.37 5.55
CA VAL A 1034 25.86 -7.55 5.03
C VAL A 1034 26.50 -7.27 3.67
N GLU A 1035 25.76 -6.61 2.78
CA GLU A 1035 26.21 -6.15 1.47
C GLU A 1035 25.78 -4.70 1.25
N GLN A 1036 26.27 -4.07 0.17
CA GLN A 1036 25.93 -2.69 -0.19
C GLN A 1036 24.42 -2.46 -0.34
N ASN A 1037 23.67 -3.50 -0.71
CA ASN A 1037 22.22 -3.44 -0.94
C ASN A 1037 21.39 -4.26 0.05
N GLN A 1038 21.99 -4.81 1.13
CA GLN A 1038 21.27 -5.72 2.03
C GLN A 1038 21.52 -5.42 3.51
N VAL A 1039 20.43 -5.19 4.24
CA VAL A 1039 20.42 -5.15 5.71
C VAL A 1039 19.68 -6.38 6.22
N TRP A 1040 20.31 -7.12 7.12
CA TRP A 1040 19.72 -8.27 7.78
C TRP A 1040 19.29 -7.88 9.20
N ILE A 1041 18.08 -8.27 9.59
CA ILE A 1041 17.49 -7.97 10.90
C ILE A 1041 17.11 -9.27 11.61
N GLY A 1042 17.68 -9.53 12.78
CA GLY A 1042 17.25 -10.65 13.63
C GLY A 1042 16.11 -10.24 14.55
N SER A 1043 15.08 -11.09 14.65
CA SER A 1043 13.90 -10.85 15.47
C SER A 1043 13.67 -11.94 16.53
N GLU A 1044 12.87 -11.58 17.53
CA GLU A 1044 12.41 -12.47 18.59
C GLU A 1044 11.56 -13.65 18.08
N ASP A 1045 10.94 -13.50 16.92
CA ASP A 1045 10.16 -14.57 16.26
C ASP A 1045 11.02 -15.66 15.58
N SER A 1046 12.33 -15.69 15.85
CA SER A 1046 13.29 -16.64 15.27
C SER A 1046 13.53 -16.47 13.75
N VAL A 1047 13.14 -15.33 13.16
CA VAL A 1047 13.37 -15.00 11.75
C VAL A 1047 14.51 -13.98 11.62
N ILE A 1048 15.32 -14.14 10.56
CA ILE A 1048 16.19 -13.07 10.06
C ILE A 1048 15.55 -12.49 8.80
N TYR A 1049 15.16 -11.23 8.83
CA TYR A 1049 14.56 -10.51 7.71
C TYR A 1049 15.63 -9.84 6.86
N ILE A 1050 15.58 -10.02 5.54
CA ILE A 1050 16.52 -9.41 4.60
C ILE A 1050 15.81 -8.27 3.87
N ILE A 1051 16.29 -7.06 4.11
CA ILE A 1051 15.75 -5.84 3.52
C ILE A 1051 16.69 -5.34 2.46
N ASN A 1052 16.11 -5.06 1.29
CA ASN A 1052 16.80 -4.34 0.24
C ASN A 1052 16.87 -2.85 0.59
N VAL A 1053 18.07 -2.28 0.56
CA VAL A 1053 18.35 -0.89 1.00
C VAL A 1053 17.76 0.18 0.06
N HIS A 1054 17.37 -0.20 -1.17
CA HIS A 1054 16.80 0.72 -2.16
C HIS A 1054 15.28 0.59 -2.23
N SER A 1055 14.75 -0.63 -2.38
CA SER A 1055 13.29 -0.84 -2.42
C SER A 1055 12.61 -0.72 -1.06
N MET A 1056 13.40 -0.74 0.03
CA MET A 1056 12.91 -0.75 1.42
C MET A 1056 11.85 -1.82 1.68
N SER A 1057 11.96 -2.95 0.96
CA SER A 1057 11.04 -4.07 1.05
C SER A 1057 11.76 -5.30 1.58
N CYS A 1058 11.10 -6.01 2.50
CA CYS A 1058 11.54 -7.31 2.96
C CYS A 1058 10.98 -8.38 2.03
N ASN A 1059 11.78 -8.80 1.05
CA ASN A 1059 11.33 -9.85 0.12
C ASN A 1059 11.80 -11.24 0.55
N LYS A 1060 12.90 -11.34 1.33
CA LYS A 1060 13.50 -12.62 1.73
C LYS A 1060 13.58 -12.76 3.26
N GLN A 1061 13.47 -13.99 3.74
CA GLN A 1061 13.54 -14.34 5.16
C GLN A 1061 14.37 -15.60 5.37
N LEU A 1062 15.20 -15.62 6.40
CA LEU A 1062 15.94 -16.80 6.86
C LEU A 1062 15.32 -17.33 8.14
N THR A 1063 15.20 -18.65 8.22
CA THR A 1063 14.22 -19.28 9.10
C THR A 1063 14.77 -20.43 9.94
N ASP A 1064 16.06 -20.68 9.83
CA ASP A 1064 16.72 -21.88 10.33
C ASP A 1064 16.96 -21.85 11.85
N HIS A 1065 16.82 -20.67 12.47
CA HIS A 1065 16.79 -20.52 13.93
C HIS A 1065 15.49 -21.05 14.52
N ARG A 1066 15.58 -21.61 15.73
CA ARG A 1066 14.44 -22.17 16.48
C ARG A 1066 14.09 -21.37 17.74
N SER A 1067 14.86 -20.33 18.01
CA SER A 1067 14.70 -19.44 19.15
C SER A 1067 15.06 -18.02 18.72
N SER A 1068 14.69 -17.04 19.56
CA SER A 1068 14.93 -15.61 19.36
C SER A 1068 16.37 -15.34 18.92
N VAL A 1069 16.52 -14.67 17.77
CA VAL A 1069 17.83 -14.32 17.21
C VAL A 1069 18.38 -13.13 17.99
N THR A 1070 19.53 -13.29 18.64
CA THR A 1070 20.07 -12.29 19.58
C THR A 1070 21.09 -11.35 18.96
N ASP A 1071 21.95 -11.84 18.06
CA ASP A 1071 23.00 -11.02 17.44
C ASP A 1071 23.40 -11.55 16.04
N LEU A 1072 23.96 -10.65 15.22
CA LEU A 1072 24.42 -10.91 13.84
C LEU A 1072 25.80 -10.28 13.65
N ILE A 1073 26.76 -11.03 13.12
CA ILE A 1073 28.11 -10.54 12.83
C ILE A 1073 28.56 -10.96 11.44
N VAL A 1074 29.12 -10.01 10.68
CA VAL A 1074 29.63 -10.26 9.33
C VAL A 1074 31.11 -10.64 9.40
N GLN A 1075 31.56 -11.57 8.57
CA GLN A 1075 32.96 -11.96 8.50
C GLN A 1075 33.81 -10.84 7.88
N ASP A 1076 34.84 -10.40 8.62
CA ASP A 1076 35.81 -9.42 8.13
C ASP A 1076 36.72 -10.02 7.05
N GLY A 1077 36.65 -9.50 5.82
CA GLY A 1077 37.60 -9.82 4.73
C GLY A 1077 37.07 -9.69 3.31
N ASN A 1078 37.99 -9.59 2.34
CA ASN A 1078 37.70 -9.62 0.89
C ASN A 1078 37.62 -11.05 0.30
N LYS A 1079 37.58 -12.08 1.15
CA LYS A 1079 37.47 -13.47 0.69
C LYS A 1079 36.01 -13.78 0.36
N ALA A 1080 35.74 -14.02 -0.91
CA ALA A 1080 34.47 -14.59 -1.34
C ALA A 1080 34.49 -16.12 -1.16
N PRO A 1081 33.39 -16.74 -0.71
CA PRO A 1081 32.13 -16.10 -0.32
C PRO A 1081 32.20 -15.45 1.06
N ARG A 1082 31.54 -14.30 1.23
CA ARG A 1082 31.34 -13.69 2.55
C ARG A 1082 30.39 -14.55 3.38
N GLU A 1083 30.72 -14.74 4.64
CA GLU A 1083 29.86 -15.41 5.62
C GLU A 1083 29.31 -14.42 6.66
N VAL A 1084 28.09 -14.68 7.13
CA VAL A 1084 27.47 -13.99 8.27
C VAL A 1084 27.22 -15.02 9.36
N PHE A 1085 27.59 -14.74 10.59
CA PHE A 1085 27.24 -15.57 11.74
C PHE A 1085 26.07 -14.95 12.48
N SER A 1086 25.18 -15.81 12.97
CA SER A 1086 24.01 -15.43 13.75
C SER A 1086 23.90 -16.30 14.97
N CYS A 1087 23.38 -15.76 16.07
CA CYS A 1087 23.15 -16.52 17.29
C CYS A 1087 21.72 -16.40 17.81
N SER A 1088 21.31 -17.39 18.60
CA SER A 1088 20.00 -17.44 19.23
C SER A 1088 20.07 -17.75 20.73
N VAL A 1089 19.01 -17.40 21.46
CA VAL A 1089 18.92 -17.58 22.93
C VAL A 1089 19.14 -19.03 23.37
N ASP A 1090 18.83 -20.02 22.55
CA ASP A 1090 19.04 -21.45 22.85
C ASP A 1090 20.51 -21.92 22.73
N GLY A 1091 21.44 -21.01 22.44
CA GLY A 1091 22.86 -21.30 22.30
C GLY A 1091 23.29 -21.77 20.91
N THR A 1092 22.39 -21.73 19.92
CA THR A 1092 22.71 -22.10 18.54
C THR A 1092 23.45 -20.97 17.83
N VAL A 1093 24.51 -21.32 17.09
CA VAL A 1093 25.21 -20.42 16.17
C VAL A 1093 25.13 -20.99 14.75
N LEU A 1094 24.70 -20.17 13.80
CA LEU A 1094 24.60 -20.51 12.38
C LEU A 1094 25.49 -19.58 11.56
N ALA A 1095 26.29 -20.15 10.67
CA ALA A 1095 27.02 -19.43 9.63
C ALA A 1095 26.24 -19.47 8.32
N TRP A 1096 26.12 -18.33 7.64
CA TRP A 1096 25.34 -18.13 6.44
C TRP A 1096 26.24 -17.68 5.30
N ASN A 1097 26.12 -18.33 4.15
CA ASN A 1097 26.71 -17.83 2.92
C ASN A 1097 25.81 -16.73 2.34
N VAL A 1098 26.37 -15.54 2.14
CA VAL A 1098 25.60 -14.35 1.75
C VAL A 1098 25.00 -14.45 0.35
N SER A 1099 25.74 -14.98 -0.62
CA SER A 1099 25.27 -15.05 -2.01
C SER A 1099 24.22 -16.14 -2.22
N THR A 1100 24.33 -17.26 -1.51
CA THR A 1100 23.37 -18.38 -1.61
C THR A 1100 22.26 -18.35 -0.57
N LEU A 1101 22.39 -17.54 0.48
CA LEU A 1101 21.49 -17.47 1.64
C LEU A 1101 21.29 -18.82 2.36
N ARG A 1102 22.28 -19.73 2.27
CA ARG A 1102 22.25 -21.05 2.90
C ARG A 1102 23.18 -21.13 4.10
N VAL A 1103 22.81 -21.97 5.06
CA VAL A 1103 23.66 -22.28 6.21
C VAL A 1103 24.88 -23.07 5.76
N THR A 1104 26.08 -22.60 6.07
CA THR A 1104 27.35 -23.30 5.80
C THR A 1104 27.84 -24.11 7.00
N SER A 1105 27.59 -23.63 8.22
CA SER A 1105 27.91 -24.35 9.45
C SER A 1105 26.88 -24.10 10.55
N ARG A 1106 26.71 -25.10 11.42
CA ARG A 1106 25.82 -25.06 12.59
C ARG A 1106 26.52 -25.75 13.76
N PHE A 1107 26.50 -25.10 14.92
CA PHE A 1107 26.93 -25.71 16.18
C PHE A 1107 26.15 -25.10 17.36
N GLN A 1108 26.10 -25.81 18.48
CA GLN A 1108 25.41 -25.37 19.69
C GLN A 1108 26.41 -25.29 20.85
N LEU A 1109 26.34 -24.18 21.60
CA LEU A 1109 27.21 -23.95 22.75
C LEU A 1109 26.58 -24.49 24.04
N PRO A 1110 27.39 -24.98 24.99
CA PRO A 1110 26.91 -25.39 26.29
C PRO A 1110 26.45 -24.18 27.13
N GLY A 1111 25.35 -24.32 27.87
CA GLY A 1111 24.90 -23.33 28.86
C GLY A 1111 23.64 -22.52 28.53
N GLY A 1112 23.14 -22.55 27.29
CA GLY A 1112 21.99 -21.74 26.87
C GLY A 1112 22.22 -20.22 27.06
N GLY A 1113 21.27 -19.37 26.65
CA GLY A 1113 21.31 -17.93 26.93
C GLY A 1113 22.33 -17.12 26.14
N LEU A 1114 22.62 -17.47 24.88
CA LEU A 1114 23.59 -16.75 24.05
C LEU A 1114 23.05 -15.36 23.67
N SER A 1115 23.69 -14.30 24.20
CA SER A 1115 23.24 -12.92 24.10
C SER A 1115 23.93 -12.12 23.00
N SER A 1116 25.21 -12.37 22.73
CA SER A 1116 26.00 -11.64 21.74
C SER A 1116 27.19 -12.44 21.22
N ILE A 1117 27.64 -12.09 20.00
CA ILE A 1117 28.80 -12.71 19.34
C ILE A 1117 29.74 -11.68 18.74
N ARG A 1118 31.05 -11.95 18.78
CA ARG A 1118 32.10 -11.12 18.14
C ARG A 1118 33.08 -12.01 17.39
N LEU A 1119 33.41 -11.66 16.16
CA LEU A 1119 34.40 -12.39 15.37
C LEU A 1119 35.75 -11.66 15.42
N HIS A 1120 36.82 -12.37 15.76
CA HIS A 1120 38.16 -11.84 15.65
C HIS A 1120 39.21 -12.93 15.40
N GLY A 1121 40.11 -12.72 14.44
CA GLY A 1121 41.23 -13.63 14.17
C GLY A 1121 40.81 -15.07 13.86
N GLY A 1122 39.66 -15.26 13.21
CA GLY A 1122 39.08 -16.58 12.92
C GLY A 1122 38.48 -17.31 14.13
N ARG A 1123 38.30 -16.62 15.26
CA ARG A 1123 37.62 -17.13 16.46
C ARG A 1123 36.33 -16.35 16.70
N LEU A 1124 35.26 -17.06 17.04
CA LEU A 1124 34.00 -16.49 17.50
C LEU A 1124 34.02 -16.43 19.02
N TRP A 1125 33.82 -15.25 19.57
CA TRP A 1125 33.62 -15.03 21.00
C TRP A 1125 32.13 -14.91 21.25
N CYS A 1126 31.62 -15.70 22.18
CA CYS A 1126 30.20 -15.92 22.40
C CYS A 1126 29.88 -15.72 23.87
N CYS A 1127 28.88 -14.89 24.19
CA CYS A 1127 28.49 -14.60 25.57
C CYS A 1127 27.22 -15.38 25.95
N THR A 1128 27.30 -16.33 26.88
CA THR A 1128 26.18 -17.19 27.31
C THR A 1128 25.51 -16.72 28.60
N GLY A 1129 25.63 -15.43 28.93
CA GLY A 1129 25.21 -14.86 30.22
C GLY A 1129 26.18 -15.20 31.35
N ASN A 1130 26.45 -16.48 31.62
CA ASN A 1130 27.30 -16.88 32.75
C ASN A 1130 28.79 -16.97 32.40
N SER A 1131 29.12 -17.01 31.11
CA SER A 1131 30.49 -17.14 30.62
C SER A 1131 30.70 -16.46 29.27
N ILE A 1132 31.95 -16.15 28.94
CA ILE A 1132 32.36 -15.74 27.60
C ILE A 1132 33.27 -16.83 27.02
N MET A 1133 32.82 -17.44 25.92
CA MET A 1133 33.50 -18.58 25.29
C MET A 1133 34.15 -18.14 23.98
N ALA A 1134 35.43 -18.44 23.80
CA ALA A 1134 36.10 -18.34 22.50
C ALA A 1134 36.06 -19.70 21.80
N VAL A 1135 35.37 -19.76 20.68
CA VAL A 1135 35.22 -20.96 19.85
C VAL A 1135 35.79 -20.73 18.45
N THR A 1136 36.16 -21.80 17.74
CA THR A 1136 36.47 -21.70 16.32
C THR A 1136 35.18 -21.46 15.51
N THR A 1137 35.30 -21.04 14.25
CA THR A 1137 34.14 -20.91 13.33
C THR A 1137 33.41 -22.25 13.10
N ASN A 1138 34.01 -23.37 13.51
CA ASN A 1138 33.43 -24.71 13.43
C ASN A 1138 32.88 -25.20 14.79
N GLY A 1139 32.84 -24.33 15.82
CA GLY A 1139 32.25 -24.62 17.13
C GLY A 1139 33.16 -25.31 18.14
N PHE A 1140 34.46 -25.48 17.86
CA PHE A 1140 35.37 -26.07 18.85
C PHE A 1140 35.76 -25.05 19.92
N LEU A 1141 35.48 -25.35 21.19
CA LEU A 1141 35.88 -24.52 22.32
C LEU A 1141 37.40 -24.43 22.41
N ARG A 1142 37.91 -23.19 22.46
CA ARG A 1142 39.33 -22.89 22.65
C ARG A 1142 39.60 -22.37 24.04
N GLN A 1143 38.77 -21.45 24.52
CA GLN A 1143 38.91 -20.80 25.82
C GLN A 1143 37.53 -20.49 26.38
N GLU A 1144 37.38 -20.51 27.69
CA GLU A 1144 36.17 -20.16 28.40
C GLU A 1144 36.54 -19.26 29.58
N LEU A 1145 35.84 -18.13 29.70
CA LEU A 1145 35.95 -17.21 30.82
C LEU A 1145 34.68 -17.35 31.68
N LYS A 1146 34.84 -17.84 32.91
CA LYS A 1146 33.78 -17.90 33.92
C LYS A 1146 34.02 -16.87 35.02
N ILE A 1147 32.93 -16.38 35.60
CA ILE A 1147 32.99 -15.55 36.80
C ILE A 1147 33.19 -16.48 38.01
N GLU A 1148 34.43 -16.63 38.49
CA GLU A 1148 34.76 -17.53 39.61
C GLU A 1148 34.89 -16.82 40.97
N GLU A 1149 34.78 -15.49 41.03
CA GLU A 1149 34.85 -14.75 42.30
C GLU A 1149 33.50 -14.82 43.05
N ASN A 1150 33.56 -14.98 44.39
CA ASN A 1150 32.41 -14.90 45.30
C ASN A 1150 31.84 -13.47 45.34
N PHE A 1151 31.18 -13.08 44.27
CA PHE A 1151 30.30 -11.94 44.17
C PHE A 1151 29.07 -12.21 45.03
N GLY A 1152 28.88 -11.49 46.14
CA GLY A 1152 27.83 -11.78 47.13
C GLY A 1152 26.42 -11.86 46.53
N GLU A 1153 25.64 -12.87 46.94
CA GLU A 1153 24.20 -13.20 46.77
C GLU A 1153 23.40 -12.81 45.50
N MET A 1154 23.90 -12.01 44.56
CA MET A 1154 23.23 -11.64 43.32
C MET A 1154 23.83 -12.41 42.13
N SER A 1155 22.95 -12.97 41.28
CA SER A 1155 23.34 -13.71 40.08
C SER A 1155 24.15 -12.84 39.11
N THR A 1156 25.42 -13.18 38.90
CA THR A 1156 26.31 -12.43 38.00
C THR A 1156 26.15 -12.93 36.57
N SER A 1157 25.60 -12.10 35.68
CA SER A 1157 25.55 -12.38 34.23
C SER A 1157 26.24 -11.27 33.44
N PHE A 1158 26.95 -11.63 32.37
CA PHE A 1158 27.53 -10.70 31.40
C PHE A 1158 26.41 -10.08 30.55
N LEU A 1159 26.37 -8.76 30.49
CA LEU A 1159 25.37 -8.00 29.71
C LEU A 1159 25.91 -7.57 28.35
N ALA A 1160 27.16 -7.13 28.28
CA ALA A 1160 27.82 -6.71 27.05
C ALA A 1160 29.33 -6.96 27.13
N PHE A 1161 29.97 -7.24 26.00
CA PHE A 1161 31.42 -7.34 25.92
C PHE A 1161 31.97 -6.78 24.60
N GLN A 1162 33.24 -6.37 24.63
CA GLN A 1162 33.99 -5.86 23.48
C GLN A 1162 35.42 -6.38 23.49
N LEU A 1163 35.97 -6.62 22.30
CA LEU A 1163 37.33 -7.10 22.11
C LEU A 1163 38.22 -5.99 21.55
N LEU A 1164 39.39 -5.79 22.16
CA LEU A 1164 40.47 -4.95 21.62
C LEU A 1164 41.72 -5.81 21.38
N PRO A 1165 41.81 -6.47 20.22
CA PRO A 1165 42.87 -7.41 19.94
C PRO A 1165 44.24 -6.74 19.80
N GLU A 1166 44.29 -5.54 19.24
CA GLU A 1166 45.52 -4.73 19.11
C GLU A 1166 46.19 -4.46 20.47
N GLN A 1167 45.39 -4.43 21.54
CA GLN A 1167 45.84 -4.21 22.91
C GLN A 1167 45.79 -5.50 23.75
N GLU A 1168 45.39 -6.62 23.16
CA GLU A 1168 45.17 -7.92 23.81
C GLU A 1168 44.23 -7.85 25.02
N GLN A 1169 43.12 -7.09 24.92
CA GLN A 1169 42.18 -6.89 26.02
C GLN A 1169 40.75 -7.34 25.67
N LEU A 1170 40.05 -7.89 26.67
CA LEU A 1170 38.63 -8.20 26.64
C LEU A 1170 37.93 -7.36 27.71
N TRP A 1171 36.93 -6.58 27.30
CA TRP A 1171 36.16 -5.69 28.15
C TRP A 1171 34.74 -6.23 28.30
N ALA A 1172 34.23 -6.38 29.52
CA ALA A 1172 32.86 -6.82 29.74
C ALA A 1172 32.17 -6.08 30.89
N ALA A 1173 30.85 -5.96 30.77
CA ALA A 1173 29.96 -5.43 31.80
C ALA A 1173 29.10 -6.55 32.39
N CYS A 1174 28.90 -6.52 33.69
CA CYS A 1174 28.13 -7.52 34.44
C CYS A 1174 26.87 -6.91 35.06
N ALA A 1175 25.79 -7.68 35.11
CA ALA A 1175 24.52 -7.29 35.73
C ALA A 1175 24.69 -7.02 37.22
N GLY A 1176 24.12 -5.92 37.70
CA GLY A 1176 24.18 -5.52 39.12
C GLY A 1176 25.48 -4.85 39.56
N TYR A 1177 26.46 -4.68 38.68
CA TYR A 1177 27.73 -4.00 38.97
C TYR A 1177 27.84 -2.65 38.26
N SER A 1178 28.46 -1.69 38.95
CA SER A 1178 28.79 -0.36 38.42
C SER A 1178 30.20 -0.28 37.83
N GLU A 1179 30.84 -1.42 37.60
CA GLU A 1179 32.24 -1.52 37.17
C GLU A 1179 32.34 -2.22 35.81
N VAL A 1180 33.32 -1.80 35.00
CA VAL A 1180 33.69 -2.52 33.76
C VAL A 1180 34.91 -3.38 34.05
N PHE A 1181 34.83 -4.65 33.67
CA PHE A 1181 35.88 -5.63 33.91
C PHE A 1181 36.73 -5.84 32.66
N ILE A 1182 38.05 -5.91 32.85
CA ILE A 1182 39.04 -6.03 31.78
C ILE A 1182 39.91 -7.26 32.04
N TRP A 1183 39.91 -8.18 31.08
CA TRP A 1183 40.78 -9.35 31.07
C TRP A 1183 41.87 -9.23 30.01
N SER A 1184 43.01 -9.85 30.28
CA SER A 1184 44.07 -10.05 29.31
C SER A 1184 43.75 -11.22 28.39
N LEU A 1185 43.78 -11.02 27.07
CA LEU A 1185 43.60 -12.10 26.09
C LEU A 1185 44.78 -13.09 26.08
N LYS A 1186 45.94 -12.72 26.66
CA LYS A 1186 47.07 -13.63 26.85
C LYS A 1186 46.80 -14.70 27.90
N ASP A 1187 46.11 -14.32 28.97
CA ASP A 1187 45.85 -15.17 30.13
C ASP A 1187 44.52 -14.77 30.79
N LEU A 1188 43.45 -15.49 30.43
CA LEU A 1188 42.10 -15.26 30.94
C LEU A 1188 41.91 -15.76 32.38
N ALA A 1189 42.87 -16.52 32.93
CA ALA A 1189 42.81 -17.00 34.32
C ALA A 1189 43.24 -15.93 35.32
N GLN A 1190 43.86 -14.84 34.87
CA GLN A 1190 44.20 -13.71 35.75
C GLN A 1190 42.94 -12.95 36.18
N PRO A 1191 42.90 -12.46 37.43
CA PRO A 1191 41.76 -11.69 37.92
C PRO A 1191 41.58 -10.42 37.06
N PRO A 1192 40.33 -10.05 36.75
CA PRO A 1192 40.05 -8.89 35.93
C PRO A 1192 40.49 -7.60 36.62
N GLN A 1193 40.99 -6.66 35.83
CA GLN A 1193 41.07 -5.28 36.26
C GLN A 1193 39.68 -4.65 36.23
N ARG A 1194 39.43 -3.70 37.14
CA ARG A 1194 38.12 -3.08 37.30
C ARG A 1194 38.22 -1.58 37.10
N VAL A 1195 37.35 -1.02 36.27
CA VAL A 1195 37.20 0.42 36.09
C VAL A 1195 35.87 0.82 36.71
N PRO A 1196 35.87 1.49 37.88
CA PRO A 1196 34.63 1.91 38.53
C PRO A 1196 33.99 3.10 37.79
N LEU A 1197 32.68 3.02 37.56
CA LEU A 1197 31.90 4.11 36.96
C LEU A 1197 31.12 4.84 38.06
N GLN A 1198 31.38 6.14 38.23
CA GLN A 1198 30.74 6.95 39.27
C GLN A 1198 29.24 7.15 38.99
N ASP A 1199 28.40 6.96 40.00
CA ASP A 1199 26.93 7.05 39.94
C ASP A 1199 26.27 6.13 38.90
N CYS A 1200 26.91 5.03 38.49
CA CYS A 1200 26.34 4.05 37.58
C CYS A 1200 25.52 3.02 38.37
N SER A 1201 24.27 2.75 37.97
CA SER A 1201 23.47 1.66 38.52
C SER A 1201 23.56 0.39 37.69
N GLU A 1202 23.56 0.51 36.35
CA GLU A 1202 23.57 -0.63 35.44
C GLU A 1202 24.12 -0.21 34.07
N ILE A 1203 24.98 -1.05 33.48
CA ILE A 1203 25.51 -0.87 32.13
C ILE A 1203 24.69 -1.73 31.17
N SER A 1204 24.10 -1.10 30.16
CA SER A 1204 23.17 -1.75 29.23
C SER A 1204 23.82 -2.14 27.90
N CYS A 1205 24.78 -1.36 27.42
CA CYS A 1205 25.42 -1.57 26.12
C CYS A 1205 26.83 -0.97 26.07
N MET A 1206 27.70 -1.54 25.24
CA MET A 1206 29.07 -1.07 25.05
C MET A 1206 29.49 -1.19 23.59
N ILE A 1207 30.23 -0.21 23.08
CA ILE A 1207 30.86 -0.25 21.75
C ILE A 1207 32.32 0.24 21.79
N ARG A 1208 33.13 -0.23 20.84
CA ARG A 1208 34.48 0.28 20.59
C ARG A 1208 34.41 1.37 19.52
N VAL A 1209 35.08 2.49 19.74
CA VAL A 1209 35.23 3.58 18.76
C VAL A 1209 36.67 4.08 18.84
N LYS A 1210 37.44 3.95 17.75
CA LYS A 1210 38.89 4.21 17.76
C LYS A 1210 39.60 3.46 18.90
N LYS A 1211 40.22 4.19 19.83
CA LYS A 1211 40.92 3.70 21.02
C LYS A 1211 40.10 3.83 22.31
N GLN A 1212 38.82 4.17 22.21
CA GLN A 1212 37.92 4.37 23.34
C GLN A 1212 36.86 3.27 23.41
N ILE A 1213 36.43 2.97 24.64
CA ILE A 1213 35.23 2.19 24.94
C ILE A 1213 34.13 3.15 25.39
N TRP A 1214 32.99 3.10 24.71
CA TRP A 1214 31.81 3.87 25.04
C TRP A 1214 30.80 2.94 25.72
N ALA A 1215 30.49 3.21 26.99
CA ALA A 1215 29.55 2.42 27.79
C ALA A 1215 28.28 3.22 28.07
N GLY A 1216 27.13 2.72 27.61
CA GLY A 1216 25.81 3.26 27.90
C GLY A 1216 25.25 2.64 29.16
N SER A 1217 24.62 3.46 30.01
CA SER A 1217 24.18 3.04 31.34
C SER A 1217 22.92 3.76 31.80
N ARG A 1218 22.33 3.24 32.88
CA ARG A 1218 21.44 3.96 33.78
C ARG A 1218 22.26 4.42 34.98
N GLY A 1219 22.17 5.69 35.34
CA GLY A 1219 22.92 6.26 36.46
C GLY A 1219 22.21 7.43 37.12
N LEU A 1220 22.74 7.91 38.24
CA LEU A 1220 22.23 9.09 38.92
C LEU A 1220 22.96 10.35 38.44
N SER A 1221 22.22 11.39 38.12
CA SER A 1221 22.76 12.72 37.84
C SER A 1221 21.93 13.75 38.60
N GLN A 1222 22.57 14.46 39.54
CA GLN A 1222 21.91 15.41 40.44
C GLN A 1222 20.73 14.78 41.20
N GLY A 1223 20.89 13.54 41.67
CA GLY A 1223 19.87 12.83 42.46
C GLY A 1223 18.67 12.28 41.67
N LYS A 1224 18.64 12.42 40.34
CA LYS A 1224 17.62 11.81 39.48
C LYS A 1224 18.22 10.73 38.58
N PRO A 1225 17.50 9.61 38.34
CA PRO A 1225 17.94 8.60 37.37
C PRO A 1225 17.94 9.20 35.96
N LYS A 1226 19.04 9.03 35.23
CA LYS A 1226 19.26 9.48 33.85
C LYS A 1226 20.11 8.48 33.08
N GLY A 1227 20.07 8.56 31.76
CA GLY A 1227 20.99 7.82 30.90
C GLY A 1227 22.35 8.50 30.87
N LYS A 1228 23.39 7.78 31.31
CA LYS A 1228 24.78 8.24 31.28
C LYS A 1228 25.58 7.43 30.26
N ILE A 1229 26.52 8.10 29.61
CA ILE A 1229 27.52 7.47 28.75
C ILE A 1229 28.91 7.78 29.31
N TYR A 1230 29.70 6.73 29.51
CA TYR A 1230 31.09 6.83 29.95
C TYR A 1230 32.00 6.56 28.76
N VAL A 1231 32.92 7.48 28.49
CA VAL A 1231 33.98 7.32 27.50
C VAL A 1231 35.25 6.95 28.23
N ILE A 1232 35.75 5.74 28.00
CA ILE A 1232 36.91 5.17 28.69
C ILE A 1232 38.04 5.02 27.67
N ASP A 1233 39.21 5.56 27.96
CA ASP A 1233 40.38 5.32 27.13
C ASP A 1233 40.92 3.91 27.39
N ALA A 1234 41.09 3.13 26.32
CA ALA A 1234 41.49 1.73 26.45
C ALA A 1234 42.98 1.56 26.85
N GLN A 1235 43.82 2.57 26.62
CA GLN A 1235 45.25 2.53 26.97
C GLN A 1235 45.48 2.90 28.44
N THR A 1236 44.92 4.03 28.89
CA THR A 1236 45.07 4.53 30.27
C THR A 1236 44.10 3.85 31.24
N ARG A 1237 43.02 3.24 30.73
CA ARG A 1237 41.97 2.57 31.51
C ARG A 1237 41.24 3.53 32.47
N SER A 1238 41.19 4.81 32.12
CA SER A 1238 40.52 5.86 32.88
C SER A 1238 39.31 6.40 32.13
N VAL A 1239 38.27 6.81 32.87
CA VAL A 1239 37.11 7.53 32.31
C VAL A 1239 37.56 8.93 31.88
N GLU A 1240 37.52 9.20 30.57
CA GLU A 1240 37.88 10.52 30.01
C GLU A 1240 36.71 11.51 30.06
N LYS A 1241 35.50 11.04 29.75
CA LYS A 1241 34.30 11.89 29.64
C LYS A 1241 33.09 11.17 30.25
N GLU A 1242 32.32 11.92 31.03
CA GLU A 1242 30.96 11.55 31.45
C GLU A 1242 29.95 12.41 30.72
N LEU A 1243 29.04 11.75 29.98
CA LEU A 1243 28.07 12.40 29.11
C LEU A 1243 26.65 12.10 29.59
N VAL A 1244 25.82 13.13 29.73
CA VAL A 1244 24.46 13.02 30.27
C VAL A 1244 23.49 13.79 29.39
N ALA A 1245 22.98 13.13 28.34
CA ALA A 1245 21.93 13.71 27.50
C ALA A 1245 20.57 13.05 27.70
N HIS A 1246 20.51 11.78 28.10
CA HIS A 1246 19.25 11.04 28.13
C HIS A 1246 18.51 11.15 29.47
N ALA A 1247 17.20 11.32 29.40
CA ALA A 1247 16.32 11.35 30.59
C ALA A 1247 15.99 9.93 31.09
N ASP A 1248 16.10 8.93 30.20
CA ASP A 1248 15.95 7.50 30.50
C ASP A 1248 17.27 6.76 30.24
N ALA A 1249 17.36 5.48 30.61
CA ALA A 1249 18.51 4.63 30.37
C ALA A 1249 18.89 4.59 28.88
N VAL A 1250 20.20 4.62 28.60
CA VAL A 1250 20.72 4.34 27.25
C VAL A 1250 20.50 2.87 26.97
N ARG A 1251 19.91 2.49 25.83
CA ARG A 1251 19.65 1.08 25.48
C ARG A 1251 20.57 0.55 24.39
N THR A 1252 20.97 1.42 23.47
CA THR A 1252 21.74 1.02 22.30
C THR A 1252 22.73 2.11 21.89
N LEU A 1253 23.84 1.69 21.30
CA LEU A 1253 24.91 2.55 20.79
C LEU A 1253 25.33 2.08 19.40
N CYS A 1254 25.63 3.04 18.51
CA CYS A 1254 26.10 2.77 17.14
C CYS A 1254 27.21 3.76 16.75
N SER A 1255 28.25 3.27 16.06
CA SER A 1255 29.31 4.12 15.48
C SER A 1255 28.98 4.48 14.03
N ALA A 1256 29.11 5.75 13.68
CA ALA A 1256 29.04 6.22 12.30
C ALA A 1256 30.45 6.66 11.86
N GLU A 1257 31.13 5.77 11.14
CA GLU A 1257 32.48 5.97 10.56
C GLU A 1257 33.52 6.45 11.58
N ASP A 1258 33.38 6.08 12.86
CA ASP A 1258 34.21 6.54 13.98
C ASP A 1258 34.32 8.07 14.13
N ARG A 1259 33.45 8.82 13.45
CA ARG A 1259 33.34 10.28 13.56
C ARG A 1259 32.26 10.67 14.55
N TYR A 1260 31.18 9.90 14.58
CA TYR A 1260 30.06 10.11 15.49
C TYR A 1260 29.67 8.83 16.20
N VAL A 1261 29.18 8.98 17.42
CA VAL A 1261 28.47 7.93 18.17
C VAL A 1261 27.00 8.31 18.27
N LEU A 1262 26.12 7.35 18.07
CA LEU A 1262 24.68 7.50 18.21
C LEU A 1262 24.22 6.69 19.41
N SER A 1263 23.43 7.29 20.29
CA SER A 1263 22.84 6.59 21.45
C SER A 1263 21.32 6.67 21.42
N GLY A 1264 20.65 5.54 21.65
CA GLY A 1264 19.19 5.46 21.77
C GLY A 1264 18.74 5.30 23.22
N SER A 1265 17.67 5.99 23.61
CA SER A 1265 17.11 5.91 24.96
C SER A 1265 15.97 4.89 25.11
N GLY A 1266 15.62 4.60 26.36
CA GLY A 1266 14.41 3.88 26.73
C GLY A 1266 13.10 4.64 26.47
N ARG A 1267 12.00 4.01 26.89
CA ARG A 1267 10.62 4.39 26.54
C ARG A 1267 10.22 5.76 27.11
N ASP A 1268 10.79 6.19 28.23
CA ASP A 1268 10.36 7.43 28.86
C ASP A 1268 10.84 8.67 28.08
N GLU A 1269 11.89 8.53 27.26
CA GLU A 1269 12.38 9.59 26.37
C GLU A 1269 12.19 9.27 24.88
N GLY A 1270 12.54 8.06 24.43
CA GLY A 1270 12.42 7.61 23.04
C GLY A 1270 13.22 8.40 21.98
N LYS A 1271 14.37 8.97 22.34
CA LYS A 1271 15.21 9.83 21.46
C LYS A 1271 16.57 9.22 21.14
N ILE A 1272 17.16 9.71 20.05
CA ILE A 1272 18.54 9.42 19.65
C ILE A 1272 19.40 10.66 19.91
N ALA A 1273 20.55 10.50 20.57
CA ALA A 1273 21.55 11.55 20.71
C ALA A 1273 22.79 11.27 19.85
N ILE A 1274 23.32 12.30 19.21
CA ILE A 1274 24.48 12.23 18.31
C ILE A 1274 25.67 12.91 18.96
N TRP A 1275 26.75 12.16 19.16
CA TRP A 1275 27.95 12.57 19.87
C TRP A 1275 29.13 12.68 18.91
N LYS A 1276 29.94 13.73 19.07
CA LYS A 1276 31.26 13.82 18.44
C LYS A 1276 32.24 12.96 19.23
N VAL A 1277 33.07 12.21 18.52
CA VAL A 1277 34.07 11.33 19.13
C VAL A 1277 35.27 12.13 19.67
N GLU A 1278 35.66 13.21 18.98
CA GLU A 1278 36.81 14.05 19.34
C GLU A 1278 36.66 14.72 20.71
#